data_AF-A0A7K8UJL2-F1
#
_entry.id   AF-A0A7K8UJL2-F1
#
_cell.length_a   1.000
_cell.length_b   1.000
_cell.length_c   1.000
_cell.angle_alpha   90.00
_cell.angle_beta   90.00
_cell.angle_gamma   90.00
#
_symmetry.space_group_name_H-M   'P 1'
#
loop_
_entity.id
_entity.type
_entity.pdbx_description
1 polymer ?
#
loop_
_entity_poly.entity_id
_entity_poly.type
_entity_poly.pdbx_seq_one_letter_code
_entity_poly.pdbx_strand_id
1 'polypeptide(L)'
;RGGHGGGTGGGGTSAAPEHPAPLSLQVGTNGVISTQDFPRETQYVDDDFPTDFPVIAPFLADLDTSGDRGNIYYRQDNSPDVLNEAAGYIQAGFPRTAGSFVPTNAFIATWEDVGAYQELSQDTKPSKKLNTFQAVIAYDDEDTYAIFLYPDGGLQFLGTRPKESYNVQLELPARVGFSRGDGDDPKRDELFHSLASSERALRQLERESNAGVPGVWVFHVGSVAPLEHVEPGGGGGARPGVPQSPEPRVPGTADYARALYSHADYASTELPAQHGSGATSPHPDHGPRAPALLGIVTEGLPVSPGQERSRRLNPDGDGGGQQSYSPNPSSYSSGHHGVGVEEDVHFNPDVFTYSAASKETCARHHGRCSPHAFCTDYATGVCCHCRATYYGNGRQCLPEGAVHRLNGKVSGSLTVGRASVRFQDVDLHAYIVGSDGRVYTAISRVPQPAARALLPLLPIGGLFAWLFALEEPGSENGFSITGAEFTQSLEVTFYPGEETVHITQTAEGLGPDNYLSLKTHIQGQVPFLPEDVTVHITPYKELYHYSSSAVTSFAHREYVLATGTANQTLSYRLRQNITFAGCPHARLPARQRLSVVRAFTLYDSQEHVLRYALAAHIGSAQDDAENPPVNPCHDSTHTCEATARCQPGAGMEYTCECAAGYRRDGRGCREVDECAEGLSQCGPFTVCLNVPGSYRCECRSGYRPAEDGQACVPLAPASNPCEDGSHPCAPGDRARCLPRAGGHPACECLPGYAGDGIDCSDVDECAENPCHPAATCYNTLGSFSCQCQPGYEGDGFQCTHAAWHPLNPGRGRLLPAGSVQQLTPCEHERLYPRAVLPGPSPVGDGHVPQCDEQGRYRPLQCHGSTGHCWCVDAAGQEIAGTRTAPGSTPPRCGSPEPTERPRSMCERWRQSLLEHYGGSPRSDQYVPQCDAGGDFTPLQCHGDSGYCWCVDQSGREIQGTRSEPGSTPPCLPSVAPPSVRPSPRPDVSPPATGTFLLYAQGQQIGYLPLNGTRLQKEAAKTLLSLHGSIVVGIDYDCREKTIYWTDVAGRTISRASLEPGAEPETVINSGLISPEGLAVDHLRRAMFWTDSGLDKIERARLDGSERRVLFDTELVNPRAIAVDPVRGNLYWTDWNREAPKIETSTVNGANRRVLVNKDIGLPNGLTFDPFSKLLCWADAGTKYLECTFPDGTGRRVIQNNLNYPFSIISYANHFYHTDWRRDGVIAIDKETGSFTDEYLPEQRSHLYGITAVYPYCPGGKT
;
A
#
# COMPACT_ATOMS: atom_id res chain seq x y z
N ARG A 1 -16.01 29.49 41.94
CA ARG A 1 -17.16 30.43 42.11
C ARG A 1 -18.38 29.54 42.38
N GLY A 2 -19.18 29.68 43.43
CA GLY A 2 -19.14 30.57 44.60
C GLY A 2 -20.52 31.17 44.91
N GLY A 3 -21.11 30.90 46.08
CA GLY A 3 -22.41 31.44 46.51
C GLY A 3 -23.05 30.66 47.67
N HIS A 4 -23.93 31.32 48.44
CA HIS A 4 -24.66 30.77 49.61
C HIS A 4 -26.19 30.70 49.35
N GLY A 5 -26.89 29.88 50.13
CA GLY A 5 -28.37 29.84 50.24
C GLY A 5 -29.00 28.61 49.57
N GLY A 6 -29.98 27.90 50.15
CA GLY A 6 -30.63 28.01 51.47
C GLY A 6 -32.12 28.35 51.39
N GLY A 7 -33.02 27.36 51.47
CA GLY A 7 -34.47 27.60 51.43
C GLY A 7 -35.39 26.38 51.23
N THR A 8 -35.60 25.60 52.30
CA THR A 8 -36.86 24.92 52.70
C THR A 8 -37.95 24.50 51.68
N GLY A 9 -38.30 23.21 51.70
CA GLY A 9 -39.68 22.69 51.49
C GLY A 9 -39.98 22.08 50.10
N GLY A 10 -40.81 21.02 49.99
CA GLY A 10 -41.38 20.18 51.05
C GLY A 10 -42.46 19.20 50.55
N GLY A 11 -42.23 17.89 50.78
CA GLY A 11 -43.15 16.78 50.45
C GLY A 11 -43.06 16.28 48.99
N GLY A 12 -43.18 14.97 48.69
CA GLY A 12 -43.11 13.81 49.57
C GLY A 12 -44.01 12.63 49.15
N THR A 13 -43.41 11.52 48.68
CA THR A 13 -44.06 10.20 48.52
C THR A 13 -43.00 9.08 48.54
N SER A 14 -43.31 7.99 49.26
CA SER A 14 -42.75 6.63 49.16
C SER A 14 -41.31 6.43 48.64
N ALA A 15 -40.39 6.05 49.54
CA ALA A 15 -39.19 5.31 49.15
C ALA A 15 -39.55 3.86 48.78
N ALA A 16 -38.88 3.34 47.75
CA ALA A 16 -38.83 1.91 47.41
C ALA A 16 -37.80 1.19 48.33
N PRO A 17 -37.77 -0.16 48.41
CA PRO A 17 -36.73 -0.86 49.16
C PRO A 17 -35.33 -0.59 48.59
N GLU A 18 -34.32 -0.67 49.46
CA GLU A 18 -32.91 -0.57 49.06
C GLU A 18 -32.49 -1.85 48.32
N HIS A 19 -31.86 -1.70 47.15
CA HIS A 19 -31.30 -2.83 46.40
C HIS A 19 -29.97 -3.32 47.02
N PRO A 20 -29.65 -4.63 46.93
CA PRO A 20 -28.34 -5.14 47.33
C PRO A 20 -27.22 -4.59 46.42
N ALA A 21 -25.99 -4.61 46.94
CA ALA A 21 -24.81 -4.17 46.20
C ALA A 21 -24.31 -5.27 45.23
N PRO A 22 -23.72 -4.91 44.07
CA PRO A 22 -23.25 -5.89 43.10
C PRO A 22 -22.02 -6.69 43.61
N LEU A 23 -21.95 -7.96 43.21
CA LEU A 23 -20.85 -8.87 43.55
C LEU A 23 -19.52 -8.46 42.88
N SER A 24 -18.44 -8.44 43.66
CA SER A 24 -17.08 -8.20 43.19
C SER A 24 -16.40 -9.51 42.75
N LEU A 25 -16.34 -9.76 41.44
CA LEU A 25 -15.61 -10.87 40.83
C LEU A 25 -14.38 -10.36 40.07
N GLN A 26 -13.26 -11.07 40.15
CA GLN A 26 -12.03 -10.79 39.41
C GLN A 26 -11.74 -11.91 38.42
N VAL A 27 -11.26 -11.56 37.22
CA VAL A 27 -10.92 -12.52 36.15
C VAL A 27 -9.42 -12.45 35.87
N GLY A 28 -8.75 -13.60 35.92
CA GLY A 28 -7.30 -13.72 35.70
C GLY A 28 -6.96 -14.15 34.27
N THR A 29 -5.79 -13.76 33.79
CA THR A 29 -5.25 -14.17 32.48
C THR A 29 -5.19 -15.69 32.33
N ASN A 30 -4.82 -16.35 33.42
CA ASN A 30 -4.52 -17.78 33.51
C ASN A 30 -5.75 -18.67 33.69
N GLY A 31 -6.88 -18.32 33.06
CA GLY A 31 -8.08 -19.16 33.01
C GLY A 31 -8.81 -19.38 34.34
N VAL A 32 -8.83 -18.35 35.20
CA VAL A 32 -9.41 -18.39 36.56
C VAL A 32 -10.27 -17.17 36.88
N ILE A 33 -11.23 -17.33 37.80
CA ILE A 33 -12.06 -16.29 38.40
C ILE A 33 -11.95 -16.40 39.93
N SER A 34 -11.94 -15.28 40.65
CA SER A 34 -11.93 -15.24 42.13
C SER A 34 -12.89 -14.18 42.68
N THR A 35 -13.28 -14.32 43.95
CA THR A 35 -13.97 -13.28 44.75
C THR A 35 -13.01 -12.42 45.58
N GLN A 36 -11.69 -12.67 45.47
CA GLN A 36 -10.63 -11.93 46.19
C GLN A 36 -9.53 -11.45 45.22
N ASP A 37 -8.65 -10.55 45.69
CA ASP A 37 -7.45 -10.16 44.94
C ASP A 37 -6.54 -11.39 44.73
N PHE A 38 -6.08 -11.63 43.50
CA PHE A 38 -5.21 -12.76 43.19
C PHE A 38 -3.84 -12.68 43.92
N PRO A 39 -3.31 -13.79 44.47
CA PRO A 39 -1.92 -13.87 44.92
C PRO A 39 -0.93 -13.81 43.74
N ARG A 40 0.39 -13.92 44.00
CA ARG A 40 1.37 -13.91 42.91
C ARG A 40 1.22 -15.14 42.02
N GLU A 41 1.48 -14.98 40.73
CA GLU A 41 1.35 -16.03 39.70
C GLU A 41 2.05 -17.35 40.11
N THR A 42 3.28 -17.24 40.60
CA THR A 42 4.10 -18.38 41.08
C THR A 42 3.55 -19.10 42.31
N GLN A 43 2.46 -18.63 42.91
CA GLN A 43 1.80 -19.24 44.08
C GLN A 43 0.53 -20.03 43.71
N TYR A 44 0.11 -20.03 42.44
CA TYR A 44 -1.10 -20.76 42.00
C TYR A 44 -1.01 -21.37 40.59
N VAL A 45 -0.07 -20.94 39.75
CA VAL A 45 0.17 -21.53 38.43
C VAL A 45 1.15 -22.70 38.53
N ASP A 46 2.29 -22.51 39.18
CA ASP A 46 3.45 -23.42 39.06
C ASP A 46 3.35 -24.69 39.93
N ASP A 47 2.63 -24.63 41.06
CA ASP A 47 2.40 -25.74 42.01
C ASP A 47 1.12 -26.54 41.69
N ASP A 48 0.52 -27.24 42.67
CA ASP A 48 -0.75 -27.97 42.55
C ASP A 48 -1.98 -27.04 42.35
N PHE A 49 -3.20 -27.59 42.39
CA PHE A 49 -4.42 -26.77 42.33
C PHE A 49 -4.55 -25.88 43.58
N PRO A 50 -4.78 -24.55 43.45
CA PRO A 50 -4.70 -23.62 44.57
C PRO A 50 -5.80 -23.85 45.61
N THR A 51 -5.41 -24.23 46.83
CA THR A 51 -6.31 -24.43 47.98
C THR A 51 -6.52 -23.19 48.84
N ASP A 52 -5.64 -22.19 48.68
CA ASP A 52 -5.37 -21.20 49.74
C ASP A 52 -6.12 -19.87 49.56
N PHE A 53 -6.89 -19.72 48.48
CA PHE A 53 -7.80 -18.62 48.19
C PHE A 53 -8.96 -19.12 47.31
N PRO A 54 -10.14 -18.46 47.29
CA PRO A 54 -11.30 -18.94 46.53
C PRO A 54 -11.05 -18.84 45.02
N VAL A 55 -11.27 -19.93 44.29
CA VAL A 55 -11.01 -20.03 42.84
C VAL A 55 -12.13 -20.78 42.13
N ILE A 56 -12.57 -20.22 41.00
CA ILE A 56 -13.35 -20.90 39.97
C ILE A 56 -12.43 -21.01 38.74
N ALA A 57 -12.00 -22.23 38.40
CA ALA A 57 -11.04 -22.49 37.33
C ALA A 57 -11.71 -23.24 36.18
N PRO A 58 -12.20 -22.55 35.13
CA PRO A 58 -12.63 -23.20 33.89
C PRO A 58 -11.46 -23.82 33.11
N PHE A 59 -10.24 -23.26 33.19
CA PHE A 59 -9.03 -23.84 32.58
C PHE A 59 -7.74 -23.19 33.14
N LEU A 60 -7.36 -23.52 34.38
CA LEU A 60 -6.14 -22.98 35.00
C LEU A 60 -4.87 -23.52 34.30
N ALA A 61 -4.12 -22.63 33.66
CA ALA A 61 -2.83 -22.88 33.00
C ALA A 61 -2.04 -21.56 32.82
N ASP A 62 -0.76 -21.65 32.44
CA ASP A 62 0.08 -20.47 32.12
C ASP A 62 -0.21 -19.96 30.70
N LEU A 63 -1.06 -18.94 30.59
CA LEU A 63 -1.64 -18.47 29.32
C LEU A 63 -1.01 -17.15 28.86
N ASP A 64 -0.74 -17.09 27.56
CA ASP A 64 -0.10 -15.97 26.88
C ASP A 64 -1.09 -15.30 25.93
N THR A 65 -1.49 -14.08 26.28
CA THR A 65 -2.36 -13.18 25.51
C THR A 65 -1.59 -12.07 24.80
N SER A 66 -0.26 -12.20 24.63
CA SER A 66 0.59 -11.15 24.06
C SER A 66 0.81 -11.35 22.55
N GLY A 67 0.77 -10.25 21.79
CA GLY A 67 1.12 -10.26 20.35
C GLY A 67 0.19 -11.13 19.49
N ASP A 68 -1.10 -10.79 19.44
CA ASP A 68 -2.14 -11.45 18.63
C ASP A 68 -2.42 -12.92 19.05
N ARG A 69 -2.17 -13.27 20.32
CA ARG A 69 -2.34 -14.62 20.89
C ARG A 69 -3.55 -14.75 21.81
N GLY A 70 -4.66 -14.14 21.41
CA GLY A 70 -5.96 -14.27 22.06
C GLY A 70 -6.32 -13.19 23.07
N ASN A 71 -7.61 -13.08 23.34
CA ASN A 71 -8.24 -12.03 24.12
C ASN A 71 -9.04 -12.60 25.30
N ILE A 72 -9.33 -11.74 26.29
CA ILE A 72 -10.17 -12.10 27.45
C ILE A 72 -11.23 -11.03 27.61
N TYR A 73 -12.50 -11.43 27.59
CA TYR A 73 -13.64 -10.55 27.74
C TYR A 73 -14.49 -11.02 28.92
N TYR A 74 -14.93 -10.10 29.77
CA TYR A 74 -15.89 -10.40 30.83
C TYR A 74 -16.93 -9.31 30.98
N ARG A 75 -18.13 -9.68 31.45
CA ARG A 75 -19.23 -8.75 31.71
C ARG A 75 -20.21 -9.28 32.76
N GLN A 76 -20.98 -8.37 33.33
CA GLN A 76 -22.26 -8.70 33.96
C GLN A 76 -23.40 -8.49 32.95
N ASP A 77 -24.37 -9.40 32.93
CA ASP A 77 -25.52 -9.40 32.01
C ASP A 77 -26.80 -9.64 32.83
N ASN A 78 -27.90 -9.02 32.40
CA ASN A 78 -29.24 -9.19 32.96
C ASN A 78 -30.32 -9.22 31.87
N SER A 79 -29.93 -9.45 30.61
CA SER A 79 -30.85 -9.58 29.50
C SER A 79 -31.71 -10.85 29.63
N PRO A 80 -33.03 -10.78 29.36
CA PRO A 80 -33.90 -11.93 29.52
C PRO A 80 -33.45 -13.16 28.72
N ASP A 81 -32.89 -12.98 27.53
CA ASP A 81 -32.47 -14.08 26.67
C ASP A 81 -31.29 -14.87 27.27
N VAL A 82 -30.25 -14.18 27.75
CA VAL A 82 -29.10 -14.81 28.42
C VAL A 82 -29.51 -15.48 29.74
N LEU A 83 -30.39 -14.84 30.52
CA LEU A 83 -30.89 -15.41 31.78
C LEU A 83 -31.77 -16.65 31.54
N ASN A 84 -32.64 -16.62 30.52
CA ASN A 84 -33.45 -17.78 30.12
C ASN A 84 -32.59 -18.94 29.62
N GLU A 85 -31.53 -18.68 28.86
CA GLU A 85 -30.66 -19.72 28.31
C GLU A 85 -29.75 -20.34 29.39
N ALA A 86 -29.20 -19.52 30.29
CA ALA A 86 -28.51 -20.00 31.49
C ALA A 86 -29.46 -20.86 32.37
N ALA A 87 -30.69 -20.39 32.61
CA ALA A 87 -31.71 -21.17 33.32
C ALA A 87 -32.03 -22.50 32.61
N GLY A 88 -32.07 -22.52 31.27
CA GLY A 88 -32.28 -23.74 30.49
C GLY A 88 -31.18 -24.78 30.70
N TYR A 89 -29.91 -24.37 30.67
CA TYR A 89 -28.78 -25.26 30.99
C TYR A 89 -28.79 -25.72 32.45
N ILE A 90 -29.13 -24.83 33.38
CA ILE A 90 -29.24 -25.15 34.81
C ILE A 90 -30.37 -26.17 35.07
N GLN A 91 -31.53 -26.00 34.45
CA GLN A 91 -32.65 -26.96 34.54
C GLN A 91 -32.32 -28.31 33.88
N ALA A 92 -31.52 -28.32 32.81
CA ALA A 92 -31.04 -29.56 32.18
C ALA A 92 -30.02 -30.33 33.06
N GLY A 93 -29.15 -29.61 33.78
CA GLY A 93 -28.24 -30.18 34.78
C GLY A 93 -28.94 -30.60 36.08
N PHE A 94 -29.92 -29.84 36.55
CA PHE A 94 -30.58 -30.03 37.86
C PHE A 94 -32.11 -30.23 37.76
N PRO A 95 -32.62 -31.21 36.99
CA PRO A 95 -34.05 -31.37 36.66
C PRO A 95 -34.95 -31.84 37.83
N ARG A 96 -34.47 -31.76 39.08
CA ARG A 96 -35.23 -32.08 40.31
C ARG A 96 -35.18 -30.99 41.38
N THR A 97 -34.24 -30.05 41.29
CA THR A 97 -33.99 -29.02 42.31
C THR A 97 -34.12 -27.62 41.71
N ALA A 98 -33.51 -27.34 40.56
CA ALA A 98 -33.54 -26.02 39.93
C ALA A 98 -34.83 -25.70 39.14
N GLY A 99 -35.91 -26.47 39.33
CA GLY A 99 -37.18 -26.31 38.60
C GLY A 99 -37.97 -25.03 38.93
N SER A 100 -37.48 -24.22 39.87
CA SER A 100 -38.02 -22.90 40.23
C SER A 100 -36.96 -21.79 40.24
N PHE A 101 -35.69 -22.09 39.93
CA PHE A 101 -34.62 -21.10 39.89
C PHE A 101 -34.74 -20.25 38.63
N VAL A 102 -34.67 -18.93 38.79
CA VAL A 102 -34.70 -17.93 37.70
C VAL A 102 -33.64 -16.88 38.02
N PRO A 103 -32.45 -16.93 37.41
CA PRO A 103 -31.37 -16.01 37.74
C PRO A 103 -31.78 -14.58 37.41
N THR A 104 -31.50 -13.64 38.32
CA THR A 104 -31.68 -12.20 38.07
C THR A 104 -30.48 -11.62 37.33
N ASN A 105 -29.32 -12.27 37.43
CA ASN A 105 -28.04 -11.81 36.91
C ASN A 105 -27.17 -12.98 36.43
N ALA A 106 -26.34 -12.70 35.43
CA ALA A 106 -25.25 -13.55 35.01
C ALA A 106 -23.94 -12.75 34.96
N PHE A 107 -22.82 -13.38 35.31
CA PHE A 107 -21.48 -12.89 35.04
C PHE A 107 -20.81 -13.85 34.06
N ILE A 108 -20.26 -13.34 32.96
CA ILE A 108 -19.71 -14.14 31.86
C ILE A 108 -18.25 -13.77 31.70
N ALA A 109 -17.36 -14.75 31.61
CA ALA A 109 -15.95 -14.58 31.29
C ALA A 109 -15.53 -15.54 30.17
N THR A 110 -14.90 -15.02 29.12
CA THR A 110 -14.52 -15.75 27.90
C THR A 110 -13.03 -15.55 27.64
N TRP A 111 -12.31 -16.63 27.39
CA TRP A 111 -10.96 -16.64 26.90
C TRP A 111 -11.03 -17.11 25.44
N GLU A 112 -10.70 -16.23 24.50
CA GLU A 112 -10.82 -16.43 23.05
C GLU A 112 -9.42 -16.54 22.42
N ASP A 113 -9.17 -17.67 21.76
CA ASP A 113 -7.95 -17.99 21.02
C ASP A 113 -6.64 -17.74 21.81
N VAL A 114 -6.67 -18.01 23.12
CA VAL A 114 -5.55 -17.76 24.05
C VAL A 114 -4.41 -18.77 23.87
N GLY A 115 -3.17 -18.27 23.83
CA GLY A 115 -1.98 -19.09 23.63
C GLY A 115 -1.47 -19.77 24.90
N ALA A 116 -0.73 -20.88 24.73
CA ALA A 116 0.16 -21.39 25.78
C ALA A 116 1.42 -20.50 25.89
N TYR A 117 1.86 -20.18 27.11
CA TYR A 117 3.10 -19.45 27.35
C TYR A 117 4.35 -20.26 26.93
N GLN A 118 5.33 -19.58 26.31
CA GLN A 118 6.59 -20.18 25.84
C GLN A 118 7.74 -19.16 25.90
N GLU A 119 8.87 -19.52 26.52
CA GLU A 119 10.08 -18.69 26.47
C GLU A 119 10.68 -18.63 25.04
N LEU A 120 10.89 -17.40 24.55
CA LEU A 120 11.47 -17.12 23.23
C LEU A 120 12.99 -17.31 23.20
N SER A 121 13.43 -18.56 23.12
CA SER A 121 14.77 -18.89 22.61
C SER A 121 14.93 -18.41 21.15
N GLN A 122 16.08 -17.83 20.81
CA GLN A 122 16.25 -17.01 19.58
C GLN A 122 15.97 -17.70 18.24
N ASP A 123 15.94 -19.04 18.18
CA ASP A 123 15.71 -19.82 16.96
C ASP A 123 14.36 -20.55 16.89
N THR A 124 13.50 -20.47 17.94
CA THR A 124 12.26 -21.27 18.02
C THR A 124 11.01 -20.41 17.81
N LYS A 125 10.18 -20.76 16.81
CA LYS A 125 8.89 -20.08 16.57
C LYS A 125 7.82 -20.55 17.58
N PRO A 126 6.98 -19.64 18.12
CA PRO A 126 5.95 -19.99 19.10
C PRO A 126 4.86 -20.89 18.50
N SER A 127 4.22 -21.68 19.37
CA SER A 127 3.15 -22.60 19.02
C SER A 127 1.94 -21.90 18.38
N LYS A 128 1.45 -22.47 17.29
CA LYS A 128 0.20 -22.07 16.62
C LYS A 128 -1.07 -22.64 17.27
N LYS A 129 -0.95 -23.41 18.35
CA LYS A 129 -2.10 -23.95 19.09
C LYS A 129 -2.66 -22.90 20.03
N LEU A 130 -3.95 -22.64 19.92
CA LEU A 130 -4.70 -21.67 20.71
C LEU A 130 -5.91 -22.36 21.35
N ASN A 131 -6.37 -21.88 22.51
CA ASN A 131 -7.52 -22.45 23.21
C ASN A 131 -8.65 -21.43 23.34
N THR A 132 -9.90 -21.88 23.26
CA THR A 132 -11.10 -21.05 23.45
C THR A 132 -12.06 -21.73 24.41
N PHE A 133 -12.48 -21.03 25.47
CA PHE A 133 -13.39 -21.55 26.52
C PHE A 133 -14.10 -20.40 27.26
N GLN A 134 -15.27 -20.70 27.86
CA GLN A 134 -16.08 -19.70 28.56
C GLN A 134 -16.61 -20.24 29.90
N ALA A 135 -16.77 -19.35 30.87
CA ALA A 135 -17.49 -19.58 32.12
C ALA A 135 -18.64 -18.57 32.30
N VAL A 136 -19.79 -19.05 32.76
CA VAL A 136 -20.95 -18.24 33.13
C VAL A 136 -21.34 -18.54 34.57
N ILE A 137 -21.47 -17.51 35.41
CA ILE A 137 -21.88 -17.58 36.81
C ILE A 137 -23.26 -16.90 36.89
N ALA A 138 -24.33 -17.68 37.00
CA ALA A 138 -25.71 -17.20 37.04
C ALA A 138 -26.29 -17.31 38.46
N TYR A 139 -26.92 -16.24 38.94
CA TYR A 139 -27.35 -16.10 40.33
C TYR A 139 -28.64 -15.28 40.49
N ASP A 140 -29.27 -15.45 41.64
CA ASP A 140 -30.30 -14.57 42.19
C ASP A 140 -29.93 -14.16 43.63
N ASP A 141 -30.90 -13.72 44.44
CA ASP A 141 -30.68 -13.31 45.84
C ASP A 141 -30.46 -14.50 46.81
N GLU A 142 -30.70 -15.75 46.40
CA GLU A 142 -30.60 -16.95 47.26
C GLU A 142 -29.56 -17.99 46.78
N ASP A 143 -29.43 -18.24 45.47
CA ASP A 143 -28.61 -19.32 44.89
C ASP A 143 -27.62 -18.84 43.79
N THR A 144 -26.53 -19.59 43.57
CA THR A 144 -25.63 -19.40 42.41
C THR A 144 -25.22 -20.72 41.76
N TYR A 145 -25.12 -20.69 40.42
CA TYR A 145 -24.68 -21.79 39.57
C TYR A 145 -23.55 -21.34 38.65
N ALA A 146 -22.60 -22.23 38.38
CA ALA A 146 -21.52 -22.05 37.41
C ALA A 146 -21.69 -22.99 36.22
N ILE A 147 -21.49 -22.47 35.01
CA ILE A 147 -21.54 -23.19 33.73
C ILE A 147 -20.19 -23.02 33.05
N PHE A 148 -19.48 -24.11 32.77
CA PHE A 148 -18.29 -24.10 31.90
C PHE A 148 -18.67 -24.61 30.51
N LEU A 149 -18.10 -23.96 29.49
CA LEU A 149 -18.42 -24.19 28.07
C LEU A 149 -17.12 -24.38 27.29
N TYR A 150 -16.97 -25.58 26.70
CA TYR A 150 -15.85 -25.96 25.84
C TYR A 150 -16.37 -26.24 24.41
N PRO A 151 -16.09 -25.37 23.43
CA PRO A 151 -16.54 -25.57 22.05
C PRO A 151 -15.83 -26.75 21.39
N ASP A 152 -16.46 -27.38 20.39
CA ASP A 152 -15.90 -28.52 19.66
C ASP A 152 -14.63 -28.11 18.88
N GLY A 153 -13.48 -28.68 19.26
CA GLY A 153 -12.15 -28.29 18.76
C GLY A 153 -11.55 -27.04 19.42
N GLY A 154 -12.15 -26.55 20.51
CA GLY A 154 -11.69 -25.39 21.28
C GLY A 154 -10.41 -25.62 22.09
N LEU A 155 -10.04 -26.87 22.41
CA LEU A 155 -8.88 -27.19 23.26
C LEU A 155 -7.76 -27.85 22.43
N GLN A 156 -6.98 -27.03 21.72
CA GLN A 156 -5.86 -27.46 20.88
C GLN A 156 -4.61 -27.86 21.69
N PHE A 157 -4.48 -27.34 22.92
CA PHE A 157 -3.51 -27.78 23.94
C PHE A 157 -4.21 -28.04 25.30
N LEU A 158 -3.53 -28.79 26.17
CA LEU A 158 -4.11 -29.36 27.40
C LEU A 158 -3.22 -29.15 28.63
N GLY A 159 -2.22 -28.28 28.49
CA GLY A 159 -1.18 -28.03 29.47
C GLY A 159 -0.17 -27.02 28.96
N THR A 160 0.64 -26.48 29.87
CA THR A 160 1.61 -25.41 29.61
C THR A 160 2.91 -25.69 30.34
N ARG A 161 3.92 -24.81 30.21
CA ARG A 161 5.20 -24.94 30.92
C ARG A 161 5.37 -23.76 31.87
N PRO A 162 5.59 -23.99 33.18
CA PRO A 162 5.72 -22.92 34.16
C PRO A 162 7.00 -22.11 33.96
N LYS A 163 6.95 -20.81 34.30
CA LYS A 163 8.01 -19.83 34.00
C LYS A 163 9.34 -20.10 34.70
N GLU A 164 9.35 -20.62 35.93
CA GLU A 164 10.58 -20.74 36.74
C GLU A 164 11.19 -22.16 36.82
N SER A 165 10.69 -23.15 36.07
CA SER A 165 11.20 -24.54 36.11
C SER A 165 12.49 -24.77 35.30
N TYR A 166 13.56 -24.03 35.63
CA TYR A 166 14.84 -23.84 34.92
C TYR A 166 15.64 -25.09 34.47
N ASN A 167 15.19 -26.33 34.72
CA ASN A 167 15.92 -27.55 34.35
C ASN A 167 15.05 -28.79 33.98
N VAL A 168 13.73 -28.64 33.76
CA VAL A 168 12.87 -29.81 33.45
C VAL A 168 11.96 -29.55 32.24
N GLN A 169 11.96 -30.46 31.27
CA GLN A 169 11.05 -30.44 30.11
C GLN A 169 9.64 -30.97 30.45
N LEU A 170 9.12 -30.65 31.63
CA LEU A 170 7.78 -31.06 32.05
C LEU A 170 6.71 -30.11 31.51
N GLU A 171 5.61 -30.67 31.05
CA GLU A 171 4.41 -29.94 30.63
C GLU A 171 3.32 -30.25 31.66
N LEU A 172 2.87 -29.23 32.39
CA LEU A 172 1.87 -29.38 33.44
C LEU A 172 0.47 -29.39 32.80
N PRO A 173 -0.39 -30.39 33.07
CA PRO A 173 -1.74 -30.41 32.55
C PRO A 173 -2.56 -29.26 33.16
N ALA A 174 -3.45 -28.67 32.35
CA ALA A 174 -4.38 -27.66 32.81
C ALA A 174 -5.31 -28.23 33.91
N ARG A 175 -5.79 -27.36 34.80
CA ARG A 175 -6.59 -27.76 35.97
C ARG A 175 -7.97 -27.11 35.91
N VAL A 176 -9.01 -27.93 35.99
CA VAL A 176 -10.41 -27.48 35.95
C VAL A 176 -11.10 -27.85 37.25
N GLY A 177 -11.71 -26.90 37.94
CA GLY A 177 -12.31 -27.13 39.24
C GLY A 177 -12.65 -25.87 40.04
N PHE A 178 -12.92 -26.08 41.33
CA PHE A 178 -13.34 -25.05 42.29
C PHE A 178 -12.56 -25.19 43.60
N SER A 179 -12.23 -24.09 44.27
CA SER A 179 -11.53 -24.05 45.56
C SER A 179 -12.19 -23.05 46.50
N ARG A 180 -12.27 -23.38 47.80
CA ARG A 180 -12.94 -22.56 48.82
C ARG A 180 -12.03 -21.48 49.44
N GLY A 181 -10.73 -21.75 49.60
CA GLY A 181 -9.77 -20.78 50.11
C GLY A 181 -9.60 -20.69 51.64
N ASP A 182 -9.85 -21.77 52.38
CA ASP A 182 -9.69 -21.84 53.85
C ASP A 182 -8.39 -22.57 54.23
N GLY A 183 -7.28 -21.83 54.40
CA GLY A 183 -5.91 -22.37 54.46
C GLY A 183 -5.41 -22.98 55.79
N ASP A 184 -6.28 -23.40 56.73
CA ASP A 184 -5.87 -23.77 58.11
C ASP A 184 -6.49 -25.07 58.67
N ASP A 185 -7.30 -25.83 57.91
CA ASP A 185 -7.90 -27.12 58.35
C ASP A 185 -7.19 -28.33 57.69
N PRO A 186 -6.58 -29.27 58.45
CA PRO A 186 -5.70 -30.33 57.92
C PRO A 186 -6.40 -31.48 57.14
N LYS A 187 -7.61 -31.27 56.60
CA LYS A 187 -8.31 -32.22 55.71
C LYS A 187 -8.33 -31.74 54.25
N ARG A 188 -7.26 -32.02 53.50
CA ARG A 188 -7.13 -31.58 52.10
C ARG A 188 -8.23 -32.06 51.13
N ASP A 189 -8.89 -33.18 51.40
CA ASP A 189 -9.89 -33.77 50.49
C ASP A 189 -11.29 -33.12 50.53
N GLU A 190 -11.56 -32.22 51.49
CA GLU A 190 -12.87 -31.54 51.63
C GLU A 190 -12.85 -30.06 51.17
N LEU A 191 -11.72 -29.54 50.65
CA LEU A 191 -11.47 -28.11 50.40
C LEU A 191 -11.56 -27.64 48.93
N PHE A 192 -11.46 -28.56 47.96
CA PHE A 192 -11.52 -28.24 46.52
C PHE A 192 -12.17 -29.36 45.69
N HIS A 193 -12.91 -28.98 44.64
CA HIS A 193 -13.57 -29.90 43.70
C HIS A 193 -12.85 -29.87 42.35
N SER A 194 -12.02 -30.88 42.08
CA SER A 194 -11.39 -31.07 40.76
C SER A 194 -12.32 -31.79 39.78
N LEU A 195 -12.59 -31.17 38.63
CA LEU A 195 -13.30 -31.79 37.50
C LEU A 195 -12.33 -32.54 36.58
N ALA A 196 -11.21 -31.90 36.23
CA ALA A 196 -10.18 -32.46 35.36
C ALA A 196 -8.79 -31.90 35.69
N SER A 197 -7.86 -32.77 36.02
CA SER A 197 -6.44 -32.45 36.30
C SER A 197 -5.46 -33.39 35.59
N SER A 198 -5.92 -34.08 34.53
CA SER A 198 -5.07 -34.97 33.72
C SER A 198 -5.44 -34.88 32.24
N GLU A 199 -4.45 -35.05 31.36
CA GLU A 199 -4.61 -34.95 29.91
C GLU A 199 -5.77 -35.80 29.37
N ARG A 200 -6.02 -36.98 29.96
CA ARG A 200 -7.14 -37.86 29.55
C ARG A 200 -8.51 -37.25 29.87
N ALA A 201 -8.68 -36.70 31.07
CA ALA A 201 -9.92 -36.04 31.48
C ALA A 201 -10.16 -34.74 30.68
N LEU A 202 -9.10 -33.95 30.44
CA LEU A 202 -9.20 -32.72 29.65
C LEU A 202 -9.68 -32.99 28.22
N ARG A 203 -9.23 -34.11 27.59
CA ARG A 203 -9.71 -34.57 26.27
C ARG A 203 -11.17 -35.00 26.23
N GLN A 204 -11.83 -35.14 27.38
CA GLN A 204 -13.24 -35.50 27.47
C GLN A 204 -14.15 -34.27 27.67
N LEU A 205 -13.61 -33.11 28.06
CA LEU A 205 -14.41 -31.91 28.38
C LEU A 205 -15.28 -31.40 27.23
N GLU A 206 -14.78 -31.39 26.00
CA GLU A 206 -15.55 -31.01 24.78
C GLU A 206 -16.62 -32.06 24.40
N ARG A 207 -16.47 -33.31 24.85
CA ARG A 207 -17.17 -34.49 24.30
C ARG A 207 -18.22 -35.06 25.23
N GLU A 208 -18.04 -34.83 26.52
CA GLU A 208 -18.93 -35.24 27.60
C GLU A 208 -19.61 -34.02 28.22
N SER A 209 -20.62 -34.26 29.05
CA SER A 209 -21.46 -33.22 29.65
C SER A 209 -22.31 -33.82 30.77
N ASN A 210 -22.61 -33.03 31.79
CA ASN A 210 -23.59 -33.38 32.83
C ASN A 210 -24.98 -32.74 32.63
N ALA A 211 -25.12 -31.83 31.66
CA ALA A 211 -26.37 -31.18 31.24
C ALA A 211 -26.92 -31.73 29.89
N GLY A 212 -26.22 -32.68 29.26
CA GLY A 212 -26.69 -33.36 28.04
C GLY A 212 -26.32 -32.71 26.71
N VAL A 213 -25.49 -31.66 26.72
CA VAL A 213 -24.96 -30.99 25.52
C VAL A 213 -23.43 -31.05 25.59
N PRO A 214 -22.74 -31.79 24.68
CA PRO A 214 -21.28 -31.93 24.72
C PRO A 214 -20.56 -30.58 24.85
N GLY A 215 -19.56 -30.52 25.72
CA GLY A 215 -18.86 -29.28 26.04
C GLY A 215 -19.45 -28.47 27.20
N VAL A 216 -20.69 -28.76 27.62
CA VAL A 216 -21.39 -28.00 28.67
C VAL A 216 -21.34 -28.73 30.02
N TRP A 217 -20.81 -28.05 31.04
CA TRP A 217 -20.69 -28.57 32.40
C TRP A 217 -21.30 -27.59 33.41
N VAL A 218 -22.30 -28.04 34.16
CA VAL A 218 -23.08 -27.21 35.10
C VAL A 218 -22.87 -27.67 36.54
N PHE A 219 -22.65 -26.71 37.43
CA PHE A 219 -22.41 -26.90 38.85
C PHE A 219 -23.31 -25.96 39.66
N HIS A 220 -23.89 -26.46 40.74
CA HIS A 220 -24.42 -25.62 41.81
C HIS A 220 -23.26 -25.25 42.74
N VAL A 221 -23.25 -24.00 43.22
CA VAL A 221 -22.11 -23.42 43.96
C VAL A 221 -22.53 -22.93 45.36
N GLY A 222 -23.85 -22.83 45.63
CA GLY A 222 -24.38 -22.16 46.81
C GLY A 222 -24.24 -20.65 46.71
N SER A 223 -24.07 -19.94 47.84
CA SER A 223 -23.73 -18.52 47.82
C SER A 223 -22.27 -18.30 47.33
N VAL A 224 -21.98 -17.16 46.70
CA VAL A 224 -20.61 -16.89 46.19
C VAL A 224 -19.61 -16.52 47.31
N ALA A 225 -20.08 -16.31 48.55
CA ALA A 225 -19.27 -15.84 49.67
C ALA A 225 -19.79 -16.37 51.03
N PRO A 226 -19.31 -17.54 51.52
CA PRO A 226 -18.28 -18.42 50.95
C PRO A 226 -18.86 -19.42 49.94
N LEU A 227 -17.99 -19.94 49.06
CA LEU A 227 -18.28 -21.05 48.15
C LEU A 227 -18.57 -22.33 48.95
N GLU A 228 -19.83 -22.51 49.35
CA GLU A 228 -20.14 -23.34 50.52
C GLU A 228 -20.36 -24.83 50.24
N HIS A 229 -20.92 -25.18 49.08
CA HIS A 229 -21.01 -26.55 48.55
C HIS A 229 -21.01 -26.51 47.03
N VAL A 230 -20.07 -27.22 46.38
CA VAL A 230 -20.05 -27.38 44.92
C VAL A 230 -20.59 -28.75 44.56
N GLU A 231 -21.78 -28.80 43.98
CA GLU A 231 -22.40 -30.03 43.48
C GLU A 231 -22.46 -30.05 41.95
N PRO A 232 -22.07 -31.15 41.26
CA PRO A 232 -22.22 -31.29 39.82
C PRO A 232 -23.63 -31.74 39.41
N GLY A 233 -24.11 -31.26 38.26
CA GLY A 233 -25.38 -31.66 37.66
C GLY A 233 -25.53 -33.16 37.38
N GLY A 234 -26.78 -33.63 37.27
CA GLY A 234 -27.17 -35.03 37.20
C GLY A 234 -28.18 -35.38 36.10
N GLY A 235 -27.91 -34.96 34.85
CA GLY A 235 -28.65 -35.42 33.66
C GLY A 235 -28.57 -36.94 33.46
N GLY A 236 -29.68 -37.58 33.06
CA GLY A 236 -29.81 -39.04 33.10
C GLY A 236 -29.15 -39.81 31.95
N GLY A 237 -27.86 -40.15 32.07
CA GLY A 237 -27.16 -41.02 31.11
C GLY A 237 -25.93 -41.76 31.67
N ALA A 238 -26.08 -43.06 31.93
CA ALA A 238 -25.03 -44.08 32.19
C ALA A 238 -23.66 -43.63 32.79
N ARG A 239 -23.46 -43.90 34.10
CA ARG A 239 -22.15 -43.76 34.78
C ARG A 239 -21.02 -44.56 34.09
N PRO A 240 -19.85 -43.95 33.82
CA PRO A 240 -18.57 -44.66 33.78
C PRO A 240 -18.26 -45.28 35.17
N GLY A 241 -17.60 -46.43 35.19
CA GLY A 241 -17.52 -47.27 36.40
C GLY A 241 -16.50 -46.81 37.45
N VAL A 242 -16.98 -46.52 38.66
CA VAL A 242 -16.14 -46.45 39.88
C VAL A 242 -15.64 -47.85 40.24
N PRO A 243 -14.32 -48.09 40.38
CA PRO A 243 -13.80 -49.34 40.92
C PRO A 243 -14.01 -49.40 42.44
N GLN A 244 -14.87 -50.30 42.92
CA GLN A 244 -14.87 -50.76 44.32
C GLN A 244 -13.92 -51.96 44.40
N SER A 245 -12.99 -52.10 45.35
CA SER A 245 -13.12 -52.26 46.82
C SER A 245 -11.75 -52.79 47.35
N PRO A 246 -11.53 -53.15 48.65
CA PRO A 246 -12.38 -53.05 49.85
C PRO A 246 -11.69 -52.44 51.11
N GLU A 247 -12.44 -52.25 52.20
CA GLU A 247 -11.85 -52.24 53.57
C GLU A 247 -11.25 -53.62 53.90
N PRO A 248 -10.24 -53.66 54.80
CA PRO A 248 -10.47 -54.37 56.06
C PRO A 248 -10.12 -53.52 57.31
N ARG A 249 -10.74 -53.86 58.45
CA ARG A 249 -10.80 -53.03 59.65
C ARG A 249 -9.81 -53.42 60.76
N VAL A 250 -9.36 -52.41 61.52
CA VAL A 250 -9.06 -52.44 62.98
C VAL A 250 -7.81 -53.25 63.40
N PRO A 251 -7.06 -52.88 64.47
CA PRO A 251 -7.38 -51.92 65.55
C PRO A 251 -6.40 -50.73 65.68
N GLY A 252 -6.73 -49.81 66.59
CA GLY A 252 -5.82 -48.76 67.07
C GLY A 252 -5.79 -48.67 68.60
N THR A 253 -4.67 -48.15 69.14
CA THR A 253 -4.40 -47.65 70.50
C THR A 253 -2.94 -47.13 70.49
N ALA A 254 -2.54 -46.06 71.17
CA ALA A 254 -3.27 -45.07 71.97
C ALA A 254 -2.53 -43.72 71.91
N ASP A 255 -3.04 -42.72 72.64
CA ASP A 255 -2.53 -41.36 72.73
C ASP A 255 -1.06 -41.25 73.20
N TYR A 256 -0.39 -40.16 72.80
CA TYR A 256 0.09 -39.17 73.77
C TYR A 256 0.21 -37.79 73.11
N ALA A 257 -0.14 -36.72 73.83
CA ALA A 257 -0.42 -35.42 73.22
C ALA A 257 0.57 -34.30 73.58
N ARG A 258 0.68 -33.32 72.66
CA ARG A 258 1.02 -31.89 72.85
C ARG A 258 2.48 -31.52 73.21
N ALA A 259 3.16 -30.79 72.31
CA ALA A 259 3.25 -29.32 72.36
C ALA A 259 4.57 -28.71 71.79
N LEU A 260 4.45 -28.03 70.64
CA LEU A 260 5.09 -26.75 70.26
C LEU A 260 6.61 -26.62 69.97
N TYR A 261 6.87 -26.12 68.75
CA TYR A 261 8.00 -25.28 68.26
C TYR A 261 9.46 -25.64 68.58
N SER A 262 10.25 -25.98 67.54
CA SER A 262 11.13 -25.02 66.82
C SER A 262 12.09 -25.74 65.86
N HIS A 263 12.63 -25.03 64.86
CA HIS A 263 13.69 -25.45 63.91
C HIS A 263 13.39 -26.66 63.00
N ALA A 264 14.16 -26.96 61.94
CA ALA A 264 14.84 -26.12 60.93
C ALA A 264 15.44 -27.05 59.84
N ASP A 265 15.81 -26.47 58.69
CA ASP A 265 16.97 -26.82 57.86
C ASP A 265 17.18 -28.24 57.24
N TYR A 266 17.50 -28.20 55.93
CA TYR A 266 18.42 -29.08 55.19
C TYR A 266 18.04 -30.54 54.77
N ALA A 267 17.93 -30.69 53.44
CA ALA A 267 18.74 -31.60 52.59
C ALA A 267 18.48 -33.13 52.50
N SER A 268 17.99 -33.53 51.31
CA SER A 268 18.68 -34.43 50.34
C SER A 268 18.73 -35.97 50.49
N THR A 269 18.80 -36.60 49.30
CA THR A 269 19.42 -37.91 48.94
C THR A 269 18.67 -39.24 49.19
N GLU A 270 17.94 -39.66 48.15
CA GLU A 270 18.10 -40.93 47.39
C GLU A 270 18.33 -42.32 48.06
N LEU A 271 17.42 -43.26 47.69
CA LEU A 271 17.66 -44.62 47.15
C LEU A 271 18.39 -45.69 48.01
N PRO A 272 18.12 -47.00 47.76
CA PRO A 272 18.93 -47.76 46.79
C PRO A 272 18.16 -48.81 45.95
N ALA A 273 18.85 -49.45 45.00
CA ALA A 273 18.34 -50.52 44.12
C ALA A 273 19.27 -51.77 44.11
N GLN A 274 18.83 -52.89 43.52
CA GLN A 274 19.60 -54.13 43.27
C GLN A 274 18.96 -54.89 42.08
N HIS A 275 19.66 -55.59 41.17
CA HIS A 275 21.10 -55.86 40.91
C HIS A 275 21.44 -55.42 39.44
N GLY A 276 22.66 -55.49 38.86
CA GLY A 276 23.92 -56.19 39.18
C GLY A 276 24.03 -57.54 38.44
N SER A 277 25.19 -58.05 37.99
CA SER A 277 26.58 -57.55 37.86
C SER A 277 27.41 -58.63 37.10
N GLY A 278 28.55 -58.39 36.43
CA GLY A 278 29.40 -57.19 36.25
C GLY A 278 30.83 -57.60 35.82
N ALA A 279 31.76 -56.64 35.61
CA ALA A 279 33.21 -56.89 35.48
C ALA A 279 34.07 -55.61 35.74
N THR A 280 35.23 -55.78 36.36
CA THR A 280 36.12 -54.81 37.04
C THR A 280 36.95 -53.79 36.20
N SER A 281 37.01 -52.51 36.66
CA SER A 281 38.15 -51.55 36.89
C SER A 281 39.43 -51.49 36.00
N PRO A 282 40.23 -50.37 35.94
CA PRO A 282 40.40 -49.27 36.95
C PRO A 282 40.58 -47.78 36.44
N HIS A 283 40.83 -46.88 37.42
CA HIS A 283 41.21 -45.43 37.45
C HIS A 283 42.53 -44.99 36.75
N PRO A 284 42.99 -43.68 36.77
CA PRO A 284 42.39 -42.37 37.14
C PRO A 284 42.69 -41.19 36.13
N ASP A 285 42.32 -39.91 36.42
CA ASP A 285 43.30 -38.77 36.55
C ASP A 285 42.74 -37.32 36.75
N HIS A 286 43.56 -36.53 37.49
CA HIS A 286 43.87 -35.07 37.58
C HIS A 286 43.06 -33.92 36.88
N GLY A 287 43.19 -32.63 37.28
CA GLY A 287 43.95 -32.00 38.39
C GLY A 287 44.37 -30.52 38.12
N PRO A 288 44.36 -29.56 39.09
CA PRO A 288 44.58 -28.10 38.85
C PRO A 288 45.81 -27.47 39.55
N ARG A 289 46.22 -26.22 39.20
CA ARG A 289 46.60 -25.11 40.14
C ARG A 289 47.11 -23.76 39.52
N ALA A 290 47.11 -22.72 40.37
CA ALA A 290 47.69 -21.36 40.21
C ALA A 290 49.19 -21.32 40.68
N PRO A 291 49.90 -20.21 41.11
CA PRO A 291 49.43 -18.93 41.72
C PRO A 291 50.28 -17.62 41.52
N ALA A 292 49.83 -16.49 42.12
CA ALA A 292 50.53 -15.44 42.95
C ALA A 292 51.95 -14.86 42.60
N LEU A 293 52.38 -13.63 42.99
CA LEU A 293 51.82 -12.41 43.63
C LEU A 293 52.85 -11.23 43.61
N LEU A 294 52.38 -9.96 43.75
CA LEU A 294 53.10 -8.72 44.19
C LEU A 294 54.27 -8.15 43.32
N GLY A 295 54.51 -6.82 43.24
CA GLY A 295 53.79 -5.62 43.75
C GLY A 295 54.66 -4.32 43.74
N ILE A 296 54.13 -3.19 44.28
CA ILE A 296 54.86 -1.96 44.75
C ILE A 296 55.40 -0.99 43.64
N VAL A 297 55.51 0.36 43.78
CA VAL A 297 54.65 1.48 44.28
C VAL A 297 55.31 2.87 43.93
N THR A 298 54.55 3.98 44.00
CA THR A 298 54.82 5.46 43.83
C THR A 298 56.27 6.03 43.97
N GLU A 299 56.65 7.23 43.49
CA GLU A 299 55.94 8.47 43.07
C GLU A 299 56.78 9.38 42.13
N GLY A 300 56.23 10.45 41.53
CA GLY A 300 56.98 11.44 40.70
C GLY A 300 56.25 12.76 40.36
N LEU A 301 56.73 13.88 40.92
CA LEU A 301 56.29 15.30 40.82
C LEU A 301 56.93 16.06 39.61
N PRO A 302 56.66 17.38 39.32
CA PRO A 302 55.56 18.32 39.66
C PRO A 302 55.14 19.38 38.55
N VAL A 303 54.25 20.33 38.93
CA VAL A 303 54.02 21.72 38.40
C VAL A 303 53.03 21.96 37.23
N SER A 304 52.15 22.96 37.41
CA SER A 304 51.25 23.60 36.41
C SER A 304 51.58 25.11 36.27
N PRO A 305 51.03 25.82 35.26
CA PRO A 305 49.85 26.68 35.50
C PRO A 305 48.85 26.75 34.30
N GLY A 306 47.63 27.28 34.41
CA GLY A 306 46.85 27.71 35.60
C GLY A 306 45.71 28.70 35.27
N GLN A 307 44.62 28.68 36.08
CA GLN A 307 43.58 29.75 36.23
C GLN A 307 42.61 29.97 35.02
N GLU A 308 41.33 30.40 35.15
CA GLU A 308 40.41 30.76 36.27
C GLU A 308 38.94 30.87 35.74
N ARG A 309 37.81 30.98 36.48
CA ARG A 309 37.31 30.64 37.86
C ARG A 309 35.76 30.70 37.77
N SER A 310 34.98 29.69 38.17
CA SER A 310 34.37 29.44 39.50
C SER A 310 33.64 30.60 40.21
N ARG A 311 32.50 30.31 40.88
CA ARG A 311 32.46 30.23 42.36
C ARG A 311 31.19 29.57 42.96
N ARG A 312 31.35 29.11 44.22
CA ARG A 312 30.34 28.69 45.21
C ARG A 312 30.38 29.67 46.41
N LEU A 313 29.46 29.56 47.39
CA LEU A 313 29.75 29.34 48.84
C LEU A 313 28.52 29.55 49.77
N ASN A 314 28.41 28.69 50.81
CA ASN A 314 28.30 28.95 52.26
C ASN A 314 28.17 30.41 52.82
N PRO A 315 27.80 30.61 54.12
CA PRO A 315 26.94 29.82 55.04
C PRO A 315 26.11 30.71 56.05
N ASP A 316 25.75 30.14 57.21
CA ASP A 316 25.36 30.75 58.51
C ASP A 316 23.97 31.42 58.68
N GLY A 317 23.30 31.18 59.84
CA GLY A 317 22.04 31.86 60.22
C GLY A 317 21.12 31.10 61.20
N ASP A 318 21.33 31.31 62.50
CA ASP A 318 20.59 30.80 63.68
C ASP A 318 19.09 31.23 63.81
N GLY A 319 18.33 30.61 64.74
CA GLY A 319 17.19 31.25 65.44
C GLY A 319 15.74 31.00 64.97
N GLY A 320 15.12 29.87 65.37
CA GLY A 320 13.76 29.45 64.96
C GLY A 320 12.52 30.14 65.60
N GLY A 321 11.32 29.60 65.30
CA GLY A 321 10.10 29.80 66.11
C GLY A 321 8.72 29.91 65.41
N GLN A 322 8.01 28.78 65.25
CA GLN A 322 6.52 28.65 65.14
C GLN A 322 5.81 29.29 63.90
N GLN A 323 4.72 28.74 63.33
CA GLN A 323 3.96 27.51 63.65
C GLN A 323 3.19 26.93 62.42
N SER A 324 3.20 25.59 62.27
CA SER A 324 2.14 24.71 61.68
C SER A 324 1.65 24.89 60.22
N TYR A 325 1.35 23.84 59.44
CA TYR A 325 1.47 22.38 59.66
C TYR A 325 1.73 21.63 58.32
N SER A 326 2.37 20.47 58.43
CA SER A 326 2.75 19.50 57.37
C SER A 326 1.54 18.62 56.89
N PRO A 327 1.63 17.54 56.05
CA PRO A 327 2.71 16.53 55.97
C PRO A 327 3.12 15.85 54.63
N ASN A 328 4.33 15.28 54.67
CA ASN A 328 4.88 14.02 54.11
C ASN A 328 4.54 13.47 52.69
N PRO A 329 5.60 12.99 51.99
CA PRO A 329 5.58 11.79 51.15
C PRO A 329 6.20 10.56 51.87
N SER A 330 5.61 9.36 51.71
CA SER A 330 6.23 8.10 52.18
C SER A 330 5.55 6.81 51.64
N SER A 331 6.38 5.87 51.18
CA SER A 331 6.23 4.39 51.23
C SER A 331 4.87 3.68 51.03
N TYR A 332 4.85 2.77 50.05
CA TYR A 332 4.16 1.46 50.01
C TYR A 332 2.98 1.19 50.97
N SER A 333 1.81 0.98 50.37
CA SER A 333 0.79 0.01 50.82
C SER A 333 0.24 -0.71 49.58
N SER A 334 -0.21 -1.95 49.73
CA SER A 334 -0.83 -2.74 48.66
C SER A 334 -2.24 -2.25 48.30
N GLY A 335 -2.65 -2.46 47.04
CA GLY A 335 -4.03 -2.27 46.58
C GLY A 335 -4.17 -2.39 45.06
N HIS A 336 -5.00 -3.34 44.61
CA HIS A 336 -5.54 -3.54 43.26
C HIS A 336 -4.57 -3.55 42.05
N HIS A 337 -4.17 -4.75 41.64
CA HIS A 337 -3.87 -5.03 40.23
C HIS A 337 -5.15 -5.41 39.46
N GLY A 338 -6.12 -4.49 39.44
CA GLY A 338 -7.24 -4.55 38.50
C GLY A 338 -6.86 -3.81 37.21
N VAL A 339 -6.81 -4.52 36.08
CA VAL A 339 -6.67 -3.87 34.76
C VAL A 339 -8.02 -3.31 34.35
N GLY A 340 -8.29 -2.06 34.77
CA GLY A 340 -9.45 -1.31 34.33
C GLY A 340 -9.31 -0.92 32.86
N VAL A 341 -10.15 -1.51 32.01
CA VAL A 341 -10.35 -1.11 30.62
C VAL A 341 -11.63 -0.26 30.55
N GLU A 342 -11.65 0.73 29.67
CA GLU A 342 -12.82 1.61 29.48
C GLU A 342 -13.98 0.87 28.77
N GLU A 343 -15.23 1.32 28.97
CA GLU A 343 -16.42 0.67 28.40
C GLU A 343 -16.53 0.90 26.89
N ASP A 344 -15.98 -0.02 26.08
CA ASP A 344 -16.08 0.02 24.62
C ASP A 344 -17.50 -0.30 24.13
N VAL A 345 -18.17 0.68 23.52
CA VAL A 345 -19.61 0.65 23.20
C VAL A 345 -19.92 -0.07 21.87
N HIS A 346 -19.21 -1.15 21.57
CA HIS A 346 -19.44 -2.04 20.41
C HIS A 346 -19.53 -3.52 20.86
N PHE A 347 -20.47 -3.78 21.76
CA PHE A 347 -20.63 -5.07 22.40
C PHE A 347 -21.59 -6.00 21.63
N ASN A 348 -21.18 -7.25 21.36
CA ASN A 348 -22.01 -8.28 20.72
C ASN A 348 -22.69 -9.18 21.77
N PRO A 349 -24.03 -9.27 21.83
CA PRO A 349 -24.72 -9.87 22.98
C PRO A 349 -24.78 -11.41 22.99
N ASP A 350 -24.67 -12.09 21.86
CA ASP A 350 -24.93 -13.55 21.74
C ASP A 350 -23.92 -14.41 22.53
N VAL A 351 -24.37 -15.02 23.64
CA VAL A 351 -23.52 -15.81 24.57
C VAL A 351 -23.40 -17.29 24.18
N PHE A 352 -24.49 -17.93 23.77
CA PHE A 352 -24.59 -19.39 23.69
C PHE A 352 -24.86 -19.90 22.26
N THR A 353 -23.85 -19.88 21.38
CA THR A 353 -23.99 -20.45 20.01
C THR A 353 -22.92 -21.46 19.59
N TYR A 354 -22.00 -21.83 20.48
CA TYR A 354 -20.94 -22.80 20.23
C TYR A 354 -21.28 -24.22 20.73
N SER A 355 -22.25 -24.87 20.08
CA SER A 355 -22.37 -26.34 20.10
C SER A 355 -22.63 -26.84 18.67
N ALA A 356 -22.25 -28.10 18.39
CA ALA A 356 -22.00 -28.63 17.04
C ALA A 356 -23.26 -28.88 16.14
N ALA A 357 -24.26 -28.01 16.24
CA ALA A 357 -25.42 -27.94 15.34
C ALA A 357 -25.67 -26.51 14.80
N SER A 358 -24.79 -25.54 15.09
CA SER A 358 -24.83 -24.21 14.50
C SER A 358 -24.48 -24.25 13.01
N LYS A 359 -25.52 -24.36 12.17
CA LYS A 359 -25.47 -23.63 10.90
C LYS A 359 -25.27 -22.15 11.25
N GLU A 360 -24.16 -21.58 10.79
CA GLU A 360 -24.06 -20.12 10.72
C GLU A 360 -25.35 -19.62 10.04
N THR A 361 -26.03 -18.69 10.70
CA THR A 361 -27.26 -18.11 10.19
C THR A 361 -27.28 -16.61 10.42
N CYS A 362 -27.86 -15.89 9.49
CA CYS A 362 -27.88 -14.43 9.45
C CYS A 362 -28.62 -13.80 10.63
N ALA A 363 -29.53 -14.55 11.26
CA ALA A 363 -30.17 -14.18 12.53
C ALA A 363 -29.19 -14.13 13.73
N ARG A 364 -28.03 -14.79 13.65
CA ARG A 364 -27.01 -14.89 14.73
C ARG A 364 -25.66 -14.25 14.37
N HIS A 365 -25.41 -13.97 13.08
CA HIS A 365 -24.11 -13.45 12.62
C HIS A 365 -24.19 -12.19 11.75
N HIS A 366 -25.31 -11.43 11.81
CA HIS A 366 -25.44 -10.15 11.09
C HIS A 366 -24.27 -9.18 11.41
N GLY A 367 -23.73 -9.20 12.64
CA GLY A 367 -22.58 -8.38 13.04
C GLY A 367 -21.24 -8.74 12.38
N ARG A 368 -21.13 -9.89 11.69
CA ARG A 368 -19.94 -10.24 10.87
C ARG A 368 -19.98 -9.64 9.46
N CYS A 369 -21.11 -9.05 9.06
CA CYS A 369 -21.28 -8.33 7.81
C CYS A 369 -21.17 -6.81 8.03
N SER A 370 -20.79 -6.06 7.00
CA SER A 370 -20.79 -4.60 7.07
C SER A 370 -22.19 -4.06 7.42
N PRO A 371 -22.32 -2.92 8.14
CA PRO A 371 -23.59 -2.20 8.27
C PRO A 371 -24.25 -1.85 6.92
N HIS A 372 -23.43 -1.75 5.87
CA HIS A 372 -23.87 -1.51 4.49
C HIS A 372 -24.08 -2.80 3.68
N ALA A 373 -24.16 -3.96 4.33
CA ALA A 373 -24.42 -5.26 3.71
C ALA A 373 -25.78 -5.85 4.12
N PHE A 374 -26.18 -6.91 3.42
CA PHE A 374 -27.18 -7.88 3.86
C PHE A 374 -26.53 -9.26 3.94
N CYS A 375 -27.14 -10.18 4.67
CA CYS A 375 -26.64 -11.54 4.88
C CYS A 375 -27.59 -12.55 4.24
N THR A 376 -27.04 -13.62 3.66
CA THR A 376 -27.76 -14.74 3.07
C THR A 376 -27.37 -16.06 3.76
N ASP A 377 -28.37 -16.85 4.15
CA ASP A 377 -28.20 -18.18 4.72
C ASP A 377 -27.93 -19.23 3.63
N TYR A 378 -26.88 -20.05 3.79
CA TYR A 378 -26.60 -21.20 2.93
C TYR A 378 -26.61 -22.51 3.73
N ALA A 379 -26.57 -23.65 3.02
CA ALA A 379 -26.63 -24.96 3.65
C ALA A 379 -25.42 -25.28 4.57
N THR A 380 -24.31 -24.55 4.41
CA THR A 380 -23.00 -24.81 5.02
C THR A 380 -22.29 -23.55 5.57
N GLY A 381 -22.97 -22.41 5.69
CA GLY A 381 -22.39 -21.16 6.19
C GLY A 381 -23.30 -19.94 5.95
N VAL A 382 -22.91 -18.76 6.44
CA VAL A 382 -23.45 -17.47 5.95
C VAL A 382 -22.56 -16.88 4.87
N CYS A 383 -23.14 -16.03 4.01
CA CYS A 383 -22.36 -15.05 3.29
C CYS A 383 -22.99 -13.66 3.36
N CYS A 384 -22.12 -12.65 3.39
CA CYS A 384 -22.49 -11.25 3.33
C CYS A 384 -22.45 -10.75 1.88
N HIS A 385 -23.29 -9.77 1.55
CA HIS A 385 -23.29 -9.09 0.25
C HIS A 385 -23.55 -7.60 0.47
N CYS A 386 -22.82 -6.71 -0.19
CA CYS A 386 -23.05 -5.28 -0.07
C CYS A 386 -24.45 -4.88 -0.60
N ARG A 387 -25.07 -3.88 0.01
CA ARG A 387 -26.33 -3.28 -0.46
C ARG A 387 -26.05 -2.46 -1.73
N ALA A 388 -27.08 -2.20 -2.53
CA ALA A 388 -26.96 -1.34 -3.71
C ALA A 388 -26.32 0.02 -3.35
N THR A 389 -25.49 0.55 -4.27
CA THR A 389 -24.57 1.69 -4.10
C THR A 389 -23.33 1.42 -3.22
N TYR A 390 -23.06 0.16 -2.85
CA TYR A 390 -21.85 -0.27 -2.16
C TYR A 390 -21.26 -1.53 -2.80
N TYR A 391 -19.94 -1.58 -2.95
CA TYR A 391 -19.17 -2.70 -3.49
C TYR A 391 -18.18 -3.24 -2.44
N GLY A 392 -17.71 -4.49 -2.61
CA GLY A 392 -16.90 -5.20 -1.61
C GLY A 392 -17.41 -6.62 -1.33
N ASN A 393 -16.67 -7.37 -0.51
CA ASN A 393 -16.96 -8.78 -0.20
C ASN A 393 -18.11 -9.00 0.81
N GLY A 394 -18.91 -7.97 1.10
CA GLY A 394 -20.02 -8.01 2.06
C GLY A 394 -19.60 -7.91 3.53
N ARG A 395 -18.43 -8.44 3.91
CA ARG A 395 -17.85 -8.20 5.25
C ARG A 395 -17.30 -6.78 5.32
N GLN A 396 -16.59 -6.37 4.27
CA GLN A 396 -16.14 -5.00 4.03
C GLN A 396 -16.88 -4.45 2.80
N CYS A 397 -17.47 -3.26 2.93
CA CYS A 397 -18.25 -2.61 1.88
C CYS A 397 -17.92 -1.12 1.81
N LEU A 398 -17.56 -0.63 0.63
CA LEU A 398 -17.27 0.77 0.36
C LEU A 398 -18.32 1.37 -0.59
N PRO A 399 -18.69 2.65 -0.44
CA PRO A 399 -19.63 3.31 -1.33
C PRO A 399 -19.03 3.48 -2.74
N GLU A 400 -19.83 3.21 -3.77
CA GLU A 400 -19.41 3.29 -5.17
C GLU A 400 -18.93 4.71 -5.55
N GLY A 401 -17.88 4.78 -6.38
CA GLY A 401 -17.33 6.04 -6.90
C GLY A 401 -16.59 6.92 -5.88
N ALA A 402 -16.50 6.52 -4.61
CA ALA A 402 -15.83 7.30 -3.57
C ALA A 402 -14.30 7.39 -3.76
N VAL A 403 -13.72 8.38 -3.10
CA VAL A 403 -12.26 8.57 -2.99
C VAL A 403 -11.78 7.86 -1.72
N HIS A 404 -10.81 6.96 -1.87
CA HIS A 404 -10.25 6.20 -0.75
C HIS A 404 -8.81 6.60 -0.48
N ARG A 405 -8.47 6.69 0.81
CA ARG A 405 -7.12 6.94 1.32
C ARG A 405 -6.65 5.70 2.05
N LEU A 406 -5.40 5.31 1.83
CA LEU A 406 -4.81 4.09 2.38
C LEU A 406 -3.45 4.42 2.97
N ASN A 407 -3.15 3.82 4.12
CA ASN A 407 -1.91 4.06 4.85
C ASN A 407 -1.19 2.73 5.08
N GLY A 408 0.13 2.74 4.93
CA GLY A 408 0.93 1.52 5.06
C GLY A 408 2.34 1.77 5.55
N LYS A 409 2.98 0.68 5.96
CA LYS A 409 4.37 0.65 6.41
C LYS A 409 5.19 -0.23 5.49
N VAL A 410 6.34 0.29 5.04
CA VAL A 410 7.27 -0.40 4.16
C VAL A 410 8.58 -0.66 4.92
N SER A 411 8.95 -1.91 5.00
CA SER A 411 10.18 -2.38 5.65
C SER A 411 10.94 -3.29 4.69
N GLY A 412 12.27 -3.26 4.67
CA GLY A 412 13.01 -4.05 3.69
C GLY A 412 14.51 -4.07 3.86
N SER A 413 15.12 -5.03 3.16
CA SER A 413 16.55 -5.29 3.11
C SER A 413 16.94 -5.63 1.66
N LEU A 414 17.46 -4.64 0.95
CA LEU A 414 17.77 -4.71 -0.48
C LEU A 414 19.27 -4.61 -0.73
N THR A 415 19.78 -5.47 -1.61
CA THR A 415 21.10 -5.32 -2.20
C THR A 415 20.96 -4.66 -3.57
N VAL A 416 21.57 -3.49 -3.75
CA VAL A 416 21.58 -2.70 -4.97
C VAL A 416 22.98 -2.74 -5.57
N GLY A 417 23.22 -3.64 -6.53
CA GLY A 417 24.55 -3.94 -7.04
C GLY A 417 25.50 -4.44 -5.95
N ARG A 418 26.33 -3.55 -5.39
CA ARG A 418 27.25 -3.85 -4.26
C ARG A 418 26.85 -3.21 -2.92
N ALA A 419 25.82 -2.37 -2.89
CA ALA A 419 25.39 -1.68 -1.67
C ALA A 419 24.24 -2.44 -0.99
N SER A 420 24.37 -2.78 0.29
CA SER A 420 23.26 -3.30 1.11
C SER A 420 22.56 -2.15 1.82
N VAL A 421 21.23 -2.08 1.68
CA VAL A 421 20.38 -1.00 2.21
C VAL A 421 19.22 -1.62 2.99
N ARG A 422 19.11 -1.28 4.28
CA ARG A 422 18.00 -1.68 5.14
C ARG A 422 17.20 -0.45 5.56
N PHE A 423 15.88 -0.57 5.54
CA PHE A 423 14.94 0.45 6.00
C PHE A 423 13.75 -0.22 6.69
N GLN A 424 13.08 0.51 7.58
CA GLN A 424 12.00 -0.04 8.40
C GLN A 424 10.96 1.06 8.70
N ASP A 425 9.69 0.66 8.68
CA ASP A 425 8.50 1.45 9.05
C ASP A 425 8.40 2.82 8.32
N VAL A 426 8.89 2.81 7.08
CA VAL A 426 8.83 3.89 6.07
C VAL A 426 7.36 4.08 5.66
N ASP A 427 6.92 5.33 5.50
CA ASP A 427 5.51 5.60 5.22
C ASP A 427 5.18 5.33 3.75
N LEU A 428 4.12 4.55 3.52
CA LEU A 428 3.40 4.47 2.27
C LEU A 428 2.04 5.11 2.44
N HIS A 429 1.68 6.01 1.52
CA HIS A 429 0.33 6.55 1.38
C HIS A 429 -0.17 6.25 -0.02
N ALA A 430 -1.42 5.81 -0.15
CA ALA A 430 -2.08 5.69 -1.44
C ALA A 430 -3.42 6.44 -1.45
N TYR A 431 -3.73 7.03 -2.61
CA TYR A 431 -4.93 7.79 -2.89
C TYR A 431 -5.58 7.20 -4.14
N ILE A 432 -6.82 6.75 -4.00
CA ILE A 432 -7.59 6.04 -5.02
C ILE A 432 -8.83 6.83 -5.38
N VAL A 433 -9.11 6.92 -6.67
CA VAL A 433 -10.31 7.52 -7.26
C VAL A 433 -11.11 6.40 -7.92
N GLY A 434 -12.10 5.89 -7.20
CA GLY A 434 -12.85 4.68 -7.58
C GLY A 434 -13.63 4.82 -8.89
N SER A 435 -14.10 6.03 -9.24
CA SER A 435 -14.81 6.31 -10.49
C SER A 435 -14.00 6.08 -11.76
N ASP A 436 -12.67 6.09 -11.66
CA ASP A 436 -11.75 6.12 -12.81
C ASP A 436 -10.75 4.94 -12.80
N GLY A 437 -10.80 4.08 -11.79
CA GLY A 437 -9.76 3.06 -11.55
C GLY A 437 -8.35 3.65 -11.36
N ARG A 438 -8.25 4.90 -10.87
CA ARG A 438 -6.99 5.66 -10.77
C ARG A 438 -6.39 5.58 -9.37
N VAL A 439 -5.09 5.30 -9.32
CA VAL A 439 -4.31 5.07 -8.10
C VAL A 439 -3.05 5.92 -8.13
N TYR A 440 -2.77 6.59 -7.01
CA TYR A 440 -1.54 7.32 -6.77
C TYR A 440 -0.92 6.80 -5.47
N THR A 441 0.31 6.29 -5.52
CA THR A 441 1.04 5.74 -4.36
C THR A 441 2.31 6.53 -4.15
N ALA A 442 2.59 6.94 -2.90
CA ALA A 442 3.80 7.64 -2.50
C ALA A 442 4.48 6.88 -1.35
N ILE A 443 5.78 6.63 -1.47
CA ILE A 443 6.61 5.98 -0.43
C ILE A 443 7.73 6.95 -0.05
N SER A 444 7.75 7.37 1.21
CA SER A 444 8.49 8.55 1.67
C SER A 444 9.55 8.18 2.69
N ARG A 445 10.80 8.62 2.50
CA ARG A 445 12.01 8.30 3.31
C ARG A 445 12.66 6.92 3.03
N VAL A 446 12.56 6.40 1.80
CA VAL A 446 13.42 5.27 1.37
C VAL A 446 14.86 5.78 1.16
N PRO A 447 15.90 5.13 1.70
CA PRO A 447 17.29 5.55 1.48
C PRO A 447 17.76 5.34 0.03
N GLN A 448 18.66 6.21 -0.45
CA GLN A 448 19.45 5.94 -1.66
C GLN A 448 20.54 4.89 -1.38
N PRO A 449 20.95 4.06 -2.36
CA PRO A 449 20.45 3.99 -3.74
C PRO A 449 19.12 3.22 -3.92
N ALA A 450 18.61 2.56 -2.87
CA ALA A 450 17.41 1.69 -2.99
C ALA A 450 16.17 2.42 -3.51
N ALA A 451 15.95 3.68 -3.12
CA ALA A 451 14.81 4.48 -3.56
C ALA A 451 14.70 4.62 -5.09
N ARG A 452 15.84 4.69 -5.81
CA ARG A 452 15.86 4.71 -7.28
C ARG A 452 15.74 3.31 -7.87
N ALA A 453 16.41 2.32 -7.28
CA ALA A 453 16.33 0.93 -7.74
C ALA A 453 14.91 0.33 -7.67
N LEU A 454 14.03 0.89 -6.83
CA LEU A 454 12.61 0.54 -6.79
C LEU A 454 11.78 1.10 -7.97
N LEU A 455 12.26 2.09 -8.75
CA LEU A 455 11.47 2.73 -9.82
C LEU A 455 10.78 1.76 -10.83
N PRO A 456 11.39 0.65 -11.26
CA PRO A 456 10.73 -0.33 -12.14
C PRO A 456 9.65 -1.18 -11.44
N LEU A 457 9.65 -1.25 -10.11
CA LEU A 457 8.78 -2.10 -9.28
C LEU A 457 7.39 -1.49 -9.06
N LEU A 458 6.82 -1.01 -10.17
CA LEU A 458 5.43 -0.59 -10.31
C LEU A 458 4.38 -1.58 -9.72
N PRO A 459 4.57 -2.93 -9.71
CA PRO A 459 3.68 -3.85 -8.99
C PRO A 459 3.36 -3.48 -7.53
N ILE A 460 4.25 -2.80 -6.81
CA ILE A 460 4.02 -2.33 -5.43
C ILE A 460 2.82 -1.35 -5.35
N GLY A 461 2.65 -0.51 -6.38
CA GLY A 461 1.42 0.28 -6.58
C GLY A 461 0.34 -0.48 -7.34
N GLY A 462 0.75 -1.43 -8.21
CA GLY A 462 -0.11 -2.28 -9.03
C GLY A 462 -1.12 -3.12 -8.25
N LEU A 463 -0.77 -3.53 -7.02
CA LEU A 463 -1.70 -4.16 -6.08
C LEU A 463 -2.98 -3.32 -5.87
N PHE A 464 -2.84 -2.02 -5.58
CA PHE A 464 -3.99 -1.14 -5.40
C PHE A 464 -4.76 -0.93 -6.71
N ALA A 465 -4.08 -0.93 -7.85
CA ALA A 465 -4.71 -0.82 -9.16
C ALA A 465 -5.49 -2.09 -9.57
N TRP A 466 -5.19 -3.24 -8.97
CA TRP A 466 -6.02 -4.46 -9.06
C TRP A 466 -7.17 -4.44 -8.05
N LEU A 467 -6.92 -4.00 -6.80
CA LEU A 467 -7.95 -3.87 -5.77
C LEU A 467 -9.07 -2.93 -6.20
N PHE A 468 -8.73 -1.76 -6.74
CA PHE A 468 -9.67 -0.69 -7.10
C PHE A 468 -9.69 -0.44 -8.61
N ALA A 469 -9.57 -1.51 -9.40
CA ALA A 469 -9.81 -1.45 -10.84
C ALA A 469 -11.27 -1.06 -11.12
N LEU A 470 -11.49 -0.28 -12.17
CA LEU A 470 -12.84 -0.02 -12.68
C LEU A 470 -13.42 -1.31 -13.27
N GLU A 471 -14.58 -1.76 -12.77
CA GLU A 471 -15.20 -3.03 -13.13
C GLU A 471 -15.99 -2.92 -14.46
N GLU A 472 -15.66 -3.77 -15.43
CA GLU A 472 -16.52 -3.98 -16.61
C GLU A 472 -17.68 -4.92 -16.26
N PRO A 473 -18.85 -4.83 -16.93
CA PRO A 473 -20.03 -5.64 -16.61
C PRO A 473 -19.75 -7.16 -16.53
N GLY A 474 -20.05 -7.76 -15.36
CA GLY A 474 -19.80 -9.19 -15.10
C GLY A 474 -18.38 -9.52 -14.63
N SER A 475 -17.60 -8.51 -14.23
CA SER A 475 -16.24 -8.61 -13.67
C SER A 475 -16.23 -8.05 -12.24
N GLU A 476 -15.28 -8.48 -11.41
CA GLU A 476 -15.17 -8.10 -10.00
C GLU A 476 -13.71 -7.74 -9.67
N ASN A 477 -13.47 -6.55 -9.12
CA ASN A 477 -12.14 -6.08 -8.75
C ASN A 477 -11.62 -6.75 -7.46
N GLY A 478 -10.34 -6.53 -7.16
CA GLY A 478 -9.72 -7.17 -6.00
C GLY A 478 -10.37 -6.79 -4.66
N PHE A 479 -10.99 -5.61 -4.55
CA PHE A 479 -11.73 -5.21 -3.34
C PHE A 479 -13.07 -5.93 -3.23
N SER A 480 -13.84 -6.03 -4.32
CA SER A 480 -15.08 -6.82 -4.39
C SER A 480 -14.86 -8.29 -3.99
N ILE A 481 -13.71 -8.86 -4.36
CA ILE A 481 -13.36 -10.27 -4.07
C ILE A 481 -12.77 -10.47 -2.67
N THR A 482 -11.86 -9.60 -2.21
CA THR A 482 -11.08 -9.81 -0.96
C THR A 482 -11.57 -8.99 0.24
N GLY A 483 -12.35 -7.93 0.04
CA GLY A 483 -12.65 -6.94 1.08
C GLY A 483 -11.40 -6.23 1.63
N ALA A 484 -10.27 -6.30 0.92
CA ALA A 484 -8.94 -5.95 1.40
C ALA A 484 -8.41 -6.76 2.61
N GLU A 485 -8.91 -7.99 2.82
CA GLU A 485 -8.35 -8.98 3.76
C GLU A 485 -7.58 -10.05 2.96
N PHE A 486 -6.26 -9.87 2.79
CA PHE A 486 -5.43 -10.75 1.96
C PHE A 486 -3.93 -10.69 2.30
N THR A 487 -3.18 -11.66 1.77
CA THR A 487 -1.71 -11.58 1.65
C THR A 487 -1.28 -11.86 0.22
N GLN A 488 -0.57 -10.91 -0.38
CA GLN A 488 0.12 -11.07 -1.66
C GLN A 488 1.58 -11.47 -1.42
N SER A 489 2.04 -12.49 -2.13
CA SER A 489 3.44 -12.83 -2.32
C SER A 489 3.82 -12.61 -3.77
N LEU A 490 4.93 -11.91 -4.00
CA LEU A 490 5.38 -11.42 -5.29
C LEU A 490 6.87 -11.73 -5.49
N GLU A 491 7.19 -12.39 -6.61
CA GLU A 491 8.54 -12.75 -7.04
C GLU A 491 8.84 -11.99 -8.34
N VAL A 492 9.94 -11.22 -8.37
CA VAL A 492 10.36 -10.43 -9.54
C VAL A 492 11.81 -10.75 -9.88
N THR A 493 12.06 -11.29 -11.09
CA THR A 493 13.41 -11.51 -11.64
C THR A 493 13.70 -10.49 -12.73
N PHE A 494 14.79 -9.74 -12.62
CA PHE A 494 15.25 -8.78 -13.62
C PHE A 494 16.14 -9.42 -14.68
N TYR A 495 16.14 -8.88 -15.89
CA TYR A 495 17.00 -9.32 -16.99
C TYR A 495 17.76 -8.13 -17.61
N PRO A 496 19.05 -8.30 -17.98
CA PRO A 496 19.78 -9.58 -18.09
C PRO A 496 20.53 -10.04 -16.83
N GLY A 497 20.50 -9.32 -15.70
CA GLY A 497 21.33 -9.62 -14.52
C GLY A 497 20.83 -10.76 -13.61
N GLU A 498 19.61 -11.26 -13.84
CA GLU A 498 18.92 -12.29 -13.04
C GLU A 498 18.70 -11.92 -11.56
N GLU A 499 18.88 -10.64 -11.18
CA GLU A 499 18.62 -10.17 -9.82
C GLU A 499 17.16 -10.43 -9.45
N THR A 500 16.94 -11.08 -8.30
CA THR A 500 15.59 -11.46 -7.85
C THR A 500 15.23 -10.82 -6.52
N VAL A 501 14.06 -10.18 -6.48
CA VAL A 501 13.47 -9.56 -5.30
C VAL A 501 12.12 -10.20 -4.98
N HIS A 502 11.89 -10.40 -3.68
CA HIS A 502 10.64 -10.91 -3.13
C HIS A 502 9.94 -9.78 -2.36
N ILE A 503 8.66 -9.58 -2.63
CA ILE A 503 7.82 -8.57 -1.98
C ILE A 503 6.60 -9.28 -1.38
N THR A 504 6.33 -9.04 -0.11
CA THR A 504 5.13 -9.53 0.59
C THR A 504 4.29 -8.35 1.02
N GLN A 505 2.99 -8.35 0.71
CA GLN A 505 2.05 -7.29 1.09
C GLN A 505 0.85 -7.91 1.80
N THR A 506 0.66 -7.60 3.07
CA THR A 506 -0.40 -8.14 3.92
C THR A 506 -1.34 -7.01 4.34
N ALA A 507 -2.64 -7.28 4.17
CA ALA A 507 -3.74 -6.34 4.39
C ALA A 507 -4.76 -6.97 5.34
N GLU A 508 -5.13 -6.23 6.39
CA GLU A 508 -5.91 -6.70 7.54
C GLU A 508 -7.37 -6.18 7.51
N GLY A 509 -7.88 -5.85 6.32
CA GLY A 509 -9.18 -5.21 6.14
C GLY A 509 -9.17 -3.71 6.47
N LEU A 510 -10.36 -3.11 6.51
CA LEU A 510 -10.54 -1.69 6.83
C LEU A 510 -10.58 -1.49 8.35
N GLY A 511 -9.79 -0.53 8.85
CA GLY A 511 -9.88 -0.08 10.24
C GLY A 511 -11.14 0.76 10.50
N PRO A 512 -11.42 1.13 11.78
CA PRO A 512 -12.65 1.85 12.16
C PRO A 512 -12.83 3.20 11.44
N ASP A 513 -11.74 3.87 11.08
CA ASP A 513 -11.73 5.11 10.29
C ASP A 513 -11.94 4.90 8.77
N ASN A 514 -12.22 3.67 8.31
CA ASN A 514 -12.25 3.25 6.90
C ASN A 514 -10.91 3.38 6.12
N TYR A 515 -9.77 3.55 6.81
CA TYR A 515 -8.45 3.41 6.18
C TYR A 515 -8.07 1.92 6.06
N LEU A 516 -7.58 1.50 4.90
CA LEU A 516 -6.86 0.22 4.79
C LEU A 516 -5.48 0.36 5.43
N SER A 517 -5.13 -0.60 6.29
CA SER A 517 -3.77 -0.80 6.81
C SER A 517 -3.04 -1.81 5.93
N LEU A 518 -1.87 -1.43 5.39
CA LEU A 518 -1.02 -2.34 4.59
C LEU A 518 0.40 -2.45 5.15
N LYS A 519 0.81 -3.68 5.48
CA LYS A 519 2.18 -4.04 5.86
C LYS A 519 2.91 -4.57 4.62
N THR A 520 3.96 -3.89 4.16
CA THR A 520 4.77 -4.27 2.99
C THR A 520 6.20 -4.62 3.39
N HIS A 521 6.65 -5.82 3.04
CA HIS A 521 8.04 -6.27 3.23
C HIS A 521 8.75 -6.49 1.88
N ILE A 522 9.98 -6.02 1.75
CA ILE A 522 10.78 -6.09 0.51
C ILE A 522 12.17 -6.66 0.80
N GLN A 523 12.53 -7.78 0.17
CA GLN A 523 13.83 -8.44 0.39
C GLN A 523 14.43 -9.03 -0.89
N GLY A 524 15.75 -8.91 -1.07
CA GLY A 524 16.48 -9.54 -2.19
C GLY A 524 17.41 -8.58 -2.92
N GLN A 525 17.63 -8.84 -4.21
CA GLN A 525 18.55 -8.10 -5.07
C GLN A 525 17.79 -7.31 -6.15
N VAL A 526 18.24 -6.09 -6.45
CA VAL A 526 17.68 -5.22 -7.49
C VAL A 526 18.79 -4.53 -8.28
N PRO A 527 18.59 -4.26 -9.58
CA PRO A 527 19.59 -3.60 -10.42
C PRO A 527 19.88 -2.16 -9.95
N PHE A 528 21.11 -1.71 -10.12
CA PHE A 528 21.51 -0.34 -9.82
C PHE A 528 21.08 0.63 -10.93
N LEU A 529 20.41 1.73 -10.55
CA LEU A 529 19.98 2.78 -11.48
C LEU A 529 20.69 4.12 -11.17
N PRO A 530 21.52 4.65 -12.10
CA PRO A 530 22.19 5.95 -11.96
C PRO A 530 21.25 7.16 -11.79
N GLU A 531 21.81 8.31 -11.39
CA GLU A 531 21.00 9.49 -11.03
C GLU A 531 20.42 10.25 -12.24
N ASP A 532 21.02 10.12 -13.42
CA ASP A 532 20.57 10.79 -14.66
C ASP A 532 19.50 10.00 -15.44
N VAL A 533 19.02 8.87 -14.88
CA VAL A 533 18.10 7.95 -15.56
C VAL A 533 16.64 8.20 -15.17
N THR A 534 15.76 8.32 -16.16
CA THR A 534 14.30 8.20 -15.98
C THR A 534 13.82 6.81 -16.40
N VAL A 535 12.80 6.28 -15.69
CA VAL A 535 12.23 4.95 -15.96
C VAL A 535 10.84 5.13 -16.58
N HIS A 536 10.64 4.58 -17.77
CA HIS A 536 9.36 4.57 -18.46
C HIS A 536 8.84 3.15 -18.60
N ILE A 537 7.56 2.93 -18.28
CA ILE A 537 6.89 1.63 -18.34
C ILE A 537 5.67 1.78 -19.26
N THR A 538 5.52 0.88 -20.22
CA THR A 538 4.41 0.90 -21.18
C THR A 538 3.11 0.40 -20.54
N PRO A 539 1.93 0.83 -21.05
CA PRO A 539 0.65 0.20 -20.72
C PRO A 539 0.68 -1.31 -20.99
N TYR A 540 0.09 -2.11 -20.09
CA TYR A 540 0.12 -3.56 -20.17
C TYR A 540 -1.23 -4.19 -19.79
N LYS A 541 -1.44 -5.44 -20.21
CA LYS A 541 -2.57 -6.28 -19.78
C LYS A 541 -2.02 -7.49 -19.02
N GLU A 542 -2.74 -7.96 -18.01
CA GLU A 542 -2.35 -9.08 -17.16
C GLU A 542 -3.56 -9.97 -16.84
N LEU A 543 -3.36 -11.28 -16.88
CA LEU A 543 -4.43 -12.26 -16.71
C LEU A 543 -4.39 -12.84 -15.29
N TYR A 544 -5.43 -12.61 -14.51
CA TYR A 544 -5.57 -13.11 -13.15
C TYR A 544 -6.41 -14.39 -13.17
N HIS A 545 -5.85 -15.47 -12.64
CA HIS A 545 -6.49 -16.78 -12.51
C HIS A 545 -7.02 -16.95 -11.09
N TYR A 546 -8.31 -17.23 -10.94
CA TYR A 546 -8.98 -17.27 -9.64
C TYR A 546 -9.27 -18.71 -9.21
N SER A 547 -9.08 -18.97 -7.93
CA SER A 547 -9.51 -20.17 -7.22
C SER A 547 -10.32 -19.77 -5.97
N SER A 548 -10.84 -20.76 -5.23
CA SER A 548 -11.72 -20.52 -4.07
C SER A 548 -11.09 -19.74 -2.90
N SER A 549 -9.77 -19.59 -2.85
CA SER A 549 -9.07 -18.85 -1.78
C SER A 549 -7.74 -18.21 -2.22
N ALA A 550 -7.41 -18.26 -3.51
CA ALA A 550 -6.19 -17.65 -4.04
C ALA A 550 -6.37 -17.15 -5.49
N VAL A 551 -5.69 -16.05 -5.81
CA VAL A 551 -5.58 -15.50 -7.17
C VAL A 551 -4.12 -15.52 -7.59
N THR A 552 -3.81 -16.07 -8.77
CA THR A 552 -2.44 -16.12 -9.29
C THR A 552 -2.33 -15.41 -10.63
N SER A 553 -1.16 -14.83 -10.90
CA SER A 553 -0.81 -14.32 -12.22
C SER A 553 0.69 -14.44 -12.47
N PHE A 554 1.04 -14.45 -13.76
CA PHE A 554 2.39 -14.52 -14.28
C PHE A 554 2.48 -13.59 -15.48
N ALA A 555 3.49 -12.72 -15.51
CA ALA A 555 3.68 -11.76 -16.58
C ALA A 555 5.17 -11.56 -16.91
N HIS A 556 5.47 -11.21 -18.15
CA HIS A 556 6.76 -10.62 -18.53
C HIS A 556 6.50 -9.18 -18.94
N ARG A 557 7.36 -8.25 -18.48
CA ARG A 557 7.17 -6.81 -18.71
C ARG A 557 8.50 -6.15 -19.07
N GLU A 558 8.43 -5.18 -19.95
CA GLU A 558 9.57 -4.35 -20.36
C GLU A 558 9.51 -2.98 -19.70
N TYR A 559 10.68 -2.37 -19.47
CA TYR A 559 10.83 -1.01 -18.99
C TYR A 559 12.01 -0.34 -19.70
N VAL A 560 11.86 0.95 -20.02
CA VAL A 560 12.86 1.72 -20.75
C VAL A 560 13.56 2.67 -19.78
N LEU A 561 14.89 2.55 -19.71
CA LEU A 561 15.78 3.52 -19.10
C LEU A 561 16.12 4.59 -20.13
N ALA A 562 15.74 5.84 -19.88
CA ALA A 562 16.04 6.97 -20.76
C ALA A 562 17.11 7.88 -20.13
N THR A 563 18.16 8.18 -20.90
CA THR A 563 19.38 8.91 -20.46
C THR A 563 19.79 10.01 -21.45
N GLY A 564 18.86 10.93 -21.74
CA GLY A 564 19.11 12.18 -22.46
C GLY A 564 19.36 12.06 -23.97
N THR A 565 20.25 11.15 -24.39
CA THR A 565 20.61 10.88 -25.80
C THR A 565 20.46 9.42 -26.20
N ALA A 566 20.21 8.51 -25.26
CA ALA A 566 20.01 7.09 -25.49
C ALA A 566 18.84 6.53 -24.65
N ASN A 567 18.22 5.47 -25.16
CA ASN A 567 17.21 4.68 -24.47
C ASN A 567 17.67 3.22 -24.43
N GLN A 568 17.57 2.56 -23.28
CA GLN A 568 17.86 1.14 -23.10
C GLN A 568 16.60 0.43 -22.58
N THR A 569 16.10 -0.54 -23.34
CA THR A 569 15.03 -1.44 -22.86
C THR A 569 15.65 -2.55 -22.03
N LEU A 570 15.06 -2.81 -20.86
CA LEU A 570 15.30 -3.96 -19.99
C LEU A 570 13.96 -4.65 -19.70
N SER A 571 13.99 -5.85 -19.12
CA SER A 571 12.75 -6.55 -18.76
C SER A 571 12.80 -7.19 -17.37
N TYR A 572 11.63 -7.54 -16.86
CA TYR A 572 11.48 -8.38 -15.68
C TYR A 572 10.36 -9.41 -15.87
N ARG A 573 10.52 -10.55 -15.20
CA ARG A 573 9.50 -11.59 -15.07
C ARG A 573 8.85 -11.46 -13.70
N LEU A 574 7.52 -11.48 -13.68
CA LEU A 574 6.65 -11.28 -12.54
C LEU A 574 5.88 -12.56 -12.26
N ARG A 575 5.85 -12.99 -10.99
CA ARG A 575 4.98 -14.06 -10.52
C ARG A 575 4.30 -13.60 -9.23
N GLN A 576 2.97 -13.64 -9.20
CA GLN A 576 2.17 -13.22 -8.04
C GLN A 576 1.19 -14.29 -7.58
N ASN A 577 1.00 -14.35 -6.26
CA ASN A 577 0.01 -15.18 -5.59
C ASN A 577 -0.64 -14.37 -4.46
N ILE A 578 -1.96 -14.18 -4.52
CA ILE A 578 -2.76 -13.42 -3.55
C ILE A 578 -3.70 -14.40 -2.85
N THR A 579 -3.48 -14.69 -1.58
CA THR A 579 -4.35 -15.57 -0.77
C THR A 579 -5.29 -14.75 0.10
N PHE A 580 -6.58 -15.12 0.14
CA PHE A 580 -7.64 -14.35 0.80
C PHE A 580 -8.73 -15.28 1.39
N ALA A 581 -9.51 -14.76 2.34
CA ALA A 581 -10.65 -15.47 2.95
C ALA A 581 -11.97 -14.97 2.33
N GLY A 582 -12.52 -15.75 1.39
CA GLY A 582 -13.77 -15.43 0.69
C GLY A 582 -14.97 -16.28 1.15
N CYS A 583 -16.19 -15.82 0.84
CA CYS A 583 -17.43 -16.59 0.98
C CYS A 583 -17.35 -17.90 0.16
N PRO A 584 -17.51 -19.10 0.75
CA PRO A 584 -17.45 -20.38 0.02
C PRO A 584 -18.54 -20.56 -1.05
N HIS A 585 -19.57 -19.72 -1.03
CA HIS A 585 -20.69 -19.72 -1.97
C HIS A 585 -20.61 -18.59 -3.03
N ALA A 586 -19.57 -17.76 -3.00
CA ALA A 586 -19.36 -16.70 -3.99
C ALA A 586 -18.91 -17.31 -5.33
N ARG A 587 -19.55 -16.89 -6.43
CA ARG A 587 -19.30 -17.44 -7.76
C ARG A 587 -18.21 -16.65 -8.49
N LEU A 588 -16.97 -16.78 -8.01
CA LEU A 588 -15.82 -16.11 -8.61
C LEU A 588 -15.61 -16.51 -10.09
N PRO A 589 -15.28 -15.57 -10.99
CA PRO A 589 -14.96 -15.86 -12.38
C PRO A 589 -13.57 -16.49 -12.50
N ALA A 590 -13.44 -17.62 -13.19
CA ALA A 590 -12.19 -18.41 -13.24
C ALA A 590 -10.97 -17.64 -13.82
N ARG A 591 -11.21 -16.62 -14.65
CA ARG A 591 -10.18 -15.75 -15.22
C ARG A 591 -10.73 -14.33 -15.45
N GLN A 592 -9.95 -13.31 -15.10
CA GLN A 592 -10.23 -11.89 -15.43
C GLN A 592 -8.99 -11.21 -15.99
N ARG A 593 -9.19 -10.20 -16.83
CA ARG A 593 -8.12 -9.43 -17.49
C ARG A 593 -8.02 -8.05 -16.86
N LEU A 594 -6.91 -7.77 -16.16
CA LEU A 594 -6.56 -6.43 -15.70
C LEU A 594 -5.85 -5.69 -16.83
N SER A 595 -6.30 -4.48 -17.16
CA SER A 595 -5.73 -3.64 -18.22
C SER A 595 -5.25 -2.31 -17.65
N VAL A 596 -3.94 -2.16 -17.53
CA VAL A 596 -3.29 -0.94 -17.00
C VAL A 596 -3.03 0.02 -18.15
N VAL A 597 -3.94 0.97 -18.36
CA VAL A 597 -3.93 1.93 -19.48
C VAL A 597 -3.00 3.11 -19.29
N ARG A 598 -2.61 3.42 -18.04
CA ARG A 598 -1.55 4.40 -17.74
C ARG A 598 -0.69 3.90 -16.59
N ALA A 599 0.61 4.06 -16.74
CA ALA A 599 1.64 3.77 -15.74
C ALA A 599 2.65 4.91 -15.72
N PHE A 600 3.02 5.38 -14.53
CA PHE A 600 4.03 6.40 -14.32
C PHE A 600 4.78 6.12 -13.03
N THR A 601 6.09 6.38 -13.03
CA THR A 601 7.00 6.16 -11.91
C THR A 601 7.99 7.33 -11.84
N LEU A 602 8.22 7.88 -10.65
CA LEU A 602 9.06 9.06 -10.43
C LEU A 602 9.68 8.99 -9.03
N TYR A 603 10.95 9.39 -8.91
CA TYR A 603 11.60 9.60 -7.62
C TYR A 603 11.97 11.07 -7.50
N ASP A 604 11.48 11.72 -6.45
CA ASP A 604 11.85 13.09 -6.09
C ASP A 604 13.04 13.05 -5.12
N SER A 605 14.17 13.63 -5.54
CA SER A 605 15.41 13.68 -4.75
C SER A 605 15.45 14.81 -3.72
N GLN A 606 14.55 15.80 -3.79
CA GLN A 606 14.43 16.89 -2.82
C GLN A 606 13.48 16.50 -1.67
N GLU A 607 12.37 15.84 -1.99
CA GLU A 607 11.40 15.36 -1.00
C GLU A 607 11.75 13.96 -0.45
N HIS A 608 12.65 13.22 -1.12
CA HIS A 608 12.94 11.80 -0.87
C HIS A 608 11.70 10.90 -0.93
N VAL A 609 10.86 11.12 -1.96
CA VAL A 609 9.60 10.41 -2.19
C VAL A 609 9.64 9.66 -3.51
N LEU A 610 9.39 8.36 -3.46
CA LEU A 610 9.10 7.51 -4.62
C LEU A 610 7.59 7.54 -4.90
N ARG A 611 7.20 7.84 -6.14
CA ARG A 611 5.81 8.03 -6.56
C ARG A 611 5.45 7.09 -7.72
N TYR A 612 4.38 6.32 -7.57
CA TYR A 612 3.73 5.57 -8.64
C TYR A 612 2.37 6.19 -8.96
N ALA A 613 1.99 6.21 -10.23
CA ALA A 613 0.61 6.53 -10.65
C ALA A 613 0.14 5.53 -11.71
N LEU A 614 -1.08 5.03 -11.53
CA LEU A 614 -1.67 3.92 -12.28
C LEU A 614 -3.14 4.25 -12.64
N ALA A 615 -3.60 3.71 -13.77
CA ALA A 615 -5.01 3.69 -14.14
C ALA A 615 -5.36 2.32 -14.73
N ALA A 616 -6.35 1.63 -14.15
CA ALA A 616 -6.67 0.26 -14.51
C ALA A 616 -8.19 -0.04 -14.55
N HIS A 617 -8.58 -0.88 -15.50
CA HIS A 617 -9.89 -1.52 -15.56
C HIS A 617 -9.74 -3.04 -15.51
N ILE A 618 -10.75 -3.74 -15.00
CA ILE A 618 -10.79 -5.20 -14.93
C ILE A 618 -12.01 -5.74 -15.68
N GLY A 619 -11.76 -6.69 -16.57
CA GLY A 619 -12.72 -7.14 -17.57
C GLY A 619 -12.81 -8.65 -17.73
N SER A 620 -13.93 -9.10 -18.28
CA SER A 620 -14.17 -10.52 -18.52
C SER A 620 -13.19 -11.06 -19.57
N ALA A 621 -12.61 -12.22 -19.30
CA ALA A 621 -11.73 -12.89 -20.26
C ALA A 621 -12.52 -13.92 -21.11
N GLN A 622 -13.67 -13.53 -21.64
CA GLN A 622 -14.53 -14.43 -22.43
C GLN A 622 -14.66 -13.95 -23.88
N ASP A 623 -13.91 -14.66 -24.73
CA ASP A 623 -14.06 -14.75 -26.18
C ASP A 623 -14.06 -13.41 -26.95
N ASP A 624 -12.90 -12.72 -26.88
CA ASP A 624 -12.39 -11.98 -28.04
C ASP A 624 -12.43 -12.92 -29.27
N ALA A 625 -13.41 -12.72 -30.15
CA ALA A 625 -13.51 -13.40 -31.45
C ALA A 625 -12.44 -12.90 -32.46
N GLU A 626 -11.53 -12.03 -32.02
CA GLU A 626 -10.22 -11.79 -32.61
C GLU A 626 -9.11 -12.19 -31.62
N ASN A 627 -9.09 -13.45 -31.19
CA ASN A 627 -7.81 -14.10 -30.95
C ASN A 627 -7.12 -14.26 -32.31
N PRO A 628 -6.05 -13.50 -32.67
CA PRO A 628 -5.15 -13.97 -33.71
C PRO A 628 -4.67 -15.35 -33.25
N PRO A 629 -4.83 -16.41 -34.05
CA PRO A 629 -4.86 -17.77 -33.53
C PRO A 629 -3.51 -18.08 -32.86
N VAL A 630 -3.56 -18.14 -31.53
CA VAL A 630 -2.37 -18.10 -30.67
C VAL A 630 -1.58 -19.37 -30.92
N ASN A 631 -0.32 -19.21 -31.30
CA ASN A 631 0.53 -20.35 -31.65
C ASN A 631 0.49 -21.39 -30.49
N PRO A 632 0.32 -22.71 -30.75
CA PRO A 632 0.16 -23.71 -29.70
C PRO A 632 1.32 -23.82 -28.69
N CYS A 633 2.47 -23.19 -28.98
CA CYS A 633 3.57 -22.99 -28.03
C CYS A 633 3.29 -21.97 -26.92
N HIS A 634 2.25 -21.15 -27.04
CA HIS A 634 1.91 -20.06 -26.12
C HIS A 634 0.64 -20.33 -25.30
N ASP A 635 -0.29 -21.18 -25.77
CA ASP A 635 -1.49 -21.61 -25.02
C ASP A 635 -1.35 -23.01 -24.39
N SER A 636 -0.23 -23.69 -24.62
CA SER A 636 0.08 -25.06 -24.16
C SER A 636 -0.79 -26.18 -24.75
N THR A 637 -1.51 -25.94 -25.86
CA THR A 637 -2.30 -26.99 -26.56
C THR A 637 -1.47 -27.85 -27.53
N HIS A 638 -0.15 -27.61 -27.62
CA HIS A 638 0.76 -28.34 -28.50
C HIS A 638 0.82 -29.86 -28.22
N THR A 639 0.99 -30.67 -29.27
CA THR A 639 1.22 -32.12 -29.13
C THR A 639 2.70 -32.48 -28.95
N CYS A 640 3.52 -31.57 -28.40
CA CYS A 640 4.90 -31.85 -28.02
C CYS A 640 4.93 -32.62 -26.69
N GLU A 641 5.93 -33.49 -26.50
CA GLU A 641 6.09 -34.23 -25.25
C GLU A 641 6.62 -33.32 -24.12
N ALA A 642 6.40 -33.67 -22.84
CA ALA A 642 6.76 -32.82 -21.70
C ALA A 642 8.28 -32.50 -21.58
N THR A 643 9.14 -33.28 -22.25
CA THR A 643 10.60 -33.06 -22.36
C THR A 643 11.01 -32.38 -23.68
N ALA A 644 10.04 -31.79 -24.41
CA ALA A 644 10.25 -31.04 -25.64
C ALA A 644 9.88 -29.57 -25.49
N ARG A 645 10.69 -28.68 -26.06
CA ARG A 645 10.37 -27.26 -26.21
C ARG A 645 9.62 -27.06 -27.52
N CYS A 646 8.39 -26.56 -27.43
CA CYS A 646 7.65 -26.06 -28.58
C CYS A 646 8.29 -24.75 -29.08
N GLN A 647 8.64 -24.67 -30.37
CA GLN A 647 9.08 -23.45 -31.04
C GLN A 647 7.95 -22.91 -31.95
N PRO A 648 7.51 -21.65 -31.77
CA PRO A 648 6.45 -21.06 -32.59
C PRO A 648 6.98 -20.64 -33.96
N GLY A 649 6.34 -21.13 -35.01
CA GLY A 649 6.50 -20.68 -36.40
C GLY A 649 5.52 -19.57 -36.77
N ALA A 650 5.35 -19.34 -38.07
CA ALA A 650 4.46 -18.28 -38.57
C ALA A 650 2.98 -18.65 -38.36
N GLY A 651 2.27 -17.85 -37.55
CA GLY A 651 0.85 -18.10 -37.23
C GLY A 651 0.69 -19.35 -36.37
N MET A 652 0.01 -20.38 -36.90
CA MET A 652 -0.32 -21.62 -36.20
C MET A 652 0.69 -22.77 -36.43
N GLU A 653 1.70 -22.57 -37.26
CA GLU A 653 2.76 -23.57 -37.47
C GLU A 653 3.66 -23.65 -36.23
N TYR A 654 3.97 -24.85 -35.73
CA TYR A 654 4.90 -25.03 -34.62
C TYR A 654 5.75 -26.29 -34.80
N THR A 655 7.01 -26.20 -34.40
CA THR A 655 7.92 -27.35 -34.34
C THR A 655 8.12 -27.76 -32.89
N CYS A 656 8.11 -29.07 -32.65
CA CYS A 656 8.54 -29.62 -31.37
C CYS A 656 10.03 -29.96 -31.50
N GLU A 657 10.88 -29.36 -30.68
CA GLU A 657 12.27 -29.78 -30.53
C GLU A 657 12.46 -30.40 -29.16
N CYS A 658 13.21 -31.48 -29.05
CA CYS A 658 13.56 -32.01 -27.75
C CYS A 658 14.40 -30.99 -26.96
N ALA A 659 14.21 -30.92 -25.63
CA ALA A 659 15.09 -30.13 -24.78
C ALA A 659 16.55 -30.61 -24.92
N ALA A 660 17.51 -29.77 -24.52
CA ALA A 660 18.90 -30.20 -24.39
C ALA A 660 18.98 -31.48 -23.54
N GLY A 661 19.87 -32.41 -23.90
CA GLY A 661 19.94 -33.74 -23.30
C GLY A 661 18.87 -34.74 -23.76
N TYR A 662 18.04 -34.41 -24.76
CA TYR A 662 17.07 -35.35 -25.35
C TYR A 662 17.14 -35.36 -26.90
N ARG A 663 16.88 -36.52 -27.54
CA ARG A 663 16.94 -36.67 -29.02
C ARG A 663 15.79 -37.47 -29.65
N ARG A 664 14.86 -36.76 -30.30
CA ARG A 664 13.98 -37.23 -31.39
C ARG A 664 13.29 -36.03 -32.07
N ASP A 665 12.15 -36.27 -32.68
CA ASP A 665 11.21 -35.39 -33.39
C ASP A 665 10.30 -34.54 -32.46
N GLY A 666 10.70 -34.30 -31.22
CA GLY A 666 9.95 -33.46 -30.26
C GLY A 666 8.62 -34.03 -29.75
N ARG A 667 8.16 -35.16 -30.29
CA ARG A 667 6.94 -35.88 -29.89
C ARG A 667 7.24 -37.27 -29.33
N GLY A 668 8.50 -37.50 -28.93
CA GLY A 668 9.06 -38.79 -28.51
C GLY A 668 10.46 -38.66 -27.90
N CYS A 669 10.71 -37.65 -27.09
CA CYS A 669 12.03 -37.26 -26.59
C CYS A 669 12.61 -38.28 -25.59
N ARG A 670 13.44 -39.20 -26.11
CA ARG A 670 14.33 -40.04 -25.30
C ARG A 670 15.54 -39.24 -24.82
N GLU A 671 16.00 -39.51 -23.61
CA GLU A 671 17.24 -38.98 -23.06
C GLU A 671 18.44 -39.34 -23.96
N VAL A 672 19.47 -38.49 -23.93
CA VAL A 672 20.83 -38.78 -24.37
C VAL A 672 21.68 -38.94 -23.12
N ASP A 673 22.20 -40.13 -22.86
CA ASP A 673 23.20 -40.30 -21.81
C ASP A 673 24.53 -39.78 -22.36
N GLU A 674 24.85 -38.50 -22.16
CA GLU A 674 26.07 -37.93 -22.74
C GLU A 674 27.35 -38.49 -22.10
N CYS A 675 27.26 -39.08 -20.90
CA CYS A 675 28.36 -39.77 -20.25
C CYS A 675 28.65 -41.13 -20.93
N ALA A 676 27.62 -41.89 -21.28
CA ALA A 676 27.74 -43.20 -21.94
C ALA A 676 27.97 -43.09 -23.46
N GLU A 677 27.40 -42.06 -24.11
CA GLU A 677 27.61 -41.80 -25.55
C GLU A 677 28.88 -40.97 -25.84
N GLY A 678 29.61 -40.54 -24.79
CA GLY A 678 30.90 -39.84 -24.93
C GLY A 678 30.79 -38.41 -25.45
N LEU A 679 29.64 -37.78 -25.27
CA LEU A 679 29.33 -36.41 -25.71
C LEU A 679 29.54 -35.37 -24.59
N SER A 680 29.78 -35.82 -23.36
CA SER A 680 29.99 -34.97 -22.18
C SER A 680 31.29 -34.15 -22.26
N GLN A 681 31.18 -32.83 -22.25
CA GLN A 681 32.31 -31.88 -22.29
C GLN A 681 32.94 -31.64 -20.90
N CYS A 682 32.98 -32.68 -20.06
CA CYS A 682 33.51 -32.57 -18.71
C CYS A 682 35.03 -32.36 -18.71
N GLY A 683 35.49 -31.31 -18.02
CA GLY A 683 36.91 -31.01 -17.85
C GLY A 683 37.70 -32.11 -17.11
N PRO A 684 39.04 -32.13 -17.21
CA PRO A 684 39.86 -33.13 -16.53
C PRO A 684 39.65 -33.14 -15.01
N PHE A 685 39.88 -34.30 -14.38
CA PHE A 685 39.67 -34.59 -12.96
C PHE A 685 38.21 -34.58 -12.44
N THR A 686 37.23 -34.48 -13.34
CA THR A 686 35.81 -34.70 -13.04
C THR A 686 35.41 -36.20 -13.05
N VAL A 687 34.14 -36.45 -12.74
CA VAL A 687 33.35 -37.65 -13.04
C VAL A 687 32.05 -37.19 -13.68
N CYS A 688 31.73 -37.71 -14.87
CA CYS A 688 30.46 -37.45 -15.53
C CYS A 688 29.35 -38.27 -14.86
N LEU A 689 28.27 -37.62 -14.46
CA LEU A 689 27.04 -38.23 -13.97
C LEU A 689 25.87 -37.79 -14.84
N ASN A 690 25.26 -38.74 -15.55
CA ASN A 690 24.04 -38.52 -16.33
C ASN A 690 22.86 -38.22 -15.38
N VAL A 691 21.98 -37.31 -15.79
CA VAL A 691 20.69 -37.01 -15.15
C VAL A 691 19.63 -36.77 -16.22
N PRO A 692 18.33 -36.97 -15.91
CA PRO A 692 17.26 -36.74 -16.89
C PRO A 692 17.28 -35.33 -17.50
N GLY A 693 17.83 -35.22 -18.71
CA GLY A 693 17.94 -33.97 -19.48
C GLY A 693 19.27 -33.21 -19.42
N SER A 694 20.33 -33.77 -18.82
CA SER A 694 21.70 -33.24 -18.93
C SER A 694 22.70 -34.23 -18.33
N TYR A 695 23.98 -33.98 -18.51
CA TYR A 695 25.02 -34.51 -17.62
C TYR A 695 25.49 -33.41 -16.66
N ARG A 696 26.01 -33.81 -15.50
CA ARG A 696 26.80 -32.94 -14.62
C ARG A 696 28.16 -33.56 -14.32
N CYS A 697 29.17 -32.69 -14.20
CA CYS A 697 30.57 -33.09 -14.01
C CYS A 697 30.97 -32.84 -12.55
N GLU A 698 30.96 -33.86 -11.70
CA GLU A 698 31.36 -33.71 -10.29
C GLU A 698 32.88 -33.84 -10.13
N CYS A 699 33.47 -32.99 -9.29
CA CYS A 699 34.91 -33.04 -9.03
C CYS A 699 35.29 -34.29 -8.24
N ARG A 700 36.39 -34.97 -8.61
CA ARG A 700 36.95 -36.05 -7.78
C ARG A 700 37.41 -35.51 -6.44
N SER A 701 37.24 -36.32 -5.39
CA SER A 701 37.56 -35.93 -4.01
C SER A 701 38.98 -35.36 -3.88
N GLY A 702 39.09 -34.18 -3.26
CA GLY A 702 40.31 -33.35 -3.19
C GLY A 702 40.29 -32.09 -4.10
N TYR A 703 39.29 -31.95 -4.96
CA TYR A 703 39.12 -30.84 -5.90
C TYR A 703 37.78 -30.12 -5.65
N ARG A 704 37.73 -28.81 -5.85
CA ARG A 704 36.51 -27.96 -5.81
C ARG A 704 36.21 -27.37 -7.19
N PRO A 705 34.95 -27.05 -7.52
CA PRO A 705 34.66 -26.28 -8.73
C PRO A 705 35.29 -24.87 -8.65
N ALA A 706 35.73 -24.37 -9.81
CA ALA A 706 36.10 -22.98 -10.00
C ALA A 706 34.86 -22.08 -10.21
N GLU A 707 35.04 -20.75 -10.15
CA GLU A 707 33.92 -19.79 -10.24
C GLU A 707 33.24 -19.78 -11.62
N ASP A 708 33.97 -20.17 -12.66
CA ASP A 708 33.49 -20.43 -14.02
C ASP A 708 32.74 -21.77 -14.19
N GLY A 709 32.59 -22.56 -13.11
CA GLY A 709 31.63 -23.66 -13.00
C GLY A 709 31.91 -24.93 -13.80
N GLN A 710 32.79 -24.90 -14.81
CA GLN A 710 33.08 -26.04 -15.69
C GLN A 710 34.44 -26.72 -15.46
N ALA A 711 35.32 -26.11 -14.65
CA ALA A 711 36.63 -26.65 -14.27
C ALA A 711 36.71 -27.03 -12.78
N CYS A 712 37.37 -28.15 -12.48
CA CYS A 712 37.68 -28.60 -11.12
C CYS A 712 39.12 -28.25 -10.75
N VAL A 713 39.30 -27.33 -9.81
CA VAL A 713 40.61 -26.93 -9.28
C VAL A 713 40.93 -27.70 -7.99
N PRO A 714 42.20 -28.10 -7.76
CA PRO A 714 42.58 -28.75 -6.51
C PRO A 714 42.35 -27.80 -5.32
N LEU A 715 42.07 -28.37 -4.13
CA LEU A 715 42.09 -27.60 -2.89
C LEU A 715 43.52 -27.14 -2.60
N ALA A 716 43.82 -25.89 -2.93
CA ALA A 716 45.17 -25.33 -2.90
C ALA A 716 45.65 -24.97 -1.47
N PRO A 717 46.97 -24.96 -1.21
CA PRO A 717 47.53 -24.68 0.12
C PRO A 717 47.58 -23.18 0.48
N ALA A 718 48.28 -22.85 1.56
CA ALA A 718 48.53 -21.48 2.04
C ALA A 718 49.04 -20.53 0.94
N SER A 719 48.64 -19.25 1.03
CA SER A 719 48.94 -18.21 0.04
C SER A 719 50.44 -17.94 -0.11
N ASN A 720 50.82 -17.45 -1.30
CA ASN A 720 52.18 -17.12 -1.69
C ASN A 720 52.52 -15.65 -1.31
N PRO A 721 53.46 -15.40 -0.38
CA PRO A 721 53.85 -14.03 0.00
C PRO A 721 54.43 -13.17 -1.14
N CYS A 722 54.77 -13.78 -2.29
CA CYS A 722 55.19 -13.05 -3.50
C CYS A 722 54.03 -12.47 -4.31
N GLU A 723 52.79 -12.90 -4.10
CA GLU A 723 51.61 -12.47 -4.88
C GLU A 723 50.68 -11.53 -4.10
N ASP A 724 50.65 -11.64 -2.77
CA ASP A 724 49.94 -10.71 -1.87
C ASP A 724 50.78 -9.47 -1.47
N GLY A 725 52.05 -9.42 -1.90
CA GLY A 725 52.98 -8.31 -1.64
C GLY A 725 53.62 -8.31 -0.24
N SER A 726 53.41 -9.35 0.58
CA SER A 726 53.92 -9.42 1.97
C SER A 726 55.39 -9.86 2.10
N HIS A 727 56.26 -9.45 1.15
CA HIS A 727 57.66 -9.91 1.06
C HIS A 727 58.71 -8.81 1.33
N PRO A 728 59.89 -9.14 1.90
CA PRO A 728 60.95 -8.19 2.21
C PRO A 728 61.96 -7.94 1.07
N CYS A 729 61.76 -8.51 -0.13
CA CYS A 729 62.69 -8.36 -1.27
C CYS A 729 62.87 -6.89 -1.69
N ALA A 730 63.99 -6.60 -2.39
CA ALA A 730 64.18 -5.32 -3.05
C ALA A 730 63.02 -5.02 -4.03
N PRO A 731 62.76 -3.73 -4.37
CA PRO A 731 61.66 -3.36 -5.24
C PRO A 731 61.74 -4.04 -6.63
N GLY A 732 60.58 -4.18 -7.28
CA GLY A 732 60.41 -5.02 -8.48
C GLY A 732 61.14 -4.56 -9.74
N ASP A 733 61.82 -3.42 -9.71
CA ASP A 733 62.75 -2.93 -10.73
C ASP A 733 64.18 -3.47 -10.54
N ARG A 734 64.46 -4.14 -9.41
CA ARG A 734 65.80 -4.63 -9.03
C ARG A 734 65.86 -6.08 -8.56
N ALA A 735 64.78 -6.63 -8.00
CA ALA A 735 64.71 -8.03 -7.58
C ALA A 735 63.36 -8.68 -7.92
N ARG A 736 63.38 -10.02 -8.02
CA ARG A 736 62.17 -10.85 -8.10
C ARG A 736 61.99 -11.67 -6.83
N CYS A 737 60.73 -11.78 -6.40
CA CYS A 737 60.30 -12.68 -5.33
C CYS A 737 59.99 -14.07 -5.94
N LEU A 738 60.50 -15.13 -5.32
CA LEU A 738 60.29 -16.52 -5.69
C LEU A 738 59.59 -17.29 -4.55
N PRO A 739 58.44 -17.95 -4.79
CA PRO A 739 57.80 -18.79 -3.80
C PRO A 739 58.67 -19.97 -3.37
N ARG A 740 58.65 -20.29 -2.07
CA ARG A 740 59.08 -21.61 -1.57
C ARG A 740 57.92 -22.29 -0.84
N ALA A 741 57.82 -23.61 -1.01
CA ALA A 741 56.73 -24.46 -0.53
C ALA A 741 56.52 -24.54 1.00
N GLY A 742 57.26 -23.75 1.78
CA GLY A 742 57.08 -23.59 3.23
C GLY A 742 56.39 -22.27 3.65
N GLY A 743 55.93 -21.43 2.71
CA GLY A 743 55.27 -20.16 3.03
C GLY A 743 56.24 -19.03 3.41
N HIS A 744 57.49 -19.09 2.95
CA HIS A 744 58.48 -18.03 3.13
C HIS A 744 59.04 -17.63 1.75
N PRO A 745 59.04 -16.34 1.39
CA PRO A 745 59.56 -15.89 0.10
C PRO A 745 61.09 -16.00 0.05
N ALA A 746 61.64 -16.25 -1.14
CA ALA A 746 63.07 -16.13 -1.42
C ALA A 746 63.29 -15.06 -2.50
N CYS A 747 64.29 -14.21 -2.33
CA CYS A 747 64.53 -13.08 -3.22
C CYS A 747 65.74 -13.36 -4.13
N GLU A 748 65.74 -12.79 -5.34
CA GLU A 748 66.85 -12.91 -6.30
C GLU A 748 66.96 -11.60 -7.09
N CYS A 749 68.17 -11.03 -7.22
CA CYS A 749 68.37 -9.82 -8.01
C CYS A 749 68.06 -10.08 -9.51
N LEU A 750 67.56 -9.07 -10.20
CA LEU A 750 67.32 -9.13 -11.64
C LEU A 750 68.66 -9.07 -12.42
N PRO A 751 68.71 -9.55 -13.68
CA PRO A 751 69.87 -9.35 -14.55
C PRO A 751 70.27 -7.87 -14.61
N GLY A 752 71.57 -7.58 -14.64
CA GLY A 752 72.11 -6.23 -14.46
C GLY A 752 72.28 -5.79 -13.00
N TYR A 753 71.82 -6.59 -12.02
CA TYR A 753 72.01 -6.34 -10.60
C TYR A 753 72.66 -7.52 -9.85
N ALA A 754 73.54 -7.22 -8.90
CA ALA A 754 74.21 -8.16 -8.01
C ALA A 754 73.96 -7.80 -6.53
N GLY A 755 73.73 -8.82 -5.71
CA GLY A 755 73.33 -8.69 -4.31
C GLY A 755 72.72 -9.97 -3.75
N ASP A 756 71.96 -9.88 -2.67
CA ASP A 756 71.32 -11.03 -1.99
C ASP A 756 69.82 -11.18 -2.28
N GLY A 757 69.26 -10.29 -3.11
CA GLY A 757 67.83 -10.22 -3.45
C GLY A 757 67.01 -9.30 -2.55
N ILE A 758 67.52 -8.91 -1.37
CA ILE A 758 66.93 -7.93 -0.46
C ILE A 758 67.63 -6.58 -0.64
N ASP A 759 68.96 -6.58 -0.81
CA ASP A 759 69.71 -5.45 -1.35
C ASP A 759 70.37 -5.86 -2.69
N CYS A 760 70.18 -5.05 -3.72
CA CYS A 760 70.58 -5.32 -5.10
C CYS A 760 71.20 -4.07 -5.74
N SER A 761 72.48 -4.20 -6.09
CA SER A 761 73.35 -3.14 -6.60
C SER A 761 73.66 -3.32 -8.08
N ASP A 762 73.86 -2.21 -8.79
CA ASP A 762 74.07 -2.15 -10.25
C ASP A 762 75.37 -2.83 -10.69
N VAL A 763 75.37 -3.53 -11.81
CA VAL A 763 76.55 -4.20 -12.40
C VAL A 763 77.01 -3.44 -13.64
N ASP A 764 78.18 -2.79 -13.58
CA ASP A 764 78.73 -2.05 -14.72
C ASP A 764 79.26 -3.00 -15.81
N GLU A 765 78.39 -3.34 -16.75
CA GLU A 765 78.69 -4.26 -17.86
C GLU A 765 79.59 -3.61 -18.92
N CYS A 766 79.69 -2.27 -18.95
CA CYS A 766 80.61 -1.57 -19.85
C CYS A 766 82.09 -1.85 -19.52
N ALA A 767 82.40 -2.35 -18.31
CA ALA A 767 83.74 -2.78 -17.93
C ALA A 767 84.34 -3.84 -18.89
N GLU A 768 83.51 -4.73 -19.48
CA GLU A 768 83.98 -5.76 -20.42
C GLU A 768 83.81 -5.37 -21.91
N ASN A 769 83.40 -4.13 -22.21
CA ASN A 769 83.25 -3.57 -23.57
C ASN A 769 82.33 -4.39 -24.53
N PRO A 770 81.06 -4.67 -24.15
CA PRO A 770 80.12 -5.48 -24.94
C PRO A 770 79.55 -4.83 -26.22
N CYS A 771 79.84 -3.56 -26.50
CA CYS A 771 79.29 -2.82 -27.65
C CYS A 771 80.00 -3.10 -28.98
N HIS A 772 79.38 -2.70 -30.10
CA HIS A 772 80.02 -2.72 -31.41
C HIS A 772 81.32 -1.86 -31.41
N PRO A 773 82.42 -2.25 -32.09
CA PRO A 773 83.69 -1.50 -32.04
C PRO A 773 83.62 -0.06 -32.58
N ALA A 774 82.60 0.27 -33.38
CA ALA A 774 82.29 1.62 -33.85
C ALA A 774 81.16 2.30 -33.05
N ALA A 775 80.94 1.88 -31.81
CA ALA A 775 80.00 2.45 -30.86
C ALA A 775 80.69 2.76 -29.52
N THR A 776 80.02 3.49 -28.64
CA THR A 776 80.47 3.77 -27.27
C THR A 776 79.48 3.20 -26.27
N CYS A 777 80.00 2.57 -25.20
CA CYS A 777 79.21 1.98 -24.12
C CYS A 777 78.94 3.02 -23.03
N TYR A 778 77.70 3.08 -22.55
CA TYR A 778 77.28 3.87 -21.41
C TYR A 778 76.44 3.01 -20.47
N ASN A 779 76.97 2.75 -19.27
CA ASN A 779 76.27 1.97 -18.25
C ASN A 779 75.05 2.73 -17.71
N THR A 780 73.96 2.03 -17.46
CA THR A 780 72.72 2.54 -16.87
C THR A 780 72.21 1.57 -15.79
N LEU A 781 71.22 1.97 -15.00
CA LEU A 781 70.79 1.15 -13.86
C LEU A 781 70.06 -0.12 -14.33
N GLY A 782 70.73 -1.27 -14.20
CA GLY A 782 70.26 -2.60 -14.60
C GLY A 782 70.51 -2.98 -16.06
N SER A 783 71.31 -2.20 -16.80
CA SER A 783 71.66 -2.50 -18.20
C SER A 783 72.74 -1.56 -18.74
N PHE A 784 73.27 -1.82 -19.93
CA PHE A 784 74.11 -0.87 -20.65
C PHE A 784 73.50 -0.46 -21.98
N SER A 785 73.86 0.73 -22.44
CA SER A 785 73.44 1.27 -23.74
C SER A 785 74.65 1.50 -24.66
N CYS A 786 74.53 1.09 -25.91
CA CYS A 786 75.53 1.33 -26.95
C CYS A 786 75.05 2.44 -27.89
N GLN A 787 75.94 3.36 -28.26
CA GLN A 787 75.61 4.41 -29.24
C GLN A 787 76.63 4.42 -30.39
N CYS A 788 76.16 4.26 -31.64
CA CYS A 788 76.99 4.33 -32.83
C CYS A 788 77.75 5.67 -32.92
N GLN A 789 79.01 5.64 -33.30
CA GLN A 789 79.84 6.84 -33.46
C GLN A 789 79.39 7.65 -34.70
N PRO A 790 79.57 8.99 -34.71
CA PRO A 790 79.02 9.86 -35.74
C PRO A 790 79.42 9.47 -37.17
N GLY A 791 78.43 9.34 -38.04
CA GLY A 791 78.58 8.86 -39.42
C GLY A 791 78.03 7.44 -39.64
N TYR A 792 77.67 6.72 -38.58
CA TYR A 792 76.95 5.45 -38.67
C TYR A 792 75.56 5.53 -38.01
N GLU A 793 74.57 4.93 -38.66
CA GLU A 793 73.19 4.78 -38.20
C GLU A 793 72.90 3.31 -37.88
N GLY A 794 72.25 3.07 -36.73
CA GLY A 794 72.02 1.74 -36.18
C GLY A 794 71.69 1.76 -34.69
N ASP A 795 71.66 0.59 -34.06
CA ASP A 795 71.22 0.39 -32.66
C ASP A 795 72.37 0.39 -31.63
N GLY A 796 73.60 0.64 -32.06
CA GLY A 796 74.82 0.58 -31.22
C GLY A 796 75.46 -0.80 -31.11
N PHE A 797 74.74 -1.87 -31.46
CA PHE A 797 75.25 -3.24 -31.57
C PHE A 797 75.51 -3.65 -33.03
N GLN A 798 74.81 -3.02 -33.97
CA GLN A 798 75.02 -3.02 -35.41
C GLN A 798 74.96 -1.57 -35.92
N CYS A 799 76.01 -1.09 -36.60
CA CYS A 799 76.12 0.29 -37.07
C CYS A 799 76.43 0.32 -38.59
N THR A 800 75.57 0.98 -39.39
CA THR A 800 75.61 0.99 -40.88
C THR A 800 75.47 2.42 -41.45
N HIS A 801 75.22 2.63 -42.74
CA HIS A 801 75.32 3.96 -43.40
C HIS A 801 74.16 4.18 -44.40
N ALA A 802 73.42 5.31 -44.32
CA ALA A 802 72.07 5.46 -44.92
C ALA A 802 71.96 6.35 -46.19
N ALA A 803 70.94 6.12 -47.06
CA ALA A 803 70.69 6.88 -48.31
C ALA A 803 69.31 6.72 -49.03
N TRP A 804 68.50 7.81 -49.11
CA TRP A 804 67.75 8.40 -50.26
C TRP A 804 66.62 7.72 -51.14
N HIS A 805 65.34 8.19 -50.99
CA HIS A 805 64.37 8.76 -52.02
C HIS A 805 63.76 7.92 -53.24
N PRO A 806 62.83 8.42 -54.16
CA PRO A 806 61.43 8.95 -54.00
C PRO A 806 60.35 8.74 -55.19
N LEU A 807 59.06 9.16 -54.99
CA LEU A 807 58.03 9.81 -55.94
C LEU A 807 57.27 9.17 -57.18
N ASN A 808 55.89 9.12 -57.12
CA ASN A 808 54.76 9.64 -58.02
C ASN A 808 54.70 9.52 -59.61
N PRO A 809 53.63 9.96 -60.40
CA PRO A 809 52.13 10.07 -60.26
C PRO A 809 51.21 9.83 -61.55
N GLY A 810 49.85 9.95 -61.46
CA GLY A 810 48.84 10.16 -62.56
C GLY A 810 47.43 9.51 -62.31
N ARG A 811 46.25 9.68 -63.00
CA ARG A 811 45.54 10.56 -64.01
C ARG A 811 43.98 10.27 -63.89
N GLY A 812 42.93 10.95 -64.43
CA GLY A 812 42.78 12.28 -65.11
C GLY A 812 41.46 12.62 -65.91
N ARG A 813 40.26 12.85 -65.29
CA ARG A 813 39.11 13.75 -65.67
C ARG A 813 37.90 13.33 -66.62
N LEU A 814 36.68 13.83 -66.29
CA LEU A 814 35.43 14.17 -67.09
C LEU A 814 34.08 13.39 -66.86
N LEU A 815 32.96 14.02 -67.31
CA LEU A 815 31.50 13.77 -67.11
C LEU A 815 30.75 13.89 -68.48
N PRO A 816 29.40 13.71 -68.66
CA PRO A 816 28.34 13.03 -67.86
C PRO A 816 27.45 12.02 -68.67
N ALA A 817 26.53 11.30 -68.00
CA ALA A 817 25.35 10.58 -68.55
C ALA A 817 24.37 10.28 -67.39
N GLY A 818 23.10 9.86 -67.54
CA GLY A 818 22.26 9.58 -68.72
C GLY A 818 21.05 8.72 -68.30
N SER A 819 19.83 9.03 -68.77
CA SER A 819 18.58 8.44 -68.25
C SER A 819 18.31 7.00 -68.68
N VAL A 820 17.77 6.18 -67.77
CA VAL A 820 17.03 4.94 -68.07
C VAL A 820 15.70 4.99 -67.32
N GLN A 821 14.57 4.86 -68.04
CA GLN A 821 13.23 4.85 -67.45
C GLN A 821 12.83 3.44 -67.04
N GLN A 822 12.12 3.30 -65.92
CA GLN A 822 11.39 2.08 -65.60
C GLN A 822 10.06 2.07 -66.37
N LEU A 823 9.72 0.92 -66.98
CA LEU A 823 8.42 0.70 -67.60
C LEU A 823 7.32 0.64 -66.54
N THR A 824 6.14 1.15 -66.85
CA THR A 824 4.97 1.06 -65.96
C THR A 824 4.34 -0.34 -65.99
N PRO A 825 3.54 -0.74 -64.98
CA PRO A 825 2.92 -2.07 -64.93
C PRO A 825 2.06 -2.41 -66.16
N CYS A 826 1.18 -1.50 -66.60
CA CYS A 826 0.32 -1.74 -67.77
C CYS A 826 1.14 -1.88 -69.06
N GLU A 827 2.19 -1.05 -69.23
CA GLU A 827 3.08 -1.16 -70.39
C GLU A 827 3.87 -2.47 -70.41
N HIS A 828 4.30 -2.95 -69.24
CA HIS A 828 5.00 -4.22 -69.10
C HIS A 828 4.09 -5.41 -69.42
N GLU A 829 2.86 -5.45 -68.89
CA GLU A 829 1.89 -6.52 -69.21
C GLU A 829 1.44 -6.49 -70.68
N ARG A 830 1.30 -5.31 -71.28
CA ARG A 830 1.01 -5.16 -72.72
C ARG A 830 2.14 -5.68 -73.62
N LEU A 831 3.38 -5.70 -73.13
CA LEU A 831 4.56 -6.17 -73.88
C LEU A 831 4.90 -7.65 -73.64
N TYR A 832 4.54 -8.22 -72.48
CA TYR A 832 4.90 -9.59 -72.09
C TYR A 832 3.68 -10.42 -71.60
N PRO A 833 2.68 -10.68 -72.46
CA PRO A 833 1.54 -11.54 -72.11
C PRO A 833 2.01 -12.98 -71.80
N ARG A 834 1.51 -13.54 -70.69
CA ARG A 834 1.93 -14.87 -70.20
C ARG A 834 1.50 -16.01 -71.14
N ALA A 835 2.47 -16.83 -71.54
CA ALA A 835 2.23 -18.10 -72.23
C ALA A 835 1.79 -19.22 -71.26
N VAL A 836 0.98 -20.16 -71.75
CA VAL A 836 0.35 -21.23 -70.96
C VAL A 836 0.92 -22.60 -71.33
N LEU A 837 1.18 -23.45 -70.33
CA LEU A 837 1.59 -24.85 -70.51
C LEU A 837 0.37 -25.78 -70.69
N PRO A 838 0.50 -26.89 -71.44
CA PRO A 838 -0.66 -27.63 -71.95
C PRO A 838 -1.36 -28.52 -70.91
N GLY A 839 -2.64 -28.25 -70.68
CA GLY A 839 -3.61 -29.13 -70.02
C GLY A 839 -5.01 -28.93 -70.65
N PRO A 840 -5.89 -29.95 -70.65
CA PRO A 840 -7.10 -29.91 -71.48
C PRO A 840 -8.21 -29.00 -70.91
N SER A 841 -8.32 -27.79 -71.50
CA SER A 841 -9.55 -27.11 -71.98
C SER A 841 -10.91 -27.42 -71.31
N PRO A 842 -11.75 -26.37 -71.06
CA PRO A 842 -12.07 -25.40 -72.12
C PRO A 842 -11.93 -23.90 -71.78
N VAL A 843 -11.44 -23.15 -72.77
CA VAL A 843 -11.82 -21.78 -73.23
C VAL A 843 -12.25 -20.77 -72.14
N GLY A 844 -11.63 -19.59 -71.98
CA GLY A 844 -10.57 -18.86 -72.69
C GLY A 844 -10.30 -17.55 -71.89
N ASP A 845 -9.69 -16.48 -72.37
CA ASP A 845 -9.02 -16.12 -73.63
C ASP A 845 -7.98 -15.02 -73.29
N GLY A 846 -6.94 -14.80 -74.10
CA GLY A 846 -5.78 -13.98 -73.71
C GLY A 846 -6.01 -12.47 -73.77
N HIS A 847 -6.49 -11.84 -72.68
CA HIS A 847 -6.70 -10.39 -72.63
C HIS A 847 -5.38 -9.59 -72.61
N VAL A 848 -5.26 -8.60 -73.50
CA VAL A 848 -4.17 -7.61 -73.50
C VAL A 848 -4.71 -6.27 -73.00
N PRO A 849 -4.16 -5.68 -71.92
CA PRO A 849 -4.70 -4.47 -71.30
C PRO A 849 -4.48 -3.20 -72.15
N GLN A 850 -5.45 -2.30 -72.12
CA GLN A 850 -5.43 -1.02 -72.82
C GLN A 850 -4.94 0.10 -71.88
N CYS A 851 -3.73 0.61 -72.13
CA CYS A 851 -3.14 1.69 -71.32
C CYS A 851 -3.47 3.10 -71.85
N ASP A 852 -3.43 4.10 -70.97
CA ASP A 852 -3.46 5.52 -71.31
C ASP A 852 -2.09 6.01 -71.85
N GLU A 853 -1.98 7.29 -72.18
CA GLU A 853 -0.73 7.91 -72.68
C GLU A 853 0.31 8.17 -71.57
N GLN A 854 0.01 7.78 -70.32
CA GLN A 854 0.92 7.84 -69.16
C GLN A 854 1.26 6.45 -68.60
N GLY A 855 0.95 5.38 -69.34
CA GLY A 855 1.27 3.99 -68.97
C GLY A 855 0.38 3.38 -67.87
N ARG A 856 -0.77 3.97 -67.56
CA ARG A 856 -1.74 3.41 -66.59
C ARG A 856 -2.88 2.71 -67.31
N TYR A 857 -3.61 1.84 -66.62
CA TYR A 857 -4.79 1.19 -67.19
C TYR A 857 -5.89 2.23 -67.48
N ARG A 858 -6.51 2.16 -68.67
CA ARG A 858 -7.70 2.97 -68.98
C ARG A 858 -8.86 2.51 -68.10
N PRO A 859 -9.66 3.42 -67.49
CA PRO A 859 -10.77 3.04 -66.59
C PRO A 859 -11.85 2.15 -67.22
N LEU A 860 -11.93 2.07 -68.55
CA LEU A 860 -12.77 1.14 -69.30
C LEU A 860 -11.85 0.19 -70.10
N GLN A 861 -12.01 -1.12 -69.90
CA GLN A 861 -11.36 -2.18 -70.68
C GLN A 861 -12.40 -2.92 -71.51
N CYS A 862 -12.00 -3.38 -72.71
CA CYS A 862 -12.85 -4.20 -73.58
C CYS A 862 -12.04 -5.32 -74.23
N HIS A 863 -12.61 -6.53 -74.30
CA HIS A 863 -11.98 -7.71 -74.88
C HIS A 863 -12.23 -7.78 -76.40
N GLY A 864 -11.20 -7.56 -77.20
CA GLY A 864 -11.33 -7.46 -78.66
C GLY A 864 -11.95 -8.67 -79.36
N SER A 865 -11.73 -9.89 -78.87
CA SER A 865 -12.28 -11.13 -79.45
C SER A 865 -13.68 -11.51 -78.95
N THR A 866 -14.07 -11.12 -77.73
CA THR A 866 -15.33 -11.57 -77.09
C THR A 866 -16.34 -10.43 -76.87
N GLY A 867 -15.97 -9.19 -77.19
CA GLY A 867 -16.84 -8.01 -77.17
C GLY A 867 -17.36 -7.56 -75.80
N HIS A 868 -16.93 -8.21 -74.71
CA HIS A 868 -17.23 -7.79 -73.34
C HIS A 868 -16.45 -6.52 -72.99
N CYS A 869 -17.06 -5.62 -72.21
CA CYS A 869 -16.43 -4.43 -71.65
C CYS A 869 -16.69 -4.35 -70.14
N TRP A 870 -15.75 -3.79 -69.37
CA TRP A 870 -15.86 -3.62 -67.91
C TRP A 870 -15.05 -2.39 -67.47
N CYS A 871 -15.40 -1.80 -66.33
CA CYS A 871 -14.53 -0.80 -65.71
C CYS A 871 -13.40 -1.49 -64.95
N VAL A 872 -12.22 -0.87 -64.89
CA VAL A 872 -11.08 -1.33 -64.06
C VAL A 872 -10.64 -0.25 -63.08
N ASP A 873 -9.99 -0.69 -62.01
CA ASP A 873 -9.33 0.20 -61.05
C ASP A 873 -7.96 0.71 -61.57
N ALA A 874 -7.26 1.47 -60.72
CA ALA A 874 -5.94 2.02 -61.05
C ALA A 874 -4.83 0.95 -61.15
N ALA A 875 -5.06 -0.28 -60.65
CA ALA A 875 -4.16 -1.42 -60.76
C ALA A 875 -4.49 -2.33 -61.95
N GLY A 876 -5.57 -2.06 -62.69
CA GLY A 876 -5.99 -2.80 -63.88
C GLY A 876 -6.93 -3.98 -63.62
N GLN A 877 -7.39 -4.18 -62.38
CA GLN A 877 -8.29 -5.28 -62.04
C GLN A 877 -9.74 -4.93 -62.39
N GLU A 878 -10.51 -5.94 -62.81
CA GLU A 878 -11.94 -5.78 -63.13
C GLU A 878 -12.74 -5.38 -61.88
N ILE A 879 -13.41 -4.24 -61.93
CA ILE A 879 -14.36 -3.85 -60.90
C ILE A 879 -15.59 -4.76 -61.04
N ALA A 880 -15.72 -5.68 -60.08
CA ALA A 880 -16.70 -6.77 -60.14
C ALA A 880 -18.12 -6.27 -60.41
N GLY A 881 -18.83 -6.96 -61.31
CA GLY A 881 -20.19 -6.61 -61.71
C GLY A 881 -20.32 -5.51 -62.77
N THR A 882 -19.23 -4.84 -63.17
CA THR A 882 -19.27 -3.84 -64.26
C THR A 882 -19.21 -4.44 -65.67
N ARG A 883 -19.07 -5.77 -65.79
CA ARG A 883 -18.85 -6.48 -67.06
C ARG A 883 -20.12 -6.63 -67.90
N THR A 884 -20.20 -5.86 -68.98
CA THR A 884 -21.32 -5.86 -69.94
C THR A 884 -21.09 -6.87 -71.06
N ALA A 885 -22.15 -7.57 -71.47
CA ALA A 885 -22.13 -8.56 -72.54
C ALA A 885 -21.94 -7.93 -73.95
N PRO A 886 -21.35 -8.66 -74.93
CA PRO A 886 -21.14 -8.16 -76.28
C PRO A 886 -22.42 -7.62 -76.94
N GLY A 887 -22.33 -6.38 -77.44
CA GLY A 887 -23.44 -5.67 -78.09
C GLY A 887 -24.33 -4.85 -77.14
N SER A 888 -24.14 -4.93 -75.82
CA SER A 888 -24.77 -4.00 -74.87
C SER A 888 -23.96 -2.71 -74.72
N THR A 889 -24.58 -1.64 -74.21
CA THR A 889 -23.93 -0.32 -74.08
C THR A 889 -22.80 -0.36 -73.03
N PRO A 890 -21.56 0.06 -73.35
CA PRO A 890 -20.45 0.04 -72.41
C PRO A 890 -20.72 0.86 -71.12
N PRO A 891 -20.18 0.43 -69.96
CA PRO A 891 -20.37 1.12 -68.70
C PRO A 891 -19.67 2.50 -68.71
N ARG A 892 -20.28 3.50 -68.07
CA ARG A 892 -19.74 4.86 -67.98
C ARG A 892 -18.79 4.99 -66.77
N CYS A 893 -17.49 4.88 -67.01
CA CYS A 893 -16.46 5.12 -66.00
C CYS A 893 -15.97 6.59 -66.07
N GLY A 894 -16.64 7.54 -65.40
CA GLY A 894 -16.26 8.99 -65.36
C GLY A 894 -17.34 9.95 -64.81
N SER A 895 -16.95 11.09 -64.24
CA SER A 895 -17.80 11.98 -63.40
C SER A 895 -18.36 13.26 -64.08
N PRO A 896 -19.47 13.83 -63.57
CA PRO A 896 -20.03 15.14 -63.97
C PRO A 896 -19.90 16.25 -62.90
N GLU A 897 -20.19 17.50 -63.27
CA GLU A 897 -20.20 18.71 -62.42
C GLU A 897 -21.43 19.62 -62.79
N PRO A 898 -21.73 20.77 -62.15
CA PRO A 898 -22.78 20.83 -61.14
C PRO A 898 -23.95 21.79 -61.45
N THR A 899 -25.03 21.66 -60.67
CA THR A 899 -26.10 22.67 -60.56
C THR A 899 -26.40 22.93 -59.09
N GLU A 900 -25.79 23.96 -58.50
CA GLU A 900 -25.85 24.15 -57.05
C GLU A 900 -27.03 25.02 -56.56
N ARG A 901 -27.68 24.47 -55.54
CA ARG A 901 -28.50 25.16 -54.54
C ARG A 901 -27.59 25.99 -53.61
N PRO A 902 -28.03 27.14 -53.07
CA PRO A 902 -27.25 27.87 -52.06
C PRO A 902 -27.04 27.01 -50.81
N ARG A 903 -25.78 26.74 -50.46
CA ARG A 903 -25.38 25.75 -49.46
C ARG A 903 -25.86 26.10 -48.03
N SER A 904 -26.38 25.10 -47.34
CA SER A 904 -26.98 25.14 -45.99
C SER A 904 -25.97 25.44 -44.87
N MET A 905 -26.40 25.31 -43.60
CA MET A 905 -25.48 25.35 -42.44
C MET A 905 -24.56 24.12 -42.41
N CYS A 906 -25.12 22.90 -42.50
CA CYS A 906 -24.33 21.67 -42.46
C CYS A 906 -23.39 21.56 -43.69
N GLU A 907 -23.89 21.87 -44.89
CA GLU A 907 -23.10 21.81 -46.13
C GLU A 907 -21.90 22.77 -46.09
N ARG A 908 -22.08 23.99 -45.57
CA ARG A 908 -20.97 24.95 -45.39
C ARG A 908 -19.99 24.53 -44.30
N TRP A 909 -20.43 23.97 -43.18
CA TRP A 909 -19.52 23.49 -42.13
C TRP A 909 -18.72 22.27 -42.61
N ARG A 910 -19.38 21.32 -43.27
CA ARG A 910 -18.77 20.18 -43.97
C ARG A 910 -17.70 20.64 -44.95
N GLN A 911 -18.03 21.60 -45.83
CA GLN A 911 -17.08 22.16 -46.79
C GLN A 911 -15.90 22.85 -46.09
N SER A 912 -16.14 23.70 -45.08
CA SER A 912 -15.07 24.44 -44.40
C SER A 912 -14.06 23.52 -43.69
N LEU A 913 -14.52 22.37 -43.18
CA LEU A 913 -13.64 21.33 -42.63
C LEU A 913 -12.86 20.61 -43.74
N LEU A 914 -13.53 20.22 -44.83
CA LEU A 914 -12.89 19.59 -45.99
C LEU A 914 -11.81 20.48 -46.63
N GLU A 915 -12.04 21.78 -46.76
CA GLU A 915 -11.05 22.75 -47.24
C GLU A 915 -9.86 22.87 -46.27
N HIS A 916 -10.11 22.89 -44.96
CA HIS A 916 -9.05 22.89 -43.93
C HIS A 916 -8.22 21.60 -43.94
N TYR A 917 -8.83 20.46 -44.27
CA TYR A 917 -8.17 19.16 -44.41
C TYR A 917 -7.58 18.87 -45.81
N GLY A 918 -7.64 19.85 -46.75
CA GLY A 918 -7.03 19.71 -48.07
C GLY A 918 -7.82 18.89 -49.09
N GLY A 919 -9.14 18.78 -48.92
CA GLY A 919 -10.09 18.15 -49.85
C GLY A 919 -10.38 16.67 -49.58
N SER A 920 -9.47 15.96 -48.91
CA SER A 920 -9.61 14.55 -48.54
C SER A 920 -9.43 14.41 -47.03
N PRO A 921 -10.52 14.22 -46.23
CA PRO A 921 -10.40 14.02 -44.80
C PRO A 921 -9.71 12.69 -44.53
N ARG A 922 -8.87 12.64 -43.50
CA ARG A 922 -8.33 11.36 -43.02
C ARG A 922 -9.39 10.61 -42.23
N SER A 923 -9.16 9.31 -42.11
CA SER A 923 -10.07 8.34 -41.48
C SER A 923 -10.34 8.65 -39.99
N ASP A 924 -9.37 9.28 -39.32
CA ASP A 924 -9.44 9.81 -37.95
C ASP A 924 -10.15 11.18 -37.81
N GLN A 925 -10.64 11.80 -38.89
CA GLN A 925 -11.13 13.19 -38.88
C GLN A 925 -12.66 13.29 -39.06
N TYR A 926 -13.32 14.00 -38.13
CA TYR A 926 -14.76 14.21 -38.18
C TYR A 926 -15.20 15.10 -39.35
N VAL A 927 -16.25 14.69 -40.06
CA VAL A 927 -16.91 15.49 -41.09
C VAL A 927 -18.44 15.30 -40.98
N PRO A 928 -19.23 16.34 -40.63
CA PRO A 928 -20.64 16.18 -40.28
C PRO A 928 -21.50 15.67 -41.45
N GLN A 929 -22.47 14.81 -41.15
CA GLN A 929 -23.42 14.26 -42.10
C GLN A 929 -24.61 15.20 -42.29
N CYS A 930 -24.89 15.55 -43.54
CA CYS A 930 -26.04 16.35 -43.94
C CYS A 930 -27.01 15.47 -44.73
N ASP A 931 -28.31 15.73 -44.63
CA ASP A 931 -29.33 15.02 -45.41
C ASP A 931 -29.48 15.62 -46.83
N ALA A 932 -30.42 15.09 -47.63
CA ALA A 932 -30.72 15.62 -48.96
C ALA A 932 -31.41 17.01 -48.93
N GLY A 933 -31.93 17.41 -47.76
CA GLY A 933 -32.36 18.77 -47.45
C GLY A 933 -31.18 19.70 -47.10
N GLY A 934 -29.96 19.18 -46.93
CA GLY A 934 -28.79 19.91 -46.50
C GLY A 934 -28.80 20.22 -45.00
N ASP A 935 -29.82 19.80 -44.24
CA ASP A 935 -29.86 19.99 -42.79
C ASP A 935 -29.11 18.84 -42.10
N PHE A 936 -28.85 18.95 -40.80
CA PHE A 936 -28.11 17.91 -40.08
C PHE A 936 -28.93 16.64 -39.96
N THR A 937 -28.37 15.50 -40.39
CA THR A 937 -28.97 14.19 -40.14
C THR A 937 -29.13 14.01 -38.62
N PRO A 938 -30.34 13.71 -38.07
CA PRO A 938 -30.56 13.62 -36.62
C PRO A 938 -29.69 12.59 -35.89
N LEU A 939 -29.06 11.69 -36.65
CA LEU A 939 -27.96 10.81 -36.25
C LEU A 939 -26.69 11.27 -36.98
N GLN A 940 -25.65 11.63 -36.23
CA GLN A 940 -24.27 11.83 -36.73
C GLN A 940 -23.39 10.66 -36.32
N CYS A 941 -22.31 10.40 -37.07
CA CYS A 941 -21.33 9.36 -36.74
C CYS A 941 -19.90 9.80 -37.03
N HIS A 942 -18.94 9.34 -36.24
CA HIS A 942 -17.51 9.55 -36.48
C HIS A 942 -16.92 8.35 -37.25
N GLY A 943 -16.19 8.61 -38.34
CA GLY A 943 -15.80 7.62 -39.35
C GLY A 943 -15.19 6.32 -38.82
N ASP A 944 -13.89 6.33 -38.54
CA ASP A 944 -13.17 5.13 -38.08
C ASP A 944 -13.56 4.68 -36.67
N SER A 945 -13.82 5.64 -35.79
CA SER A 945 -14.05 5.35 -34.37
C SER A 945 -15.45 4.84 -34.08
N GLY A 946 -16.35 4.80 -35.07
CA GLY A 946 -17.64 4.09 -35.01
C GLY A 946 -18.69 4.66 -34.06
N TYR A 947 -18.35 5.62 -33.20
CA TYR A 947 -19.28 6.31 -32.30
C TYR A 947 -20.31 7.08 -33.13
N CYS A 948 -21.59 6.93 -32.79
CA CYS A 948 -22.67 7.76 -33.33
C CYS A 948 -23.40 8.50 -32.21
N TRP A 949 -24.05 9.62 -32.50
CA TRP A 949 -24.82 10.40 -31.52
C TRP A 949 -25.98 11.12 -32.18
N CYS A 950 -27.00 11.46 -31.39
CA CYS A 950 -28.12 12.24 -31.88
C CYS A 950 -27.78 13.74 -31.85
N VAL A 951 -28.30 14.49 -32.83
CA VAL A 951 -28.15 15.96 -32.88
C VAL A 951 -29.48 16.70 -33.01
N ASP A 952 -29.49 17.94 -32.52
CA ASP A 952 -30.59 18.87 -32.75
C ASP A 952 -30.58 19.47 -34.17
N GLN A 953 -31.60 20.27 -34.50
CA GLN A 953 -31.76 20.94 -35.81
C GLN A 953 -30.62 21.94 -36.13
N SER A 954 -29.74 22.25 -35.19
CA SER A 954 -28.54 23.09 -35.37
C SER A 954 -27.23 22.29 -35.46
N GLY A 955 -27.30 20.97 -35.38
CA GLY A 955 -26.15 20.07 -35.43
C GLY A 955 -25.43 19.85 -34.09
N ARG A 956 -26.06 20.23 -32.95
CA ARG A 956 -25.48 20.04 -31.62
C ARG A 956 -25.84 18.68 -31.03
N GLU A 957 -24.86 18.02 -30.46
CA GLU A 957 -24.99 16.71 -29.82
C GLU A 957 -25.93 16.76 -28.60
N ILE A 958 -26.92 15.87 -28.59
CA ILE A 958 -27.83 15.66 -27.46
C ILE A 958 -27.08 14.78 -26.44
N GLN A 959 -26.72 15.34 -25.29
CA GLN A 959 -25.88 14.64 -24.33
C GLN A 959 -26.52 13.34 -23.82
N GLY A 960 -25.69 12.32 -23.60
CA GLY A 960 -26.12 10.96 -23.27
C GLY A 960 -26.60 10.12 -24.46
N THR A 961 -26.65 10.66 -25.68
CA THR A 961 -27.03 9.88 -26.88
C THR A 961 -25.85 9.30 -27.66
N ARG A 962 -24.60 9.53 -27.24
CA ARG A 962 -23.42 8.96 -27.88
C ARG A 962 -23.31 7.47 -27.60
N SER A 963 -23.36 6.67 -28.66
CA SER A 963 -23.27 5.22 -28.66
C SER A 963 -21.83 4.73 -28.76
N GLU A 964 -21.60 3.47 -28.37
CA GLU A 964 -20.31 2.80 -28.52
C GLU A 964 -20.04 2.38 -29.98
N PRO A 965 -18.76 2.16 -30.37
CA PRO A 965 -18.37 1.91 -31.75
C PRO A 965 -19.17 0.80 -32.44
N GLY A 966 -19.84 1.15 -33.56
CA GLY A 966 -20.62 0.20 -34.35
C GLY A 966 -22.06 -0.04 -33.86
N SER A 967 -22.47 0.54 -32.73
CA SER A 967 -23.86 0.59 -32.29
C SER A 967 -24.52 1.92 -32.72
N THR A 968 -25.79 1.91 -33.12
CA THR A 968 -26.52 3.13 -33.51
C THR A 968 -27.58 3.50 -32.48
N PRO A 969 -27.57 4.72 -31.90
CA PRO A 969 -28.56 5.15 -30.94
C PRO A 969 -29.90 5.44 -31.63
N PRO A 970 -31.05 5.15 -30.98
CA PRO A 970 -32.37 5.35 -31.57
C PRO A 970 -32.78 6.84 -31.56
N CYS A 971 -32.21 7.63 -32.47
CA CYS A 971 -32.52 9.05 -32.64
C CYS A 971 -33.93 9.26 -33.19
N LEU A 972 -34.93 9.24 -32.31
CA LEU A 972 -36.32 9.52 -32.65
C LEU A 972 -36.48 10.96 -33.17
N PRO A 973 -37.18 11.18 -34.30
CA PRO A 973 -37.51 12.51 -34.76
C PRO A 973 -38.58 13.15 -33.85
N SER A 974 -38.11 13.84 -32.81
CA SER A 974 -38.80 14.70 -31.84
C SER A 974 -39.53 14.05 -30.65
N VAL A 975 -39.60 14.85 -29.56
CA VAL A 975 -40.28 14.65 -28.26
C VAL A 975 -39.58 13.71 -27.26
N ALA A 976 -39.46 14.18 -26.01
CA ALA A 976 -38.76 13.50 -24.90
C ALA A 976 -39.71 13.03 -23.78
N PRO A 977 -39.41 11.92 -23.05
CA PRO A 977 -40.16 11.48 -21.87
C PRO A 977 -39.67 12.14 -20.57
N PRO A 978 -40.46 12.10 -19.47
CA PRO A 978 -40.17 12.82 -18.22
C PRO A 978 -39.19 12.10 -17.27
N SER A 979 -38.52 12.89 -16.44
CA SER A 979 -37.56 12.44 -15.42
C SER A 979 -38.18 11.74 -14.21
N VAL A 980 -37.55 10.67 -13.75
CA VAL A 980 -37.76 10.06 -12.41
C VAL A 980 -36.51 10.31 -11.56
N ARG A 981 -36.69 10.61 -10.27
CA ARG A 981 -35.61 10.83 -9.27
C ARG A 981 -35.40 9.57 -8.42
N PRO A 982 -34.19 9.30 -7.91
CA PRO A 982 -33.87 9.79 -6.57
C PRO A 982 -32.41 10.24 -6.34
N SER A 983 -32.28 11.38 -5.67
CA SER A 983 -31.17 11.72 -4.77
C SER A 983 -31.70 12.75 -3.75
N PRO A 984 -31.11 12.90 -2.56
CA PRO A 984 -31.36 14.10 -1.76
C PRO A 984 -30.87 15.29 -2.58
N ARG A 985 -31.74 16.28 -2.82
CA ARG A 985 -31.36 17.47 -3.58
C ARG A 985 -30.25 18.22 -2.84
N PRO A 986 -29.32 18.88 -3.55
CA PRO A 986 -28.44 19.89 -2.97
C PRO A 986 -29.22 21.21 -2.72
N ASP A 987 -30.30 21.11 -1.94
CA ASP A 987 -31.12 22.25 -1.52
C ASP A 987 -30.38 23.03 -0.43
N VAL A 988 -30.11 24.31 -0.64
CA VAL A 988 -29.45 25.16 0.37
C VAL A 988 -30.33 25.27 1.63
N SER A 989 -29.74 25.05 2.81
CA SER A 989 -30.44 25.02 4.10
C SER A 989 -29.85 26.01 5.15
N PRO A 990 -30.08 27.33 4.99
CA PRO A 990 -29.44 28.35 5.82
C PRO A 990 -30.17 28.60 7.16
N PRO A 991 -29.48 29.16 8.17
CA PRO A 991 -30.11 29.57 9.42
C PRO A 991 -31.06 30.76 9.18
N ALA A 992 -32.26 30.70 9.76
CA ALA A 992 -33.38 31.59 9.41
C ALA A 992 -33.10 33.10 9.55
N THR A 993 -32.29 33.51 10.54
CA THR A 993 -31.85 34.91 10.75
C THR A 993 -30.55 34.96 11.53
N GLY A 994 -29.60 35.81 11.14
CA GLY A 994 -28.43 36.16 11.96
C GLY A 994 -27.22 36.64 11.17
N THR A 995 -26.11 36.85 11.88
CA THR A 995 -24.77 36.82 11.28
C THR A 995 -24.20 35.41 11.47
N PHE A 996 -23.52 34.87 10.46
CA PHE A 996 -22.85 33.57 10.56
C PHE A 996 -21.56 33.55 9.73
N LEU A 997 -20.64 32.67 10.09
CA LEU A 997 -19.48 32.35 9.26
C LEU A 997 -19.87 31.23 8.29
N LEU A 998 -19.28 31.27 7.10
CA LEU A 998 -19.30 30.18 6.14
C LEU A 998 -17.89 29.65 5.97
N TYR A 999 -17.73 28.33 5.98
CA TYR A 999 -16.44 27.67 5.78
C TYR A 999 -16.57 26.55 4.74
N ALA A 1000 -15.56 26.46 3.87
CA ALA A 1000 -15.42 25.37 2.92
C ALA A 1000 -14.71 24.18 3.59
N GLN A 1001 -15.21 22.96 3.37
CA GLN A 1001 -14.64 21.73 3.93
C GLN A 1001 -14.72 20.58 2.90
N GLY A 1002 -13.88 20.63 1.88
CA GLY A 1002 -13.79 19.58 0.86
C GLY A 1002 -15.10 19.41 0.08
N GLN A 1003 -15.85 18.37 0.40
CA GLN A 1003 -17.13 18.01 -0.25
C GLN A 1003 -18.36 18.73 0.35
N GLN A 1004 -18.18 19.71 1.23
CA GLN A 1004 -19.30 20.48 1.80
C GLN A 1004 -18.95 21.94 2.09
N ILE A 1005 -19.99 22.77 2.16
CA ILE A 1005 -19.95 24.11 2.74
C ILE A 1005 -20.71 24.06 4.06
N GLY A 1006 -20.07 24.45 5.16
CA GLY A 1006 -20.68 24.55 6.49
C GLY A 1006 -21.00 26.00 6.87
N TYR A 1007 -21.97 26.18 7.75
CA TYR A 1007 -22.27 27.45 8.41
C TYR A 1007 -22.11 27.35 9.93
N LEU A 1008 -21.63 28.42 10.55
CA LEU A 1008 -21.37 28.54 11.99
C LEU A 1008 -21.96 29.87 12.51
N PRO A 1009 -23.11 29.85 13.23
CA PRO A 1009 -23.75 31.08 13.69
C PRO A 1009 -22.94 31.88 14.72
N LEU A 1010 -23.05 33.21 14.66
CA LEU A 1010 -22.36 34.12 15.57
C LEU A 1010 -23.33 34.81 16.53
N ASN A 1011 -23.05 34.72 17.83
CA ASN A 1011 -23.73 35.52 18.86
C ASN A 1011 -22.84 36.71 19.26
N GLY A 1012 -23.04 37.85 18.62
CA GLY A 1012 -22.11 38.99 18.69
C GLY A 1012 -20.80 38.63 17.99
N THR A 1013 -19.79 38.21 18.76
CA THR A 1013 -18.52 37.68 18.25
C THR A 1013 -18.23 36.23 18.68
N ARG A 1014 -19.09 35.59 19.48
CA ARG A 1014 -18.89 34.20 19.95
C ARG A 1014 -19.45 33.18 18.98
N LEU A 1015 -18.81 32.02 18.91
CA LEU A 1015 -19.20 30.91 18.04
C LEU A 1015 -20.34 30.11 18.69
N GLN A 1016 -21.47 29.91 17.99
CA GLN A 1016 -22.52 28.97 18.42
C GLN A 1016 -22.22 27.59 17.83
N LYS A 1017 -21.33 26.86 18.52
CA LYS A 1017 -20.76 25.57 18.05
C LYS A 1017 -21.83 24.51 17.87
N GLU A 1018 -22.82 24.53 18.77
CA GLU A 1018 -23.97 23.63 18.87
C GLU A 1018 -25.03 23.91 17.79
N ALA A 1019 -24.92 25.05 17.09
CA ALA A 1019 -25.82 25.47 16.01
C ALA A 1019 -25.16 25.41 14.62
N ALA A 1020 -23.90 24.96 14.54
CA ALA A 1020 -23.18 24.77 13.29
C ALA A 1020 -23.72 23.55 12.51
N LYS A 1021 -23.90 23.69 11.20
CA LYS A 1021 -24.38 22.61 10.32
C LYS A 1021 -23.84 22.76 8.91
N THR A 1022 -23.90 21.68 8.14
CA THR A 1022 -23.75 21.71 6.68
C THR A 1022 -24.83 22.59 6.06
N LEU A 1023 -24.43 23.56 5.24
CA LEU A 1023 -25.32 24.41 4.44
C LEU A 1023 -25.71 23.70 3.13
N LEU A 1024 -24.71 23.06 2.50
CA LEU A 1024 -24.77 22.49 1.15
C LEU A 1024 -23.73 21.37 1.01
N SER A 1025 -24.18 20.17 0.63
CA SER A 1025 -23.30 19.03 0.35
C SER A 1025 -23.00 18.93 -1.14
N LEU A 1026 -21.72 18.96 -1.50
CA LEU A 1026 -21.18 18.98 -2.86
C LEU A 1026 -20.27 17.76 -3.06
N HIS A 1027 -20.90 16.59 -3.13
CA HIS A 1027 -20.22 15.31 -3.37
C HIS A 1027 -19.40 15.35 -4.67
N GLY A 1028 -18.14 14.90 -4.62
CA GLY A 1028 -17.20 14.96 -5.75
C GLY A 1028 -16.50 16.30 -5.96
N SER A 1029 -16.96 17.39 -5.35
CA SER A 1029 -16.25 18.69 -5.37
C SER A 1029 -15.14 18.77 -4.31
N ILE A 1030 -14.15 19.62 -4.56
CA ILE A 1030 -13.20 20.10 -3.54
C ILE A 1030 -13.33 21.62 -3.49
N VAL A 1031 -14.19 22.09 -2.59
CA VAL A 1031 -14.45 23.51 -2.36
C VAL A 1031 -13.26 24.14 -1.64
N VAL A 1032 -12.66 25.18 -2.23
CA VAL A 1032 -11.47 25.85 -1.67
C VAL A 1032 -11.72 27.33 -1.37
N GLY A 1033 -11.88 28.16 -2.40
CA GLY A 1033 -12.23 29.57 -2.24
C GLY A 1033 -13.73 29.74 -2.03
N ILE A 1034 -14.14 30.63 -1.13
CA ILE A 1034 -15.55 30.96 -0.86
C ILE A 1034 -15.69 32.44 -0.50
N ASP A 1035 -16.69 33.12 -1.09
CA ASP A 1035 -17.07 34.48 -0.70
C ASP A 1035 -18.57 34.73 -0.90
N TYR A 1036 -19.07 35.88 -0.43
CA TYR A 1036 -20.51 36.15 -0.28
C TYR A 1036 -20.95 37.50 -0.85
N ASP A 1037 -21.94 37.48 -1.75
CA ASP A 1037 -22.65 38.69 -2.16
C ASP A 1037 -23.80 39.02 -1.21
N CYS A 1038 -23.58 40.03 -0.37
CA CYS A 1038 -24.59 40.55 0.55
C CYS A 1038 -25.82 41.19 -0.12
N ARG A 1039 -25.82 41.43 -1.44
CA ARG A 1039 -26.94 42.09 -2.14
C ARG A 1039 -28.00 41.13 -2.65
N GLU A 1040 -27.60 40.04 -3.30
CA GLU A 1040 -28.51 38.98 -3.75
C GLU A 1040 -28.59 37.80 -2.75
N LYS A 1041 -27.86 37.90 -1.63
CA LYS A 1041 -27.62 36.83 -0.65
C LYS A 1041 -27.03 35.57 -1.28
N THR A 1042 -26.12 35.73 -2.23
CA THR A 1042 -25.60 34.62 -3.04
C THR A 1042 -24.20 34.26 -2.58
N ILE A 1043 -23.97 33.00 -2.22
CA ILE A 1043 -22.63 32.46 -1.99
C ILE A 1043 -21.98 32.09 -3.32
N TYR A 1044 -20.69 32.33 -3.43
CA TYR A 1044 -19.86 31.95 -4.57
C TYR A 1044 -18.69 31.11 -4.04
N TRP A 1045 -18.32 30.07 -4.76
CA TRP A 1045 -17.17 29.23 -4.40
C TRP A 1045 -16.41 28.73 -5.62
N THR A 1046 -15.16 28.33 -5.38
CA THR A 1046 -14.33 27.62 -6.36
C THR A 1046 -14.30 26.13 -6.03
N ASP A 1047 -14.38 25.29 -7.06
CA ASP A 1047 -14.19 23.85 -6.98
C ASP A 1047 -12.96 23.46 -7.78
N VAL A 1048 -11.92 23.00 -7.08
CA VAL A 1048 -10.64 22.60 -7.68
C VAL A 1048 -10.71 21.21 -8.34
N ALA A 1049 -11.62 20.33 -7.88
CA ALA A 1049 -11.81 19.02 -8.49
C ALA A 1049 -12.66 19.11 -9.77
N GLY A 1050 -13.83 19.75 -9.68
CA GLY A 1050 -14.71 19.99 -10.83
C GLY A 1050 -14.19 21.06 -11.79
N ARG A 1051 -13.18 21.86 -11.39
CA ARG A 1051 -12.63 23.01 -12.13
C ARG A 1051 -13.71 24.04 -12.49
N THR A 1052 -14.53 24.39 -11.50
CA THR A 1052 -15.63 25.35 -11.67
C THR A 1052 -15.52 26.53 -10.71
N ILE A 1053 -16.18 27.62 -11.08
CA ILE A 1053 -16.65 28.63 -10.13
C ILE A 1053 -18.18 28.59 -10.19
N SER A 1054 -18.81 28.38 -9.04
CA SER A 1054 -20.23 28.10 -8.90
C SER A 1054 -20.84 28.97 -7.80
N ARG A 1055 -22.15 29.15 -7.84
CA ARG A 1055 -22.89 30.00 -6.90
C ARG A 1055 -24.21 29.37 -6.48
N ALA A 1056 -24.75 29.82 -5.34
CA ALA A 1056 -26.08 29.44 -4.87
C ALA A 1056 -26.68 30.55 -4.01
N SER A 1057 -27.99 30.74 -4.05
CA SER A 1057 -28.67 31.70 -3.17
C SER A 1057 -28.84 31.12 -1.76
N LEU A 1058 -28.76 31.97 -0.73
CA LEU A 1058 -29.09 31.63 0.66
C LEU A 1058 -30.60 31.73 0.96
N GLU A 1059 -31.45 31.49 -0.03
CA GLU A 1059 -32.88 31.26 0.17
C GLU A 1059 -33.13 29.73 0.26
N PRO A 1060 -33.97 29.24 1.20
CA PRO A 1060 -34.16 27.80 1.40
C PRO A 1060 -34.67 27.08 0.14
N GLY A 1061 -34.01 25.99 -0.25
CA GLY A 1061 -34.38 25.23 -1.45
C GLY A 1061 -33.90 25.84 -2.77
N ALA A 1062 -32.96 26.77 -2.74
CA ALA A 1062 -32.17 27.13 -3.91
C ALA A 1062 -31.23 25.99 -4.30
N GLU A 1063 -31.11 25.74 -5.60
CA GLU A 1063 -30.18 24.75 -6.20
C GLU A 1063 -28.88 25.48 -6.66
N PRO A 1064 -27.71 24.81 -6.64
CA PRO A 1064 -26.43 25.41 -7.06
C PRO A 1064 -26.32 25.53 -8.59
N GLU A 1065 -25.76 26.63 -9.08
CA GLU A 1065 -25.53 26.88 -10.52
C GLU A 1065 -24.04 27.15 -10.83
N THR A 1066 -23.55 26.58 -11.92
CA THR A 1066 -22.16 26.76 -12.38
C THR A 1066 -22.02 28.02 -13.22
N VAL A 1067 -21.14 28.93 -12.79
CA VAL A 1067 -20.94 30.26 -13.41
C VAL A 1067 -19.77 30.24 -14.40
N ILE A 1068 -18.70 29.50 -14.09
CA ILE A 1068 -17.55 29.27 -14.98
C ILE A 1068 -17.16 27.79 -14.92
N ASN A 1069 -16.96 27.16 -16.07
CA ASN A 1069 -16.78 25.71 -16.24
C ASN A 1069 -15.62 25.32 -17.17
N SER A 1070 -14.76 26.27 -17.53
CA SER A 1070 -13.76 26.12 -18.59
C SER A 1070 -12.58 27.05 -18.36
N GLY A 1071 -11.39 26.68 -18.83
CA GLY A 1071 -10.17 27.48 -18.64
C GLY A 1071 -9.81 27.72 -17.17
N LEU A 1072 -10.04 26.73 -16.31
CA LEU A 1072 -9.64 26.71 -14.90
C LEU A 1072 -8.85 25.42 -14.65
N ILE A 1073 -7.84 25.46 -13.77
CA ILE A 1073 -7.03 24.30 -13.38
C ILE A 1073 -6.98 24.17 -11.85
N SER A 1074 -6.64 25.23 -11.13
CA SER A 1074 -6.60 25.25 -9.66
C SER A 1074 -7.06 26.61 -9.11
N PRO A 1075 -8.37 26.91 -9.18
CA PRO A 1075 -8.92 28.15 -8.64
C PRO A 1075 -8.94 28.13 -7.10
N GLU A 1076 -7.95 28.73 -6.44
CA GLU A 1076 -7.79 28.67 -4.97
C GLU A 1076 -8.40 29.87 -4.23
N GLY A 1077 -8.27 31.08 -4.77
CA GLY A 1077 -8.78 32.32 -4.16
C GLY A 1077 -10.01 32.86 -4.87
N LEU A 1078 -10.93 33.47 -4.11
CA LEU A 1078 -12.13 34.13 -4.64
C LEU A 1078 -12.48 35.39 -3.82
N ALA A 1079 -12.87 36.46 -4.49
CA ALA A 1079 -13.35 37.70 -3.87
C ALA A 1079 -14.50 38.35 -4.68
N VAL A 1080 -15.53 38.84 -3.99
CA VAL A 1080 -16.77 39.39 -4.56
C VAL A 1080 -16.90 40.90 -4.31
N ASP A 1081 -16.86 41.69 -5.39
CA ASP A 1081 -17.18 43.11 -5.36
C ASP A 1081 -18.69 43.32 -5.55
N HIS A 1082 -19.41 43.28 -4.44
CA HIS A 1082 -20.86 43.50 -4.38
C HIS A 1082 -21.31 44.88 -4.91
N LEU A 1083 -20.42 45.89 -4.94
CA LEU A 1083 -20.73 47.22 -5.48
C LEU A 1083 -20.61 47.23 -7.01
N ARG A 1084 -19.53 46.67 -7.58
CA ARG A 1084 -19.27 46.64 -9.03
C ARG A 1084 -19.89 45.44 -9.75
N ARG A 1085 -20.54 44.53 -9.02
CA ARG A 1085 -21.13 43.26 -9.52
C ARG A 1085 -20.10 42.39 -10.26
N ALA A 1086 -18.88 42.32 -9.72
CA ALA A 1086 -17.77 41.56 -10.29
C ALA A 1086 -17.17 40.59 -9.27
N MET A 1087 -16.65 39.47 -9.77
CA MET A 1087 -15.85 38.51 -8.99
C MET A 1087 -14.44 38.43 -9.54
N PHE A 1088 -13.50 38.15 -8.65
CA PHE A 1088 -12.06 38.04 -8.91
C PHE A 1088 -11.58 36.73 -8.33
N TRP A 1089 -10.74 35.99 -9.05
CA TRP A 1089 -10.16 34.75 -8.55
C TRP A 1089 -8.68 34.62 -8.93
N THR A 1090 -7.97 33.78 -8.17
CA THR A 1090 -6.63 33.31 -8.51
C THR A 1090 -6.71 31.90 -9.05
N ASP A 1091 -5.89 31.55 -10.05
CA ASP A 1091 -5.68 30.18 -10.49
C ASP A 1091 -4.17 29.86 -10.42
N SER A 1092 -3.80 28.97 -9.48
CA SER A 1092 -2.42 28.54 -9.23
C SER A 1092 -1.93 27.45 -10.19
N GLY A 1093 -2.83 26.89 -11.01
CA GLY A 1093 -2.49 25.94 -12.08
C GLY A 1093 -2.32 26.62 -13.45
N LEU A 1094 -2.58 27.93 -13.52
CA LEU A 1094 -2.45 28.76 -14.73
C LEU A 1094 -1.64 30.06 -14.51
N ASP A 1095 -1.11 30.27 -13.30
CA ASP A 1095 -0.39 31.45 -12.83
C ASP A 1095 -1.12 32.78 -13.15
N LYS A 1096 -2.42 32.81 -12.87
CA LYS A 1096 -3.31 33.90 -13.32
C LYS A 1096 -4.21 34.45 -12.25
N ILE A 1097 -4.55 35.73 -12.43
CA ILE A 1097 -5.62 36.42 -11.72
C ILE A 1097 -6.59 36.97 -12.76
N GLU A 1098 -7.85 36.61 -12.62
CA GLU A 1098 -8.91 36.94 -13.56
C GLU A 1098 -10.07 37.65 -12.86
N ARG A 1099 -10.92 38.25 -13.69
CA ARG A 1099 -12.15 38.91 -13.29
C ARG A 1099 -13.27 38.52 -14.25
N ALA A 1100 -14.48 38.38 -13.72
CA ALA A 1100 -15.72 38.36 -14.49
C ALA A 1100 -16.78 39.23 -13.80
N ARG A 1101 -17.94 39.41 -14.44
CA ARG A 1101 -19.17 39.72 -13.71
C ARG A 1101 -19.61 38.53 -12.86
N LEU A 1102 -20.50 38.78 -11.90
CA LEU A 1102 -21.10 37.76 -11.04
C LEU A 1102 -21.99 36.74 -11.79
N ASP A 1103 -22.27 36.96 -13.08
CA ASP A 1103 -22.93 36.02 -13.99
C ASP A 1103 -21.94 35.28 -14.93
N GLY A 1104 -20.63 35.42 -14.70
CA GLY A 1104 -19.57 34.83 -15.54
C GLY A 1104 -19.29 35.58 -16.84
N SER A 1105 -20.11 36.58 -17.20
CA SER A 1105 -19.90 37.40 -18.40
C SER A 1105 -18.72 38.37 -18.25
N GLU A 1106 -18.25 38.90 -19.38
CA GLU A 1106 -17.10 39.83 -19.43
C GLU A 1106 -15.82 39.30 -18.74
N ARG A 1107 -15.63 37.98 -18.74
CA ARG A 1107 -14.41 37.32 -18.25
C ARG A 1107 -13.18 37.91 -18.94
N ARG A 1108 -12.20 38.30 -18.13
CA ARG A 1108 -10.93 38.89 -18.56
C ARG A 1108 -9.81 38.55 -17.58
N VAL A 1109 -8.66 38.17 -18.14
CA VAL A 1109 -7.39 38.10 -17.43
C VAL A 1109 -6.94 39.50 -17.01
N LEU A 1110 -6.62 39.67 -15.73
CA LEU A 1110 -6.02 40.88 -15.18
C LEU A 1110 -4.49 40.77 -15.14
N PHE A 1111 -3.98 39.62 -14.68
CA PHE A 1111 -2.55 39.34 -14.54
C PHE A 1111 -2.25 37.88 -14.91
N ASP A 1112 -1.15 37.65 -15.63
CA ASP A 1112 -0.69 36.38 -16.19
C ASP A 1112 0.85 36.26 -16.22
N THR A 1113 1.52 37.11 -15.44
CA THR A 1113 2.95 37.36 -15.48
C THR A 1113 3.43 37.70 -14.06
N GLU A 1114 4.66 37.32 -13.72
CA GLU A 1114 5.21 37.50 -12.35
C GLU A 1114 4.27 36.97 -11.25
N LEU A 1115 3.64 35.82 -11.50
CA LEU A 1115 2.87 35.03 -10.54
C LEU A 1115 3.43 33.60 -10.58
N VAL A 1116 3.47 32.92 -9.44
CA VAL A 1116 3.96 31.52 -9.36
C VAL A 1116 3.09 30.65 -8.44
N ASN A 1117 2.48 31.24 -7.41
CA ASN A 1117 1.56 30.56 -6.50
C ASN A 1117 0.51 31.54 -5.91
N PRO A 1118 -0.35 32.16 -6.74
CA PRO A 1118 -1.35 33.12 -6.25
C PRO A 1118 -2.50 32.43 -5.48
N ARG A 1119 -2.66 32.73 -4.19
CA ARG A 1119 -3.69 32.10 -3.31
C ARG A 1119 -4.73 33.09 -2.81
N ALA A 1120 -4.47 33.84 -1.74
CA ALA A 1120 -5.51 34.66 -1.14
C ALA A 1120 -5.75 35.91 -1.98
N ILE A 1121 -7.01 36.34 -2.08
CA ILE A 1121 -7.41 37.53 -2.81
C ILE A 1121 -8.51 38.26 -2.02
N ALA A 1122 -8.40 39.59 -1.94
CA ALA A 1122 -9.30 40.44 -1.20
C ALA A 1122 -9.52 41.76 -1.96
N VAL A 1123 -10.71 42.34 -1.83
CA VAL A 1123 -11.10 43.59 -2.48
C VAL A 1123 -11.44 44.65 -1.44
N ASP A 1124 -11.13 45.92 -1.75
CA ASP A 1124 -11.73 47.10 -1.11
C ASP A 1124 -12.81 47.63 -2.07
N PRO A 1125 -14.11 47.29 -1.86
CA PRO A 1125 -15.17 47.71 -2.78
C PRO A 1125 -15.31 49.23 -2.84
N VAL A 1126 -15.03 49.93 -1.74
CA VAL A 1126 -15.22 51.39 -1.66
C VAL A 1126 -14.18 52.11 -2.51
N ARG A 1127 -12.89 51.75 -2.39
CA ARG A 1127 -11.81 52.38 -3.17
C ARG A 1127 -11.59 51.76 -4.55
N GLY A 1128 -11.99 50.50 -4.76
CA GLY A 1128 -11.69 49.76 -5.98
C GLY A 1128 -10.23 49.28 -6.05
N ASN A 1129 -9.65 48.93 -4.90
CA ASN A 1129 -8.35 48.26 -4.85
C ASN A 1129 -8.55 46.75 -4.74
N LEU A 1130 -7.65 46.00 -5.37
CA LEU A 1130 -7.50 44.56 -5.26
C LEU A 1130 -6.18 44.27 -4.52
N TYR A 1131 -6.16 43.24 -3.69
CA TYR A 1131 -4.99 42.77 -2.94
C TYR A 1131 -4.92 41.25 -3.05
N TRP A 1132 -3.73 40.68 -3.19
CA TRP A 1132 -3.56 39.23 -3.23
C TRP A 1132 -2.21 38.78 -2.69
N THR A 1133 -2.10 37.50 -2.37
CA THR A 1133 -0.87 36.85 -1.91
C THR A 1133 -0.35 35.87 -2.96
N ASP A 1134 0.97 35.83 -3.11
CA ASP A 1134 1.69 34.80 -3.84
C ASP A 1134 2.65 34.11 -2.85
N TRP A 1135 2.46 32.80 -2.65
CA TRP A 1135 3.22 32.00 -1.67
C TRP A 1135 4.43 31.28 -2.29
N ASN A 1136 4.95 31.77 -3.43
CA ASN A 1136 6.24 31.35 -3.98
C ASN A 1136 7.31 31.24 -2.89
N ARG A 1137 7.87 30.04 -2.67
CA ARG A 1137 8.87 29.76 -1.63
C ARG A 1137 10.15 30.59 -1.76
N GLU A 1138 10.51 31.02 -2.97
CA GLU A 1138 11.72 31.80 -3.22
C GLU A 1138 11.51 33.32 -3.05
N ALA A 1139 10.30 33.81 -3.32
CA ALA A 1139 9.97 35.23 -3.32
C ALA A 1139 8.50 35.49 -2.88
N PRO A 1140 8.14 35.13 -1.63
CA PRO A 1140 6.78 35.26 -1.14
C PRO A 1140 6.39 36.73 -0.98
N LYS A 1141 5.17 37.09 -1.38
CA LYS A 1141 4.78 38.49 -1.53
C LYS A 1141 3.27 38.73 -1.38
N ILE A 1142 2.94 39.94 -0.94
CA ILE A 1142 1.59 40.50 -1.02
C ILE A 1142 1.64 41.64 -2.04
N GLU A 1143 0.74 41.62 -3.01
CA GLU A 1143 0.63 42.62 -4.06
C GLU A 1143 -0.71 43.35 -4.01
N THR A 1144 -0.77 44.49 -4.68
CA THR A 1144 -2.00 45.29 -4.80
C THR A 1144 -2.07 46.01 -6.14
N SER A 1145 -3.29 46.20 -6.64
CA SER A 1145 -3.60 46.97 -7.84
C SER A 1145 -4.99 47.61 -7.71
N THR A 1146 -5.44 48.29 -8.75
CA THR A 1146 -6.87 48.64 -8.92
C THR A 1146 -7.64 47.45 -9.50
N VAL A 1147 -8.94 47.37 -9.24
CA VAL A 1147 -9.87 46.35 -9.80
C VAL A 1147 -9.97 46.31 -11.34
N ASN A 1148 -9.28 47.22 -12.04
CA ASN A 1148 -9.17 47.27 -13.51
C ASN A 1148 -7.76 46.87 -14.02
N GLY A 1149 -6.87 46.38 -13.14
CA GLY A 1149 -5.51 45.94 -13.48
C GLY A 1149 -4.43 47.03 -13.40
N ALA A 1150 -4.78 48.31 -13.33
CA ALA A 1150 -3.82 49.41 -13.27
C ALA A 1150 -3.16 49.53 -11.88
N ASN A 1151 -1.96 50.12 -11.82
CA ASN A 1151 -1.18 50.39 -10.61
C ASN A 1151 -0.81 49.15 -9.76
N ARG A 1152 -0.57 48.00 -10.42
CA ARG A 1152 0.03 46.81 -9.80
C ARG A 1152 1.37 47.18 -9.14
N ARG A 1153 1.54 46.81 -7.87
CA ARG A 1153 2.80 46.93 -7.11
C ARG A 1153 2.87 45.87 -6.01
N VAL A 1154 4.10 45.51 -5.63
CA VAL A 1154 4.37 44.77 -4.39
C VAL A 1154 4.11 45.68 -3.19
N LEU A 1155 3.41 45.16 -2.18
CA LEU A 1155 3.08 45.84 -0.92
C LEU A 1155 3.93 45.31 0.25
N VAL A 1156 4.15 43.99 0.31
CA VAL A 1156 4.98 43.32 1.32
C VAL A 1156 5.80 42.21 0.65
N ASN A 1157 7.10 42.15 0.93
CA ASN A 1157 8.05 41.14 0.42
C ASN A 1157 9.23 40.88 1.38
N LYS A 1158 9.01 41.11 2.68
CA LYS A 1158 9.99 40.88 3.75
C LYS A 1158 9.28 40.26 4.93
N ASP A 1159 9.97 39.41 5.68
CA ASP A 1159 9.46 38.83 6.93
C ASP A 1159 8.11 38.13 6.68
N ILE A 1160 8.04 37.35 5.60
CA ILE A 1160 6.84 36.71 5.05
C ILE A 1160 7.27 35.37 4.43
N GLY A 1161 6.41 34.35 4.50
CA GLY A 1161 6.77 32.97 4.13
C GLY A 1161 5.67 32.24 3.37
N LEU A 1162 4.56 31.91 4.03
CA LEU A 1162 3.39 31.28 3.42
C LEU A 1162 2.12 32.09 3.75
N PRO A 1163 1.92 33.25 3.11
CA PRO A 1163 0.78 34.13 3.34
C PRO A 1163 -0.51 33.53 2.75
N ASN A 1164 -1.02 32.48 3.37
CA ASN A 1164 -2.12 31.66 2.85
C ASN A 1164 -3.46 32.38 2.88
N GLY A 1165 -3.72 33.23 3.89
CA GLY A 1165 -4.99 33.93 4.07
C GLY A 1165 -4.81 35.45 4.09
N LEU A 1166 -5.73 36.18 3.47
CA LEU A 1166 -5.73 37.65 3.36
C LEU A 1166 -7.16 38.18 3.56
N THR A 1167 -7.31 39.26 4.32
CA THR A 1167 -8.59 39.92 4.55
C THR A 1167 -8.42 41.45 4.61
N PHE A 1168 -9.43 42.19 4.17
CA PHE A 1168 -9.48 43.65 4.25
C PHE A 1168 -10.66 44.09 5.12
N ASP A 1169 -10.38 44.88 6.15
CA ASP A 1169 -11.39 45.41 7.07
C ASP A 1169 -11.85 46.80 6.60
N PRO A 1170 -13.10 46.98 6.13
CA PRO A 1170 -13.57 48.27 5.63
C PRO A 1170 -13.74 49.33 6.73
N PHE A 1171 -13.84 48.94 8.01
CA PHE A 1171 -14.01 49.85 9.13
C PHE A 1171 -12.65 50.37 9.64
N SER A 1172 -11.73 49.46 9.97
CA SER A 1172 -10.37 49.85 10.42
C SER A 1172 -9.46 50.26 9.26
N LYS A 1173 -9.84 49.94 8.01
CA LYS A 1173 -9.10 50.19 6.76
C LYS A 1173 -7.74 49.49 6.70
N LEU A 1174 -7.55 48.46 7.51
CA LEU A 1174 -6.36 47.62 7.52
C LEU A 1174 -6.51 46.45 6.53
N LEU A 1175 -5.41 46.15 5.84
CA LEU A 1175 -5.22 44.88 5.16
C LEU A 1175 -4.46 43.96 6.13
N CYS A 1176 -5.00 42.77 6.40
CA CYS A 1176 -4.42 41.81 7.33
C CYS A 1176 -4.25 40.44 6.68
N TRP A 1177 -3.19 39.73 7.05
CA TRP A 1177 -2.91 38.39 6.54
C TRP A 1177 -2.53 37.43 7.67
N ALA A 1178 -2.69 36.14 7.41
CA ALA A 1178 -2.26 35.05 8.27
C ALA A 1178 -1.24 34.19 7.52
N ASP A 1179 -0.02 34.10 8.06
CA ASP A 1179 1.11 33.44 7.42
C ASP A 1179 1.45 32.12 8.14
N ALA A 1180 1.47 31.01 7.40
CA ALA A 1180 1.75 29.68 7.94
C ALA A 1180 3.25 29.33 8.00
N GLY A 1181 4.11 30.13 7.38
CA GLY A 1181 5.56 30.02 7.43
C GLY A 1181 6.15 30.79 8.61
N THR A 1182 5.77 32.08 8.75
CA THR A 1182 6.19 32.92 9.90
C THR A 1182 5.34 32.70 11.15
N LYS A 1183 4.15 32.10 11.00
CA LYS A 1183 3.15 31.86 12.07
C LYS A 1183 2.52 33.13 12.66
N TYR A 1184 2.61 34.25 11.94
CA TYR A 1184 2.11 35.54 12.41
C TYR A 1184 0.78 35.91 11.74
N LEU A 1185 -0.10 36.55 12.52
CA LEU A 1185 -1.22 37.35 12.02
C LEU A 1185 -0.76 38.81 12.04
N GLU A 1186 -0.72 39.43 10.88
CA GLU A 1186 -0.23 40.80 10.72
C GLU A 1186 -1.25 41.70 10.03
N CYS A 1187 -1.16 43.00 10.28
CA CYS A 1187 -1.97 44.03 9.64
C CYS A 1187 -1.11 45.22 9.21
N THR A 1188 -1.44 45.80 8.06
CA THR A 1188 -0.80 47.00 7.50
C THR A 1188 -1.84 47.94 6.88
N PHE A 1189 -1.50 49.21 6.66
CA PHE A 1189 -2.33 50.11 5.86
C PHE A 1189 -2.14 49.85 4.35
N PRO A 1190 -3.12 50.15 3.48
CA PRO A 1190 -3.03 49.96 2.02
C PRO A 1190 -1.89 50.70 1.27
N ASP A 1191 -1.16 51.60 1.95
CA ASP A 1191 0.04 52.26 1.45
C ASP A 1191 1.35 51.53 1.84
N GLY A 1192 1.25 50.47 2.66
CA GLY A 1192 2.37 49.69 3.19
C GLY A 1192 2.88 50.18 4.56
N THR A 1193 2.32 51.25 5.11
CA THR A 1193 2.72 51.82 6.41
C THR A 1193 2.01 51.15 7.58
N GLY A 1194 2.55 51.32 8.79
CA GLY A 1194 1.89 50.86 10.02
C GLY A 1194 1.80 49.34 10.19
N ARG A 1195 2.61 48.55 9.47
CA ARG A 1195 2.72 47.10 9.64
C ARG A 1195 2.94 46.75 11.11
N ARG A 1196 2.07 45.89 11.66
CA ARG A 1196 2.13 45.40 13.05
C ARG A 1196 1.68 43.94 13.12
N VAL A 1197 2.34 43.18 14.00
CA VAL A 1197 1.90 41.84 14.41
C VAL A 1197 0.75 41.98 15.41
N ILE A 1198 -0.30 41.19 15.22
CA ILE A 1198 -1.46 41.08 16.11
C ILE A 1198 -1.36 39.82 16.98
N GLN A 1199 -0.96 38.70 16.37
CA GLN A 1199 -0.75 37.41 17.03
C GLN A 1199 0.49 36.75 16.39
N ASN A 1200 1.33 36.07 17.19
CA ASN A 1200 2.63 35.54 16.77
C ASN A 1200 2.79 34.01 16.94
N ASN A 1201 1.72 33.31 17.33
CA ASN A 1201 1.70 31.88 17.62
C ASN A 1201 0.54 31.16 16.91
N LEU A 1202 0.38 31.37 15.60
CA LEU A 1202 -0.51 30.56 14.76
C LEU A 1202 0.11 29.18 14.50
N ASN A 1203 -0.68 28.17 14.10
CA ASN A 1203 -0.16 26.82 13.84
C ASN A 1203 0.03 26.59 12.34
N TYR A 1204 -1.07 26.61 11.57
CA TYR A 1204 -1.06 26.53 10.10
C TYR A 1204 -2.34 27.15 9.50
N PRO A 1205 -2.44 28.50 9.46
CA PRO A 1205 -3.58 29.17 8.85
C PRO A 1205 -3.71 28.87 7.35
N PHE A 1206 -4.95 28.67 6.88
CA PHE A 1206 -5.27 28.60 5.45
C PHE A 1206 -6.03 29.83 4.97
N SER A 1207 -7.15 30.18 5.60
CA SER A 1207 -7.94 31.37 5.24
C SER A 1207 -8.31 32.19 6.47
N ILE A 1208 -8.65 33.47 6.29
CA ILE A 1208 -8.95 34.42 7.37
C ILE A 1208 -10.02 35.42 6.93
N ILE A 1209 -10.98 35.71 7.82
CA ILE A 1209 -11.98 36.77 7.65
C ILE A 1209 -12.02 37.70 8.86
N SER A 1210 -12.24 38.98 8.60
CA SER A 1210 -12.34 40.05 9.60
C SER A 1210 -13.81 40.40 9.86
N TYR A 1211 -14.29 40.26 11.10
CA TYR A 1211 -15.67 40.63 11.46
C TYR A 1211 -15.75 41.21 12.88
N ALA A 1212 -16.48 42.32 13.04
CA ALA A 1212 -16.58 43.08 14.29
C ALA A 1212 -15.19 43.32 14.93
N ASN A 1213 -14.98 42.96 16.20
CA ASN A 1213 -13.69 43.08 16.88
C ASN A 1213 -12.80 41.82 16.79
N HIS A 1214 -13.10 40.85 15.92
CA HIS A 1214 -12.37 39.58 15.86
C HIS A 1214 -11.88 39.26 14.43
N PHE A 1215 -10.82 38.45 14.37
CA PHE A 1215 -10.44 37.68 13.20
C PHE A 1215 -10.85 36.22 13.40
N TYR A 1216 -11.36 35.59 12.35
CA TYR A 1216 -11.68 34.16 12.34
C TYR A 1216 -10.86 33.52 11.22
N HIS A 1217 -10.10 32.48 11.54
CA HIS A 1217 -9.24 31.80 10.57
C HIS A 1217 -9.38 30.29 10.64
N THR A 1218 -9.18 29.62 9.51
CA THR A 1218 -9.12 28.16 9.41
C THR A 1218 -7.68 27.68 9.63
N ASP A 1219 -7.48 26.68 10.49
CA ASP A 1219 -6.15 26.14 10.82
C ASP A 1219 -6.08 24.62 10.56
N TRP A 1220 -5.19 24.20 9.64
CA TRP A 1220 -5.02 22.80 9.22
C TRP A 1220 -4.27 21.90 10.22
N ARG A 1221 -3.73 22.45 11.32
CA ARG A 1221 -3.14 21.67 12.42
C ARG A 1221 -4.11 21.46 13.57
N ARG A 1222 -5.18 22.25 13.64
CA ARG A 1222 -6.30 22.05 14.59
C ARG A 1222 -7.53 21.41 13.95
N ASP A 1223 -7.64 21.45 12.62
CA ASP A 1223 -8.85 21.12 11.85
C ASP A 1223 -10.08 21.87 12.36
N GLY A 1224 -9.96 23.19 12.47
CA GLY A 1224 -11.05 24.04 12.99
C GLY A 1224 -10.98 25.51 12.62
N VAL A 1225 -12.00 26.25 13.06
CA VAL A 1225 -12.10 27.72 12.99
C VAL A 1225 -11.68 28.32 14.32
N ILE A 1226 -10.68 29.20 14.30
CA ILE A 1226 -10.07 29.81 15.49
C ILE A 1226 -10.34 31.32 15.50
N ALA A 1227 -10.90 31.82 16.61
CA ALA A 1227 -11.22 33.23 16.82
C ALA A 1227 -10.11 33.95 17.62
N ILE A 1228 -9.71 35.13 17.14
CA ILE A 1228 -8.69 36.00 17.73
C ILE A 1228 -9.27 37.40 17.90
N ASP A 1229 -9.10 38.04 19.06
CA ASP A 1229 -9.51 39.44 19.24
C ASP A 1229 -8.51 40.44 18.60
N LYS A 1230 -9.04 41.50 17.96
CA LYS A 1230 -8.26 42.51 17.22
C LYS A 1230 -7.47 43.48 18.09
N GLU A 1231 -7.85 43.68 19.34
CA GLU A 1231 -7.20 44.63 20.26
C GLU A 1231 -6.17 43.94 21.15
N THR A 1232 -6.49 42.75 21.68
CA THR A 1232 -5.59 42.00 22.58
C THR A 1232 -4.69 41.00 21.85
N GLY A 1233 -5.06 40.59 20.63
CA GLY A 1233 -4.41 39.49 19.91
C GLY A 1233 -4.67 38.10 20.50
N SER A 1234 -5.42 37.98 21.59
CA SER A 1234 -5.65 36.69 22.28
C SER A 1234 -6.62 35.80 21.51
N PHE A 1235 -6.36 34.49 21.50
CA PHE A 1235 -7.36 33.48 21.15
C PHE A 1235 -8.57 33.60 22.10
N THR A 1236 -9.77 33.75 21.55
CA THR A 1236 -11.02 33.96 22.32
C THR A 1236 -11.95 32.76 22.29
N ASP A 1237 -11.96 32.01 21.18
CA ASP A 1237 -12.85 30.87 20.96
C ASP A 1237 -12.28 29.95 19.86
N GLU A 1238 -12.69 28.69 19.84
CA GLU A 1238 -12.36 27.73 18.79
C GLU A 1238 -13.51 26.76 18.51
N TYR A 1239 -13.76 26.48 17.24
CA TYR A 1239 -14.76 25.51 16.77
C TYR A 1239 -14.06 24.41 15.98
N LEU A 1240 -14.25 23.16 16.42
CA LEU A 1240 -13.85 21.95 15.70
C LEU A 1240 -15.14 21.28 15.18
N PRO A 1241 -15.30 21.05 13.86
CA PRO A 1241 -16.42 20.28 13.34
C PRO A 1241 -16.30 18.80 13.75
N GLU A 1242 -17.45 18.14 13.88
CA GLU A 1242 -17.54 16.71 14.26
C GLU A 1242 -16.73 15.84 13.31
N GLN A 1243 -16.90 16.04 12.00
CA GLN A 1243 -16.05 15.46 10.98
C GLN A 1243 -14.73 16.26 10.86
N ARG A 1244 -13.69 15.81 11.57
CA ARG A 1244 -12.34 16.38 11.48
C ARG A 1244 -11.75 16.17 10.09
N SER A 1245 -11.71 17.23 9.30
CA SER A 1245 -11.02 17.31 8.01
C SER A 1245 -10.73 18.77 7.68
N HIS A 1246 -9.64 19.02 6.94
CA HIS A 1246 -9.13 20.36 6.67
C HIS A 1246 -10.21 21.34 6.17
N LEU A 1247 -10.32 22.48 6.86
CA LEU A 1247 -11.16 23.60 6.43
C LEU A 1247 -10.35 24.51 5.50
N TYR A 1248 -10.96 24.96 4.42
CA TYR A 1248 -10.34 25.80 3.39
C TYR A 1248 -10.74 27.27 3.59
N GLY A 1249 -11.36 27.90 2.58
CA GLY A 1249 -11.82 29.29 2.64
C GLY A 1249 -12.84 29.54 3.76
N ILE A 1250 -12.81 30.76 4.31
CA ILE A 1250 -13.79 31.23 5.29
C ILE A 1250 -14.25 32.66 4.94
N THR A 1251 -15.56 32.89 4.97
CA THR A 1251 -16.17 34.22 4.78
C THR A 1251 -17.26 34.48 5.83
N ALA A 1252 -17.75 35.70 5.93
CA ALA A 1252 -18.75 36.12 6.91
C ALA A 1252 -20.03 36.60 6.22
N VAL A 1253 -21.17 36.02 6.57
CA VAL A 1253 -22.50 36.46 6.14
C VAL A 1253 -23.04 37.47 7.13
N TYR A 1254 -23.18 38.72 6.68
CA TYR A 1254 -23.74 39.83 7.45
C TYR A 1254 -25.13 40.22 6.92
N PRO A 1255 -26.10 40.55 7.82
CA PRO A 1255 -27.49 40.82 7.45
C PRO A 1255 -27.73 42.17 6.77
N TYR A 1256 -26.70 43.00 6.62
CA TYR A 1256 -26.73 44.26 5.88
C TYR A 1256 -25.39 44.48 5.16
N CYS A 1257 -25.42 44.86 3.88
CA CYS A 1257 -24.21 45.26 3.18
C CYS A 1257 -23.55 46.48 3.85
N PRO A 1258 -22.21 46.52 3.97
CA PRO A 1258 -21.49 47.71 4.42
C PRO A 1258 -21.61 48.81 3.36
N GLY A 1259 -22.59 49.71 3.54
CA GLY A 1259 -22.91 50.75 2.59
C GLY A 1259 -21.76 51.73 2.35
N GLY A 1260 -21.16 51.68 1.16
CA GLY A 1260 -20.38 52.80 0.63
C GLY A 1260 -21.28 54.03 0.54
N LYS A 1261 -21.01 55.05 1.36
CA LYS A 1261 -21.70 56.34 1.25
C LYS A 1261 -21.37 56.97 -0.10
N THR A 1262 -22.42 57.28 -0.85
CA THR A 1262 -22.42 58.28 -1.93
C THR A 1262 -22.11 59.66 -1.37
#